data_AF-A0A7K7BI48-F1
#
_entry.id   AF-A0A7K7BI48-F1
#
_cell.length_a   1.000
_cell.length_b   1.000
_cell.length_c   1.000
_cell.angle_alpha   90.00
_cell.angle_beta   90.00
_cell.angle_gamma   90.00
#
_symmetry.space_group_name_H-M   'P 1'
#
loop_
_entity.id
_entity.type
_entity.pdbx_description
1 polymer ?
#
loop_
_entity_poly.entity_id
_entity_poly.type
_entity_poly.pdbx_seq_one_letter_code
_entity_poly.pdbx_strand_id
1 'polypeptide(L)'
;ESQVQSVFTDIGKINFRDPSNYCLIPSVPGLAPNSVASAAWLSSDGEALFALPSATGGIFVLRLPPHDAPGTPSVVELKQSSVVQRFLTGWMPTAIRGDCGPSDLPVSLSVHCLDHDAFLFALCQDHKLRMWSYKDQTCLMVADLLEFVPVSRDLRLAAGTGHRLRLAFSPALGLYLGVYLHAPKRGQFCVFQLVSTESNRYSLDHVSSLFCSQETLVDFALTSSEIWALWHNEENQTVVKYINFEQNVAGQWNQVFMQPLPEEEVTVRHDQDPRETYLEYIFMPGRFTHAAIQKALQIFSQGAERDLDLTWDELKREVTLAVESEFHSSVTEYECSLDEFWQLQVEFWSKFYACCLQYQEALSRPLALHLNPYTGMVCLLKKGSLSFLMPCSVVDHLYLLSNEHLLTEDDAAVFDDLEMSRDVVCLVQCLRLIGESVSTDMAFLMEMACSRLQPPEKAAEQILEDLIANDTENVMEEIHSKLQEIRNPIHAMGVLIREMDYEVDADMERAQPLLGRMNLAQLLGSSTAAAVVCSGVARMATTRFLVCRDLLVLQQLLLRLGEPALLAGGQLLPSPQDLLHRTCPLLLSYYLIRWASGCLAADVPVDTLESNLQHLSVLELADTTAITPHKLVSGPQTIVELFFQEVARKHIVSRLFSQPSASLAETSLNWPHLITAIVADFLPLLWPSNPGFLFPECLMGSCQYTQLQEYIRLLQPWCHVNMGSCCFMMGRCHLVIGEGHKALDCFCQAASEVGREEFLDRLIQAEEGEMVSTPRLQYYNKVLRLLDMVGLPELVIQLATLAIMEAADDWRSQATLRTCIFKHHLDLGHNSEAYVALTQNPDPSRQLDCLRQLVVVLCERSQLQDLVEFPFINLHNEVVGIIESHARAVDLMTHNYYELLYAFHVYRHNYRKAGTVMFEYGMRLGREVRTLRGLQKQGHCFLAAVNCLRLIRPEYAWIVQPAAGAVYERPGASPKRSHDGECTAVPATRKIEILELKDLEKECVLAQIRLALVQHDLSTAAVAGRGQVPWGGSHGAGPVGRVLNHILCPAGSSTPEETATLLVRAGLFDTALSLCHTFQLPLAPIFEGLAFKCIKLQLGGEGAQAEAWDWLAANQLSALVTTKECSATDEAWRLLSSYLERYPAPNSLYHRCVISKLLAHGIPLPTWLINSYKKVDAAELLRLYLNYDLLEEAVDLVLEYIDAVLGKGHQYFGIELPLSATAAAVWLPYTAIDQLLQALSESAGSQQSQGLYQRVRDKVQHYQERVSAATRDRLYRH
;
A
#
# COMPACT_ATOMS: atom_id res chain seq x y z
N GLU A 1 -48.95 -12.94 -2.69
CA GLU A 1 -48.59 -13.92 -1.67
C GLU A 1 -47.14 -13.71 -1.28
N SER A 2 -46.88 -13.84 0.02
CA SER A 2 -45.66 -13.46 0.74
C SER A 2 -44.40 -14.12 0.20
N GLN A 3 -43.27 -13.41 0.35
CA GLN A 3 -41.91 -13.93 0.27
C GLN A 3 -41.79 -15.24 1.04
N VAL A 4 -41.91 -16.37 0.36
CA VAL A 4 -41.47 -17.66 0.90
C VAL A 4 -40.03 -17.78 0.41
N GLN A 5 -39.07 -17.54 1.31
CA GLN A 5 -37.70 -18.00 1.08
C GLN A 5 -37.80 -19.48 0.68
N SER A 6 -37.10 -19.88 -0.38
CA SER A 6 -37.15 -21.27 -0.86
C SER A 6 -36.98 -22.21 0.34
N VAL A 7 -37.77 -23.28 0.40
CA VAL A 7 -37.67 -24.27 1.50
C VAL A 7 -36.24 -24.85 1.60
N PHE A 8 -35.43 -24.69 0.54
CA PHE A 8 -34.04 -25.09 0.48
C PHE A 8 -33.01 -24.01 0.91
N THR A 9 -33.40 -22.77 1.23
CA THR A 9 -32.42 -21.69 1.55
C THR A 9 -31.55 -22.00 2.76
N ASP A 10 -32.10 -22.69 3.76
CA ASP A 10 -31.42 -23.00 5.02
C ASP A 10 -31.12 -24.51 5.19
N ILE A 11 -31.29 -25.31 4.14
CA ILE A 11 -31.07 -26.76 4.19
C ILE A 11 -29.58 -27.08 4.12
N GLY A 12 -28.98 -27.40 5.28
CA GLY A 12 -27.63 -27.93 5.39
C GLY A 12 -27.57 -29.46 5.59
N LYS A 13 -26.36 -30.05 5.53
CA LYS A 13 -26.12 -31.49 5.84
C LYS A 13 -26.68 -31.92 7.21
N ILE A 14 -26.80 -30.99 8.16
CA ILE A 14 -27.33 -31.24 9.50
C ILE A 14 -28.85 -31.43 9.45
N ASN A 15 -29.57 -30.66 8.63
CA ASN A 15 -31.03 -30.72 8.52
C ASN A 15 -31.50 -32.07 7.93
N PHE A 16 -30.74 -32.66 7.00
CA PHE A 16 -31.04 -34.00 6.47
C PHE A 16 -30.90 -35.12 7.50
N ARG A 17 -30.13 -34.91 8.57
CA ARG A 17 -29.99 -35.87 9.67
C ARG A 17 -31.00 -35.63 10.78
N ASP A 18 -31.73 -34.53 10.73
CA ASP A 18 -32.79 -34.24 11.68
C ASP A 18 -34.01 -35.13 11.37
N PRO A 19 -34.41 -36.04 12.29
CA PRO A 19 -35.60 -36.86 12.12
C PRO A 19 -36.91 -36.06 11.98
N SER A 20 -36.91 -34.75 12.26
CA SER A 20 -38.04 -33.86 11.94
C SER A 20 -38.25 -33.66 10.43
N ASN A 21 -37.20 -33.81 9.63
CA ASN A 21 -37.18 -33.49 8.19
C ASN A 21 -37.31 -34.71 7.27
N TYR A 22 -37.29 -35.94 7.81
CA TYR A 22 -37.52 -37.14 7.01
C TYR A 22 -38.54 -38.07 7.69
N CYS A 23 -39.49 -38.58 6.90
CA CYS A 23 -40.48 -39.56 7.36
C CYS A 23 -40.29 -40.87 6.58
N LEU A 24 -40.05 -41.97 7.29
CA LEU A 24 -39.91 -43.29 6.68
C LEU A 24 -41.30 -43.90 6.51
N ILE A 25 -41.80 -43.89 5.27
CA ILE A 25 -43.10 -44.46 4.94
C ILE A 25 -42.92 -45.99 4.85
N PRO A 26 -43.61 -46.80 5.68
CA PRO A 26 -43.57 -48.24 5.54
C PRO A 26 -44.05 -48.60 4.12
N SER A 27 -43.40 -49.56 3.47
CA SER A 27 -43.71 -49.98 2.10
C SER A 27 -45.22 -50.14 1.93
N VAL A 28 -45.88 -49.21 1.23
CA VAL A 28 -47.33 -49.25 1.06
C VAL A 28 -47.63 -50.44 0.14
N PRO A 29 -48.25 -51.54 0.64
CA PRO A 29 -48.56 -52.68 -0.20
C PRO A 29 -49.54 -52.25 -1.27
N GLY A 30 -49.21 -52.52 -2.53
CA GLY A 30 -50.05 -52.16 -3.68
C GLY A 30 -49.67 -50.87 -4.41
N LEU A 31 -48.49 -50.28 -4.18
CA LEU A 31 -47.94 -49.29 -5.12
C LEU A 31 -47.66 -49.93 -6.48
N ALA A 32 -47.98 -49.22 -7.57
CA ALA A 32 -47.70 -49.70 -8.91
C ALA A 32 -46.17 -49.75 -9.17
N PRO A 33 -45.58 -50.92 -9.47
CA PRO A 33 -44.16 -51.00 -9.79
C PRO A 33 -43.88 -50.19 -11.07
N ASN A 34 -42.80 -49.41 -11.06
CA ASN A 34 -42.32 -48.58 -12.18
C ASN A 34 -43.22 -47.41 -12.60
N SER A 35 -44.21 -46.99 -11.79
CA SER A 35 -44.96 -45.77 -12.12
C SER A 35 -44.18 -44.50 -11.74
N VAL A 36 -44.15 -43.55 -12.68
CA VAL A 36 -43.45 -42.25 -12.55
C VAL A 36 -44.45 -41.12 -12.24
N ALA A 37 -45.76 -41.41 -12.23
CA ALA A 37 -46.79 -40.41 -11.96
C ALA A 37 -46.83 -40.07 -10.48
N SER A 38 -46.73 -38.79 -10.14
CA SER A 38 -46.98 -38.29 -8.80
C SER A 38 -47.47 -36.85 -8.85
N ALA A 39 -48.18 -36.42 -7.82
CA ALA A 39 -48.50 -35.02 -7.60
C ALA A 39 -48.35 -34.71 -6.10
N ALA A 40 -47.97 -33.48 -5.77
CA ALA A 40 -47.82 -33.05 -4.38
C ALA A 40 -48.43 -31.67 -4.20
N TRP A 41 -48.96 -31.41 -3.01
CA TRP A 41 -49.50 -30.10 -2.62
C TRP A 41 -49.47 -29.93 -1.10
N LEU A 42 -49.68 -28.70 -0.64
CA LEU A 42 -49.87 -28.36 0.76
C LEU A 42 -51.35 -28.14 1.04
N SER A 43 -51.85 -28.71 2.13
CA SER A 43 -53.19 -28.44 2.67
C SER A 43 -53.28 -27.03 3.25
N SER A 44 -54.48 -26.48 3.39
CA SER A 44 -54.73 -25.25 4.15
C SER A 44 -54.25 -25.33 5.59
N ASP A 45 -54.17 -26.55 6.13
CA ASP A 45 -53.77 -26.83 7.52
C ASP A 45 -52.23 -27.04 7.66
N GLY A 46 -51.46 -26.83 6.59
CA GLY A 46 -49.99 -26.96 6.60
C GLY A 46 -49.45 -28.38 6.42
N GLU A 47 -50.31 -29.34 6.07
CA GLU A 47 -49.93 -30.74 5.83
C GLU A 47 -49.40 -30.96 4.42
N ALA A 48 -48.38 -31.79 4.28
CA ALA A 48 -47.84 -32.18 2.98
C ALA A 48 -48.54 -33.44 2.46
N LEU A 49 -49.14 -33.34 1.28
CA LEU A 49 -49.92 -34.40 0.63
C LEU A 49 -49.23 -34.86 -0.65
N PHE A 50 -49.15 -36.18 -0.86
CA PHE A 50 -48.55 -36.79 -2.05
C PHE A 50 -49.50 -37.82 -2.67
N ALA A 51 -49.90 -37.61 -3.92
CA ALA A 51 -50.68 -38.54 -4.71
C ALA A 51 -49.77 -39.47 -5.53
N LEU A 52 -49.99 -40.78 -5.40
CA LEU A 52 -49.26 -41.85 -6.07
C LEU A 52 -50.26 -42.86 -6.67
N PRO A 53 -49.93 -43.51 -7.79
CA PRO A 53 -50.80 -44.51 -8.41
C PRO A 53 -50.78 -45.84 -7.65
N SER A 54 -51.97 -46.40 -7.44
CA SER A 54 -52.18 -47.74 -6.90
C SER A 54 -52.07 -48.79 -8.01
N ALA A 55 -51.45 -49.93 -7.72
CA ALA A 55 -51.39 -51.11 -8.59
C ALA A 55 -52.78 -51.63 -8.99
N THR A 56 -53.82 -51.26 -8.23
CA THR A 56 -55.21 -51.59 -8.55
C THR A 56 -55.92 -50.53 -9.40
N GLY A 57 -55.19 -49.58 -10.01
CA GLY A 57 -55.77 -48.53 -10.87
C GLY A 57 -56.37 -47.32 -10.13
N GLY A 58 -56.21 -47.23 -8.80
CA GLY A 58 -56.60 -46.08 -7.99
C GLY A 58 -55.47 -45.07 -7.74
N ILE A 59 -55.71 -44.09 -6.86
CA ILE A 59 -54.72 -43.09 -6.41
C ILE A 59 -54.56 -43.18 -4.90
N PHE A 60 -53.37 -43.49 -4.40
CA PHE A 60 -52.99 -43.34 -3.00
C PHE A 60 -52.61 -41.89 -2.71
N VAL A 61 -53.22 -41.28 -1.70
CA VAL A 61 -52.83 -39.99 -1.15
C VAL A 61 -52.20 -40.21 0.21
N LEU A 62 -50.90 -39.95 0.30
CA LEU A 62 -50.12 -39.93 1.52
C LEU A 62 -50.23 -38.54 2.16
N ARG A 63 -50.57 -38.49 3.44
CA ARG A 63 -50.68 -37.26 4.23
C ARG A 63 -49.61 -37.27 5.32
N LEU A 64 -48.71 -36.30 5.26
CA LEU A 64 -47.72 -36.03 6.30
C LEU A 64 -48.21 -34.87 7.19
N PRO A 65 -48.02 -34.97 8.52
CA PRO A 65 -48.38 -33.90 9.45
C PRO A 65 -47.54 -32.63 9.21
N PRO A 66 -47.99 -31.46 9.69
CA PRO A 66 -47.23 -30.22 9.59
C PRO A 66 -45.95 -30.25 10.44
N HIS A 67 -45.00 -29.39 10.11
CA HIS A 67 -43.73 -29.22 10.83
C HIS A 67 -43.99 -28.92 12.33
N ASP A 68 -43.24 -29.56 13.23
CA ASP A 68 -43.36 -29.49 14.70
C ASP A 68 -44.62 -30.11 15.35
N ALA A 69 -45.54 -30.71 14.60
CA ALA A 69 -46.68 -31.44 15.16
C ALA A 69 -46.40 -32.96 15.24
N PRO A 70 -46.55 -33.60 16.41
CA PRO A 70 -46.44 -35.05 16.50
C PRO A 70 -47.65 -35.70 15.79
N GLY A 71 -47.42 -36.29 14.62
CA GLY A 71 -48.43 -37.01 13.85
C GLY A 71 -47.85 -38.22 13.14
N THR A 72 -48.64 -39.29 12.99
CA THR A 72 -48.28 -40.44 12.16
C THR A 72 -48.75 -40.21 10.72
N PRO A 73 -47.97 -40.59 9.69
CA PRO A 73 -48.40 -40.49 8.30
C PRO A 73 -49.67 -41.33 8.09
N SER A 74 -50.61 -40.80 7.31
CA SER A 74 -51.85 -41.51 6.95
C SER A 74 -51.97 -41.69 5.44
N VAL A 75 -52.65 -42.75 5.02
CA VAL A 75 -52.79 -43.10 3.59
C VAL A 75 -54.28 -43.25 3.27
N VAL A 76 -54.72 -42.60 2.20
CA VAL A 76 -56.10 -42.70 1.68
C VAL A 76 -56.05 -43.20 0.25
N GLU A 77 -56.86 -44.20 -0.11
CA GLU A 77 -56.92 -44.71 -1.49
C GLU A 77 -58.22 -44.25 -2.17
N LEU A 78 -58.08 -43.50 -3.27
CA LEU A 78 -59.17 -43.06 -4.14
C LEU A 78 -59.42 -44.13 -5.22
N LYS A 79 -60.61 -44.73 -5.23
CA LYS A 79 -61.04 -45.74 -6.22
C LYS A 79 -62.41 -45.43 -6.81
N GLN A 80 -62.59 -45.73 -8.09
CA GLN A 80 -63.83 -45.46 -8.82
C GLN A 80 -64.91 -46.44 -8.38
N SER A 81 -65.91 -45.95 -7.64
CA SER A 81 -67.07 -46.75 -7.25
C SER A 81 -68.03 -46.86 -8.45
N SER A 82 -68.28 -48.08 -8.93
CA SER A 82 -69.35 -48.29 -9.92
C SER A 82 -70.71 -47.92 -9.31
N VAL A 83 -71.60 -47.27 -10.08
CA VAL A 83 -72.93 -46.81 -9.61
C VAL A 83 -73.78 -47.97 -9.09
N VAL A 84 -73.57 -49.18 -9.61
CA VAL A 84 -74.24 -50.42 -9.18
C VAL A 84 -73.80 -50.85 -7.78
N GLN A 85 -72.57 -50.52 -7.34
CA GLN A 85 -72.08 -50.82 -5.99
C GLN A 85 -72.57 -49.81 -4.94
N ARG A 86 -72.86 -48.55 -5.31
CA ARG A 86 -73.38 -47.53 -4.38
C ARG A 86 -74.73 -47.88 -3.75
N PHE A 87 -75.58 -48.62 -4.45
CA PHE A 87 -76.90 -49.03 -3.95
C PHE A 87 -76.87 -50.23 -2.98
N LEU A 88 -75.77 -50.99 -2.92
CA LEU A 88 -75.64 -52.21 -2.11
C LEU A 88 -74.65 -52.08 -0.93
N THR A 89 -73.93 -50.97 -0.80
CA THR A 89 -72.73 -50.84 0.07
C THR A 89 -72.89 -49.90 1.27
N GLY A 90 -74.07 -49.87 1.89
CA GLY A 90 -74.24 -49.14 3.15
C GLY A 90 -73.43 -49.69 4.34
N TRP A 91 -73.05 -50.98 4.33
CA TRP A 91 -72.68 -51.73 5.54
C TRP A 91 -71.39 -52.58 5.45
N MET A 92 -70.41 -52.29 4.58
CA MET A 92 -69.13 -53.05 4.56
C MET A 92 -67.85 -52.20 4.37
N PRO A 93 -66.69 -52.64 4.92
CA PRO A 93 -65.41 -51.92 4.88
C PRO A 93 -64.80 -51.83 3.46
N THR A 94 -63.84 -50.91 3.30
CA THR A 94 -63.09 -50.51 2.10
C THR A 94 -62.41 -51.62 1.27
N ALA A 95 -62.45 -52.88 1.72
CA ALA A 95 -61.74 -54.01 1.10
C ALA A 95 -62.47 -54.69 -0.08
N ILE A 96 -63.69 -54.27 -0.44
CA ILE A 96 -64.49 -54.89 -1.53
C ILE A 96 -65.08 -53.82 -2.46
N ARG A 97 -64.22 -52.93 -2.98
CA ARG A 97 -64.50 -52.18 -4.21
C ARG A 97 -63.88 -52.98 -5.37
N GLY A 98 -64.64 -53.21 -6.44
CA GLY A 98 -64.30 -54.15 -7.50
C GLY A 98 -62.93 -53.91 -8.14
N ASP A 99 -62.31 -54.99 -8.65
CA ASP A 99 -61.02 -54.96 -9.34
C ASP A 99 -61.08 -54.03 -10.56
N CYS A 100 -60.52 -52.83 -10.40
CA CYS A 100 -60.12 -51.98 -11.52
C CYS A 100 -58.93 -52.66 -12.22
N GLY A 101 -59.05 -52.84 -13.54
CA GLY A 101 -58.00 -53.49 -14.34
C GLY A 101 -56.75 -52.62 -14.45
N PRO A 102 -55.61 -53.18 -14.89
CA PRO A 102 -54.36 -52.41 -15.08
C PRO A 102 -54.51 -51.23 -16.05
N SER A 103 -55.56 -51.20 -16.88
CA SER A 103 -55.88 -50.09 -17.79
C SER A 103 -56.32 -48.80 -17.09
N ASP A 104 -56.80 -48.86 -15.84
CA ASP A 104 -57.19 -47.67 -15.08
C ASP A 104 -55.98 -46.97 -14.42
N LEU A 105 -54.76 -47.51 -14.57
CA LEU A 105 -53.57 -46.98 -13.95
C LEU A 105 -53.28 -45.53 -14.39
N PRO A 106 -53.13 -44.57 -13.47
CA PRO A 106 -52.70 -43.21 -13.79
C PRO A 106 -51.27 -43.19 -14.33
N VAL A 107 -51.11 -42.58 -15.51
CA VAL A 107 -49.84 -42.36 -16.20
C VAL A 107 -49.32 -40.95 -15.94
N SER A 108 -50.22 -39.98 -15.77
CA SER A 108 -49.88 -38.62 -15.37
C SER A 108 -50.89 -38.10 -14.35
N LEU A 109 -50.39 -37.43 -13.32
CA LEU A 109 -51.17 -36.86 -12.22
C LEU A 109 -50.88 -35.37 -12.13
N SER A 110 -51.91 -34.58 -11.85
CA SER A 110 -51.77 -33.15 -11.55
C SER A 110 -52.83 -32.74 -10.54
N VAL A 111 -52.53 -31.72 -9.74
CA VAL A 111 -53.43 -31.26 -8.68
C VAL A 111 -53.68 -29.76 -8.82
N HIS A 112 -54.92 -29.35 -8.60
CA HIS A 112 -55.31 -27.95 -8.48
C HIS A 112 -56.03 -27.76 -7.14
N CYS A 113 -55.49 -26.87 -6.30
CA CYS A 113 -56.07 -26.55 -5.00
C CYS A 113 -56.97 -25.33 -5.14
N LEU A 114 -58.23 -25.45 -4.73
CA LEU A 114 -59.21 -24.37 -4.78
C LEU A 114 -59.99 -24.33 -3.46
N ASP A 115 -59.93 -23.20 -2.77
CA ASP A 115 -60.47 -22.99 -1.42
C ASP A 115 -59.99 -24.03 -0.37
N HIS A 116 -60.83 -25.03 -0.09
CA HIS A 116 -60.63 -26.10 0.91
C HIS A 116 -60.65 -27.50 0.30
N ASP A 117 -60.65 -27.63 -1.02
CA ASP A 117 -60.60 -28.92 -1.73
C ASP A 117 -59.41 -28.97 -2.70
N ALA A 118 -58.91 -30.18 -2.94
CA ALA A 118 -57.87 -30.45 -3.90
C ALA A 118 -58.42 -31.33 -5.01
N PHE A 119 -58.46 -30.80 -6.23
CA PHE A 119 -58.88 -31.53 -7.41
C PHE A 119 -57.70 -32.26 -8.03
N LEU A 120 -57.77 -33.58 -8.03
CA LEU A 120 -56.76 -34.47 -8.59
C LEU A 120 -57.19 -34.90 -9.99
N PHE A 121 -56.38 -34.56 -10.99
CA PHE A 121 -56.57 -34.97 -12.37
C PHE A 121 -55.63 -36.13 -12.69
N ALA A 122 -56.20 -37.22 -13.20
CA ALA A 122 -55.48 -38.44 -13.53
C ALA A 122 -55.73 -38.80 -14.99
N LEU A 123 -54.66 -38.84 -15.77
CA LEU A 123 -54.66 -39.34 -17.14
C LEU A 123 -54.21 -40.80 -17.11
N CYS A 124 -55.11 -41.70 -17.49
CA CYS A 124 -54.93 -43.14 -17.30
C CYS A 124 -54.51 -43.86 -18.60
N GLN A 125 -54.06 -45.12 -18.47
CA GLN A 125 -53.65 -45.96 -19.61
C GLN A 125 -54.78 -46.26 -20.60
N ASP A 126 -56.04 -46.12 -20.19
CA ASP A 126 -57.23 -46.26 -21.04
C ASP A 126 -57.60 -44.99 -21.82
N HIS A 127 -56.70 -44.01 -21.90
CA HIS A 127 -56.85 -42.73 -22.59
C HIS A 127 -57.93 -41.80 -22.01
N LYS A 128 -58.43 -42.08 -20.80
CA LYS A 128 -59.42 -41.23 -20.14
C LYS A 128 -58.78 -40.29 -19.13
N LEU A 129 -59.32 -39.08 -19.06
CA LEU A 129 -59.02 -38.11 -18.02
C LEU A 129 -60.07 -38.20 -16.92
N ARG A 130 -59.63 -38.49 -15.69
CA ARG A 130 -60.48 -38.60 -14.50
C ARG A 130 -60.17 -37.46 -13.53
N MET A 131 -61.19 -36.75 -13.05
CA MET A 131 -61.06 -35.72 -12.02
C MET A 131 -61.65 -36.22 -10.69
N TRP A 132 -60.93 -36.01 -9.60
CA TRP A 132 -61.27 -36.45 -8.26
C TRP A 132 -61.32 -35.28 -7.30
N SER A 133 -62.32 -35.24 -6.42
CA SER A 133 -62.28 -34.39 -5.22
C SER A 133 -61.60 -35.15 -4.09
N TYR A 134 -60.58 -34.55 -3.48
CA TYR A 134 -59.92 -35.12 -2.31
C TYR A 134 -60.85 -35.08 -1.08
N LYS A 135 -61.59 -33.97 -0.90
CA LYS A 135 -62.52 -33.79 0.21
C LYS A 135 -63.68 -34.79 0.18
N ASP A 136 -64.31 -34.96 -0.98
CA ASP A 136 -65.45 -35.87 -1.13
C ASP A 136 -65.03 -37.32 -1.41
N GLN A 137 -63.75 -37.56 -1.74
CA GLN A 137 -63.19 -38.87 -2.12
C GLN A 137 -63.96 -39.53 -3.28
N THR A 138 -64.49 -38.73 -4.20
CA THR A 138 -65.29 -39.20 -5.34
C THR A 138 -64.74 -38.70 -6.67
N CYS A 139 -64.95 -39.49 -7.72
CA CYS A 139 -64.65 -39.10 -9.09
C CYS A 139 -65.78 -38.20 -9.61
N LEU A 140 -65.46 -36.95 -9.93
CA LEU A 140 -66.39 -35.91 -10.34
C LEU A 140 -66.61 -35.89 -11.86
N MET A 141 -65.60 -36.25 -12.64
CA MET A 141 -65.62 -36.20 -14.10
C MET A 141 -64.78 -37.34 -14.69
N VAL A 142 -65.28 -37.92 -15.78
CA VAL A 142 -64.54 -38.85 -16.65
C VAL A 142 -64.75 -38.38 -18.09
N ALA A 143 -63.66 -38.06 -18.79
CA ALA A 143 -63.69 -37.66 -20.19
C ALA A 143 -62.87 -38.64 -21.04
N ASP A 144 -63.44 -39.11 -22.15
CA ASP A 144 -62.74 -39.94 -23.12
C ASP A 144 -62.01 -39.05 -24.13
N LEU A 145 -60.68 -39.05 -24.08
CA LEU A 145 -59.89 -38.15 -24.91
C LEU A 145 -59.78 -38.62 -26.36
N LEU A 146 -60.11 -39.88 -26.65
CA LEU A 146 -60.09 -40.42 -28.01
C LEU A 146 -61.20 -39.82 -28.90
N GLU A 147 -62.20 -39.15 -28.31
CA GLU A 147 -63.21 -38.39 -29.05
C GLU A 147 -62.60 -37.19 -29.80
N PHE A 148 -61.48 -36.66 -29.30
CA PHE A 148 -60.76 -35.50 -29.86
C PHE A 148 -59.58 -35.88 -30.76
N VAL A 149 -59.34 -37.18 -30.96
CA VAL A 149 -58.26 -37.70 -31.82
C VAL A 149 -58.86 -38.20 -33.15
N PRO A 150 -58.33 -37.79 -34.32
CA PRO A 150 -58.77 -38.35 -35.59
C PRO A 150 -58.58 -39.87 -35.61
N VAL A 151 -59.62 -40.60 -36.03
CA VAL A 151 -59.78 -42.05 -35.82
C VAL A 151 -58.55 -42.87 -36.24
N SER A 152 -57.70 -43.19 -35.28
CA SER A 152 -56.64 -44.20 -35.42
C SER A 152 -57.11 -45.47 -34.70
N ARG A 153 -57.37 -46.54 -35.46
CA ARG A 153 -57.75 -47.84 -34.88
C ARG A 153 -56.66 -48.42 -33.98
N ASP A 154 -55.41 -48.04 -34.24
CA ASP A 154 -54.21 -48.53 -33.54
C ASP A 154 -54.11 -48.01 -32.10
N LEU A 155 -54.57 -46.78 -31.81
CA LEU A 155 -54.52 -46.23 -30.44
C LEU A 155 -55.49 -46.93 -29.49
N ARG A 156 -56.68 -47.33 -29.98
CA ARG A 156 -57.73 -47.95 -29.14
C ARG A 156 -57.31 -49.29 -28.52
N LEU A 157 -56.26 -49.92 -29.03
CA LEU A 157 -55.78 -51.24 -28.61
C LEU A 157 -54.47 -51.16 -27.80
N ALA A 158 -53.80 -49.99 -27.76
CA ALA A 158 -52.51 -49.81 -27.11
C ALA A 158 -52.68 -49.09 -25.77
N ALA A 159 -51.97 -49.52 -24.73
CA ALA A 159 -51.97 -48.78 -23.45
C ALA A 159 -51.26 -47.43 -23.62
N GLY A 160 -51.89 -46.37 -23.10
CA GLY A 160 -51.41 -44.98 -23.18
C GLY A 160 -50.22 -44.66 -22.26
N THR A 161 -49.10 -45.36 -22.39
CA THR A 161 -47.97 -45.27 -21.43
C THR A 161 -47.14 -43.97 -21.53
N GLY A 162 -47.22 -43.24 -22.64
CA GLY A 162 -46.48 -41.99 -22.87
C GLY A 162 -47.30 -40.71 -22.68
N HIS A 163 -48.52 -40.81 -22.15
CA HIS A 163 -49.42 -39.67 -22.01
C HIS A 163 -48.99 -38.71 -20.89
N ARG A 164 -49.16 -37.40 -21.10
CA ARG A 164 -48.79 -36.38 -20.11
C ARG A 164 -49.87 -35.32 -19.95
N LEU A 165 -50.03 -34.85 -18.72
CA LEU A 165 -51.00 -33.83 -18.33
C LEU A 165 -50.28 -32.66 -17.64
N ARG A 166 -50.67 -31.43 -18.00
CA ARG A 166 -50.25 -30.20 -17.33
C ARG A 166 -51.46 -29.28 -17.13
N LEU A 167 -51.44 -28.50 -16.05
CA LEU A 167 -52.50 -27.56 -15.70
C LEU A 167 -51.96 -26.13 -15.74
N ALA A 168 -52.79 -25.19 -16.18
CA ALA A 168 -52.53 -23.76 -16.10
C ALA A 168 -53.78 -23.03 -15.60
N PHE A 169 -53.63 -22.00 -14.77
CA PHE A 169 -54.75 -21.26 -14.22
C PHE A 169 -54.67 -19.78 -14.60
N SER A 170 -55.77 -19.25 -15.13
CA SER A 170 -55.94 -17.82 -15.40
C SER A 170 -57.05 -17.26 -14.51
N PRO A 171 -56.81 -16.18 -13.76
CA PRO A 171 -57.86 -15.55 -12.95
C PRO A 171 -59.08 -15.10 -13.76
N ALA A 172 -58.90 -14.76 -15.04
CA ALA A 172 -59.96 -14.28 -15.92
C ALA A 172 -60.72 -15.40 -16.63
N LEU A 173 -60.02 -16.48 -17.02
CA LEU A 173 -60.54 -17.53 -17.90
C LEU A 173 -60.69 -18.90 -17.21
N GLY A 174 -60.20 -19.06 -15.98
CA GLY A 174 -60.31 -20.31 -15.22
C GLY A 174 -59.16 -21.30 -15.49
N LEU A 175 -59.44 -22.59 -15.27
CA LEU A 175 -58.43 -23.66 -15.33
C LEU A 175 -58.35 -24.27 -16.73
N TYR A 176 -57.15 -24.27 -17.30
CA TYR A 176 -56.80 -24.95 -18.54
C TYR A 176 -56.08 -26.27 -18.27
N LEU A 177 -56.39 -27.27 -19.09
CA LEU A 177 -55.78 -28.59 -19.09
C LEU A 177 -55.13 -28.84 -20.44
N GLY A 178 -53.81 -28.98 -20.43
CA GLY A 178 -53.03 -29.39 -21.59
C GLY A 178 -52.76 -30.88 -21.49
N VAL A 179 -53.15 -31.63 -22.51
CA VAL A 179 -52.94 -33.07 -22.59
C VAL A 179 -52.11 -33.42 -23.81
N TYR A 180 -51.02 -34.15 -23.60
CA TYR A 180 -50.28 -34.79 -24.68
C TYR A 180 -50.66 -36.26 -24.77
N LEU A 181 -51.23 -36.64 -25.91
CA LEU A 181 -51.53 -38.01 -26.27
C LEU A 181 -50.40 -38.58 -27.13
N HIS A 182 -49.57 -39.40 -26.50
CA HIS A 182 -48.57 -40.20 -27.20
C HIS A 182 -49.24 -41.19 -28.18
N ALA A 183 -48.75 -41.18 -29.41
CA ALA A 183 -49.20 -42.05 -30.49
C ALA A 183 -47.97 -42.47 -31.32
N PRO A 184 -47.92 -43.72 -31.84
CA PRO A 184 -46.72 -44.28 -32.46
C PRO A 184 -46.29 -43.63 -33.78
N LYS A 185 -47.16 -42.83 -34.43
CA LYS A 185 -46.84 -42.13 -35.69
C LYS A 185 -46.74 -40.62 -35.54
N ARG A 186 -47.68 -39.99 -34.83
CA ARG A 186 -47.71 -38.54 -34.56
C ARG A 186 -48.41 -38.30 -33.24
N GLY A 187 -47.72 -37.73 -32.26
CA GLY A 187 -48.33 -37.28 -31.02
C GLY A 187 -49.29 -36.10 -31.25
N GLN A 188 -50.22 -35.89 -30.33
CA GLN A 188 -51.18 -34.80 -30.39
C GLN A 188 -51.26 -34.07 -29.04
N PHE A 189 -51.24 -32.75 -29.08
CA PHE A 189 -51.61 -31.90 -27.94
C PHE A 189 -53.08 -31.53 -28.05
N CYS A 190 -53.80 -31.59 -26.93
CA CYS A 190 -55.16 -31.10 -26.78
C CYS A 190 -55.21 -30.14 -25.60
N VAL A 191 -55.77 -28.95 -25.81
CA VAL A 191 -56.01 -27.97 -24.75
C VAL A 191 -57.51 -27.93 -24.46
N PHE A 192 -57.86 -28.03 -23.18
CA PHE A 192 -59.22 -27.97 -22.69
C PHE A 192 -59.36 -26.89 -21.62
N GLN A 193 -60.54 -26.31 -21.51
CA GLN A 193 -60.93 -25.42 -20.43
C GLN A 193 -61.92 -26.17 -19.52
N LEU A 194 -61.68 -26.14 -18.20
CA LEU A 194 -62.60 -26.74 -17.23
C LEU A 194 -63.78 -25.81 -16.99
N VAL A 195 -64.97 -26.28 -17.30
CA VAL A 195 -66.21 -25.53 -17.08
C VAL A 195 -67.03 -26.21 -15.99
N SER A 196 -67.47 -25.42 -15.00
CA SER A 196 -68.37 -25.88 -13.95
C SER A 196 -69.80 -25.42 -14.27
N THR A 197 -70.74 -26.35 -14.28
CA THR A 197 -72.18 -26.04 -14.37
C THR A 197 -72.78 -25.84 -12.98
N GLU A 198 -73.92 -25.15 -12.87
CA GLU A 198 -74.62 -24.81 -11.60
C GLU A 198 -74.90 -26.00 -10.65
N SER A 199 -74.70 -27.24 -11.10
CA SER A 199 -74.96 -28.49 -10.35
C SER A 199 -73.70 -29.21 -9.83
N ASN A 200 -72.54 -28.56 -9.72
CA ASN A 200 -71.24 -29.20 -9.42
C ASN A 200 -70.87 -30.32 -10.41
N ARG A 201 -71.39 -30.23 -11.64
CA ARG A 201 -70.98 -31.10 -12.74
C ARG A 201 -69.94 -30.37 -13.58
N TYR A 202 -68.79 -31.00 -13.71
CA TYR A 202 -67.66 -30.51 -14.48
C TYR A 202 -67.66 -31.12 -15.88
N SER A 203 -67.37 -30.30 -16.89
CA SER A 203 -67.12 -30.72 -18.26
C SER A 203 -65.84 -30.08 -18.80
N LEU A 204 -65.28 -30.69 -19.84
CA LEU A 204 -64.13 -30.15 -20.57
C LEU A 204 -64.64 -29.54 -21.87
N ASP A 205 -64.40 -28.24 -22.03
CA ASP A 205 -64.61 -27.55 -23.30
C ASP A 205 -63.30 -27.62 -24.10
N HIS A 206 -63.38 -28.06 -25.35
CA HIS A 206 -62.23 -28.18 -26.24
C HIS A 206 -61.84 -26.80 -26.79
N VAL A 207 -60.57 -26.42 -26.64
CA VAL A 207 -60.02 -25.15 -27.10
C VAL A 207 -59.24 -25.35 -28.40
N SER A 208 -58.26 -26.27 -28.39
CA SER A 208 -57.39 -26.50 -29.55
C SER A 208 -56.83 -27.92 -29.59
N SER A 209 -56.48 -28.37 -30.80
CA SER A 209 -55.74 -29.61 -31.03
C SER A 209 -54.60 -29.39 -32.01
N LEU A 210 -53.39 -29.77 -31.61
CA LEU A 210 -52.15 -29.50 -32.34
C LEU A 210 -51.41 -30.81 -32.58
N PHE A 211 -51.03 -31.08 -33.83
CA PHE A 211 -50.29 -32.29 -34.20
C PHE A 211 -48.79 -32.04 -34.16
N CYS A 212 -48.03 -33.05 -33.71
CA CYS A 212 -46.57 -32.99 -33.69
C CYS A 212 -45.92 -33.81 -34.82
N SER A 213 -44.67 -33.46 -35.13
CA SER A 213 -43.74 -34.20 -35.99
C SER A 213 -43.33 -35.55 -35.35
N GLN A 214 -42.43 -36.31 -35.98
CA GLN A 214 -41.94 -37.62 -35.51
C GLN A 214 -41.01 -37.54 -34.27
N GLU A 215 -40.86 -36.35 -33.68
CA GLU A 215 -40.00 -36.09 -32.52
C GLU A 215 -40.56 -36.71 -31.23
N THR A 216 -39.67 -37.13 -30.33
CA THR A 216 -40.06 -37.75 -29.05
C THR A 216 -40.20 -36.71 -27.95
N LEU A 217 -41.38 -36.60 -27.34
CA LEU A 217 -41.62 -35.61 -26.28
C LEU A 217 -40.92 -36.02 -24.97
N VAL A 218 -40.09 -35.12 -24.44
CA VAL A 218 -39.40 -35.26 -23.16
C VAL A 218 -40.21 -34.64 -22.03
N ASP A 219 -40.73 -33.43 -22.23
CA ASP A 219 -41.60 -32.73 -21.29
C ASP A 219 -42.30 -31.55 -21.96
N PHE A 220 -43.34 -31.02 -21.32
CA PHE A 220 -43.97 -29.77 -21.74
C PHE A 220 -44.51 -28.98 -20.54
N ALA A 221 -44.67 -27.68 -20.73
CA ALA A 221 -45.30 -26.74 -19.82
C ALA A 221 -46.43 -26.00 -20.54
N LEU A 222 -47.43 -25.56 -19.77
CA LEU A 222 -48.64 -24.90 -20.27
C LEU A 222 -48.81 -23.55 -19.58
N THR A 223 -49.13 -22.52 -20.34
CA THR A 223 -49.61 -21.23 -19.83
C THR A 223 -51.07 -21.02 -20.24
N SER A 224 -51.65 -19.86 -19.93
CA SER A 224 -53.00 -19.51 -20.35
C SER A 224 -53.16 -19.36 -21.87
N SER A 225 -52.07 -19.14 -22.61
CA SER A 225 -52.11 -18.85 -24.06
C SER A 225 -51.11 -19.67 -24.88
N GLU A 226 -50.10 -20.27 -24.25
CA GLU A 226 -48.98 -20.93 -24.93
C GLU A 226 -48.71 -22.34 -24.40
N ILE A 227 -48.20 -23.19 -25.29
CA ILE A 227 -47.59 -24.47 -24.93
C ILE A 227 -46.11 -24.37 -25.22
N TRP A 228 -45.30 -24.72 -24.22
CA TRP A 228 -43.85 -24.88 -24.35
C TRP A 228 -43.52 -26.37 -24.29
N ALA A 229 -42.81 -26.89 -25.28
CA ALA A 229 -42.50 -28.31 -25.34
C ALA A 229 -41.02 -28.57 -25.66
N LEU A 230 -40.53 -29.65 -25.08
CA LEU A 230 -39.16 -30.13 -25.17
C LEU A 230 -39.17 -31.52 -25.81
N TRP A 231 -38.41 -31.68 -26.89
CA TRP A 231 -38.30 -32.91 -27.65
C TRP A 231 -36.85 -33.37 -27.83
N HIS A 232 -36.69 -34.65 -28.19
CA HIS A 232 -35.51 -35.13 -28.91
C HIS A 232 -35.87 -35.40 -30.38
N ASN A 233 -35.00 -34.96 -31.30
CA ASN A 233 -35.10 -35.33 -32.72
C ASN A 233 -34.62 -36.79 -32.95
N GLU A 234 -34.61 -37.24 -34.21
CA GLU A 234 -34.14 -38.59 -34.60
C GLU A 234 -32.65 -38.83 -34.29
N GLU A 235 -31.85 -37.78 -34.23
CA GLU A 235 -30.42 -37.77 -33.88
C GLU A 235 -30.18 -37.60 -32.36
N ASN A 236 -31.24 -37.65 -31.53
CA ASN A 236 -31.21 -37.38 -30.08
C ASN A 236 -30.78 -35.96 -29.68
N GLN A 237 -30.88 -34.98 -30.58
CA GLN A 237 -30.62 -33.58 -30.25
C GLN A 237 -31.81 -32.94 -29.54
N THR A 238 -31.53 -32.00 -28.63
CA THR A 238 -32.56 -31.33 -27.83
C THR A 238 -33.22 -30.21 -28.62
N VAL A 239 -34.54 -30.27 -28.78
CA VAL A 239 -35.30 -29.24 -29.49
C VAL A 239 -36.35 -28.66 -28.55
N VAL A 240 -36.42 -27.34 -28.46
CA VAL A 240 -37.45 -26.63 -27.70
C VAL A 240 -38.23 -25.77 -28.67
N LYS A 241 -39.56 -25.82 -28.58
CA LYS A 241 -40.48 -25.03 -29.39
C LYS A 241 -41.65 -24.57 -28.52
N TYR A 242 -42.25 -23.47 -28.91
CA TYR A 242 -43.44 -22.95 -28.29
C TYR A 242 -44.50 -22.60 -29.34
N ILE A 243 -45.76 -22.57 -28.93
CA ILE A 243 -46.87 -22.21 -29.81
C ILE A 243 -47.95 -21.49 -28.99
N ASN A 244 -48.43 -20.37 -29.53
CA ASN A 244 -49.63 -19.70 -29.02
C ASN A 244 -50.87 -20.40 -29.60
N PHE A 245 -51.64 -21.08 -28.77
CA PHE A 245 -52.77 -21.89 -29.25
C PHE A 245 -54.08 -21.11 -29.43
N GLU A 246 -54.12 -19.84 -29.04
CA GLU A 246 -55.30 -18.97 -29.24
C GLU A 246 -55.22 -18.20 -30.56
N GLN A 247 -54.03 -17.68 -30.91
CA GLN A 247 -53.82 -16.80 -32.06
C GLN A 247 -53.30 -17.54 -33.30
N ASN A 248 -52.63 -18.69 -33.13
CA ASN A 248 -51.97 -19.38 -34.25
C ASN A 248 -52.90 -20.37 -34.97
N VAL A 249 -53.71 -19.84 -35.89
CA VAL A 249 -54.62 -20.64 -36.73
C VAL A 249 -53.87 -21.61 -37.66
N ALA A 250 -52.60 -21.32 -37.98
CA ALA A 250 -51.77 -22.14 -38.86
C ALA A 250 -51.14 -23.36 -38.15
N GLY A 251 -51.18 -23.42 -36.81
CA GLY A 251 -50.60 -24.53 -36.04
C GLY A 251 -49.07 -24.62 -36.12
N GLN A 252 -48.40 -23.51 -36.40
CA GLN A 252 -46.94 -23.47 -36.60
C GLN A 252 -46.19 -23.32 -35.27
N TRP A 253 -45.15 -24.13 -35.06
CA TRP A 253 -44.34 -24.08 -33.85
C TRP A 253 -43.17 -23.11 -34.01
N ASN A 254 -43.00 -22.20 -33.06
CA ASN A 254 -41.85 -21.30 -33.01
C ASN A 254 -40.67 -22.02 -32.34
N GLN A 255 -39.56 -22.15 -33.05
CA GLN A 255 -38.37 -22.82 -32.55
C GLN A 255 -37.53 -21.89 -31.67
N VAL A 256 -37.00 -22.44 -30.58
CA VAL A 256 -36.05 -21.75 -29.70
C VAL A 256 -34.63 -22.06 -30.17
N PHE A 257 -33.80 -21.02 -30.31
CA PHE A 257 -32.37 -21.20 -30.60
C PHE A 257 -31.65 -21.77 -29.39
N MET A 258 -31.21 -23.02 -29.51
CA MET A 258 -30.44 -23.69 -28.48
C MET A 258 -28.96 -23.36 -28.64
N GLN A 259 -28.26 -23.16 -27.52
CA GLN A 259 -26.80 -23.08 -27.56
C GLN A 259 -26.23 -24.42 -28.05
N PRO A 260 -25.44 -24.42 -29.14
CA PRO A 260 -24.81 -25.64 -29.63
C PRO A 260 -23.78 -26.15 -28.61
N LEU A 261 -23.51 -27.45 -28.67
CA LEU A 261 -22.39 -28.04 -27.96
C LEU A 261 -21.06 -27.52 -28.55
N PRO A 262 -19.93 -27.63 -27.80
CA PRO A 262 -18.61 -27.35 -28.35
C PRO A 262 -18.36 -28.18 -29.63
N GLU A 263 -17.54 -27.66 -30.53
CA GLU A 263 -17.23 -28.31 -31.82
C GLU A 263 -16.54 -29.65 -31.61
N GLU A 264 -16.71 -30.62 -32.52
CA GLU A 264 -16.12 -31.95 -32.36
C GLU A 264 -14.58 -31.93 -32.43
N GLU A 265 -14.01 -31.00 -33.19
CA GLU A 265 -12.58 -30.84 -33.39
C GLU A 265 -12.15 -29.38 -33.15
N VAL A 266 -10.96 -29.20 -32.57
CA VAL A 266 -10.32 -27.89 -32.39
C VAL A 266 -9.26 -27.72 -33.47
N THR A 267 -9.40 -26.69 -34.30
CA THR A 267 -8.42 -26.37 -35.34
C THR A 267 -7.20 -25.68 -34.72
N VAL A 268 -6.06 -26.37 -34.70
CA VAL A 268 -4.78 -25.81 -34.22
C VAL A 268 -3.90 -25.53 -35.44
N ARG A 269 -3.50 -24.27 -35.62
CA ARG A 269 -2.58 -23.89 -36.70
C ARG A 269 -1.14 -24.23 -36.32
N HIS A 270 -0.29 -24.43 -37.34
CA HIS A 270 1.15 -24.71 -37.12
C HIS A 270 1.91 -23.54 -36.46
N ASP A 271 1.38 -22.32 -36.47
CA ASP A 271 1.99 -21.15 -35.81
C ASP A 271 1.60 -20.98 -34.34
N GLN A 272 0.76 -21.87 -33.80
CA GLN A 272 0.28 -21.83 -32.42
C GLN A 272 0.79 -23.03 -31.61
N ASP A 273 0.97 -22.83 -30.30
CA ASP A 273 1.22 -23.92 -29.36
C ASP A 273 -0.09 -24.69 -29.11
N PRO A 274 -0.17 -25.99 -29.47
CA PRO A 274 -1.38 -26.79 -29.25
C PRO A 274 -1.84 -26.74 -27.80
N ARG A 275 -0.89 -26.79 -26.85
CA ARG A 275 -1.20 -26.77 -25.42
C ARG A 275 -1.98 -25.51 -25.04
N GLU A 276 -1.48 -24.33 -25.40
CA GLU A 276 -2.13 -23.06 -25.07
C GLU A 276 -3.52 -22.96 -25.71
N THR A 277 -3.64 -23.32 -26.99
CA THR A 277 -4.92 -23.30 -27.72
C THR A 277 -5.97 -24.21 -27.07
N TYR A 278 -5.62 -25.46 -26.74
CA TYR A 278 -6.56 -26.39 -26.09
C TYR A 278 -6.92 -25.94 -24.67
N LEU A 279 -5.96 -25.43 -23.90
CA LEU A 279 -6.22 -24.93 -22.56
C LEU A 279 -7.14 -23.71 -22.57
N GLU A 280 -6.89 -22.76 -23.46
CA GLU A 280 -7.76 -21.59 -23.63
C GLU A 280 -9.17 -22.02 -24.06
N TYR A 281 -9.29 -22.97 -24.99
CA TYR A 281 -10.57 -23.46 -25.48
C TYR A 281 -11.37 -24.24 -24.43
N ILE A 282 -10.74 -25.17 -23.69
CA ILE A 282 -11.39 -26.01 -22.67
C ILE A 282 -11.85 -25.17 -21.48
N PHE A 283 -11.00 -24.23 -21.02
CA PHE A 283 -11.27 -23.41 -19.84
C PHE A 283 -12.00 -22.09 -20.17
N MET A 284 -12.36 -21.87 -21.44
CA MET A 284 -13.21 -20.76 -21.82
C MET A 284 -14.54 -20.80 -21.06
N PRO A 285 -14.96 -19.69 -20.43
CA PRO A 285 -16.19 -19.64 -19.63
C PRO A 285 -17.42 -20.13 -20.41
N GLY A 286 -18.20 -21.03 -19.78
CA GLY A 286 -19.46 -21.51 -20.33
C GLY A 286 -19.35 -22.60 -21.41
N ARG A 287 -18.15 -23.03 -21.83
CA ARG A 287 -17.96 -24.16 -22.76
C ARG A 287 -18.18 -25.51 -22.07
N PHE A 288 -17.38 -25.78 -21.05
CA PHE A 288 -17.40 -27.03 -20.29
C PHE A 288 -17.79 -26.77 -18.84
N THR A 289 -18.58 -27.69 -18.28
CA THR A 289 -18.85 -27.68 -16.84
C THR A 289 -17.64 -28.18 -16.06
N HIS A 290 -17.42 -27.64 -14.86
CA HIS A 290 -16.35 -28.10 -13.95
C HIS A 290 -16.41 -29.63 -13.74
N ALA A 291 -17.62 -30.17 -13.52
CA ALA A 291 -17.87 -31.59 -13.36
C ALA A 291 -17.51 -32.44 -14.61
N ALA A 292 -17.62 -31.90 -15.83
CA ALA A 292 -17.21 -32.59 -17.04
C ALA A 292 -15.69 -32.75 -17.11
N ILE A 293 -14.96 -31.65 -16.88
CA ILE A 293 -13.49 -31.63 -16.92
C ILE A 293 -12.91 -32.49 -15.80
N GLN A 294 -13.46 -32.41 -14.59
CA GLN A 294 -13.02 -33.22 -13.45
C GLN A 294 -13.20 -34.72 -13.72
N LYS A 295 -14.33 -35.13 -14.31
CA LYS A 295 -14.54 -36.54 -14.69
C LYS A 295 -13.63 -36.99 -15.83
N ALA A 296 -13.40 -36.13 -16.82
CA ALA A 296 -12.45 -36.41 -17.88
C ALA A 296 -11.02 -36.61 -17.30
N LEU A 297 -10.59 -35.76 -16.37
CA LEU A 297 -9.30 -35.86 -15.69
C LEU A 297 -9.17 -37.15 -14.85
N GLN A 298 -10.20 -37.53 -14.09
CA GLN A 298 -10.19 -38.75 -13.27
C GLN A 298 -9.95 -40.01 -14.12
N ILE A 299 -10.57 -40.06 -15.30
CA ILE A 299 -10.47 -41.22 -16.20
C ILE A 299 -9.17 -41.18 -16.99
N PHE A 300 -8.76 -40.01 -17.45
CA PHE A 300 -7.51 -39.84 -18.19
C PHE A 300 -6.28 -40.21 -17.33
N SER A 301 -6.27 -39.84 -16.05
CA SER A 301 -5.17 -40.10 -15.12
C SER A 301 -5.15 -41.51 -14.50
N GLN A 302 -6.09 -42.41 -14.87
CA GLN A 302 -6.26 -43.77 -14.29
C GLN A 302 -6.27 -43.81 -12.74
N GLY A 303 -6.58 -42.68 -12.09
CA GLY A 303 -6.55 -42.54 -10.64
C GLY A 303 -7.79 -43.13 -9.98
N ALA A 304 -7.63 -43.77 -8.82
CA ALA A 304 -8.77 -44.13 -7.96
C ALA A 304 -9.60 -42.87 -7.64
N GLU A 305 -10.93 -43.00 -7.54
CA GLU A 305 -11.89 -41.93 -7.19
C GLU A 305 -11.40 -41.13 -5.98
N ARG A 306 -10.68 -40.03 -6.25
CA ARG A 306 -10.43 -38.98 -5.28
C ARG A 306 -11.47 -37.91 -5.57
N ASP A 307 -12.45 -37.77 -4.69
CA ASP A 307 -13.33 -36.60 -4.64
C ASP A 307 -12.48 -35.40 -4.24
N LEU A 308 -11.80 -34.80 -5.22
CA LEU A 308 -11.06 -33.57 -5.05
C LEU A 308 -11.98 -32.43 -5.51
N ASP A 309 -12.50 -31.66 -4.58
CA ASP A 309 -13.14 -30.37 -4.86
C ASP A 309 -12.02 -29.38 -5.25
N LEU A 310 -11.48 -29.52 -6.47
CA LEU A 310 -10.41 -28.67 -7.00
C LEU A 310 -10.95 -27.31 -7.44
N THR A 311 -10.19 -26.24 -7.20
CA THR A 311 -10.47 -24.94 -7.81
C THR A 311 -10.21 -24.97 -9.32
N TRP A 312 -10.65 -23.96 -10.07
CA TRP A 312 -10.44 -23.92 -11.53
C TRP A 312 -8.96 -23.83 -11.92
N ASP A 313 -8.15 -23.09 -11.18
CA ASP A 313 -6.71 -22.97 -11.43
C ASP A 313 -5.97 -24.27 -11.07
N GLU A 314 -6.35 -24.91 -9.97
CA GLU A 314 -5.84 -26.23 -9.62
C GLU A 314 -6.23 -27.27 -10.67
N LEU A 315 -7.47 -27.22 -11.17
CA LEU A 315 -7.95 -28.10 -12.22
C LEU A 315 -7.17 -27.89 -13.52
N LYS A 316 -6.93 -26.63 -13.93
CA LYS A 316 -6.10 -26.30 -15.09
C LYS A 316 -4.69 -26.85 -14.94
N ARG A 317 -4.07 -26.68 -13.77
CA ARG A 317 -2.74 -27.20 -13.46
C ARG A 317 -2.71 -28.74 -13.50
N GLU A 318 -3.64 -29.41 -12.85
CA GLU A 318 -3.70 -30.88 -12.83
C GLU A 318 -3.97 -31.47 -14.22
N VAL A 319 -4.83 -30.84 -15.03
CA VAL A 319 -5.03 -31.22 -16.45
C VAL A 319 -3.74 -31.08 -17.24
N THR A 320 -3.02 -29.95 -17.11
CA THR A 320 -1.72 -29.79 -17.78
C THR A 320 -0.73 -30.87 -17.39
N LEU A 321 -0.62 -31.17 -16.09
CA LEU A 321 0.31 -32.18 -15.59
C LEU A 321 -0.08 -33.59 -16.05
N ALA A 322 -1.37 -33.92 -16.09
CA ALA A 322 -1.85 -35.22 -16.54
C ALA A 322 -1.54 -35.44 -18.03
N VAL A 323 -1.90 -34.49 -18.90
CA VAL A 323 -1.64 -34.59 -20.35
C VAL A 323 -0.14 -34.58 -20.63
N GLU A 324 0.64 -33.73 -19.95
CA GLU A 324 2.09 -33.72 -20.07
C GLU A 324 2.72 -35.04 -19.59
N SER A 325 2.25 -35.64 -18.50
CA SER A 325 2.82 -36.89 -18.00
C SER A 325 2.63 -38.06 -18.97
N GLU A 326 1.45 -38.16 -19.57
CA GLU A 326 1.15 -39.16 -20.61
C GLU A 326 1.97 -38.88 -21.88
N PHE A 327 2.07 -37.61 -22.27
CA PHE A 327 2.91 -37.18 -23.39
C PHE A 327 4.39 -37.57 -23.18
N HIS A 328 4.99 -37.21 -22.04
CA HIS A 328 6.39 -37.54 -21.73
C HIS A 328 6.64 -39.06 -21.64
N SER A 329 5.64 -39.85 -21.24
CA SER A 329 5.75 -41.31 -21.22
C SER A 329 5.83 -41.93 -22.61
N SER A 330 5.28 -41.24 -23.62
CA SER A 330 5.21 -41.70 -25.02
C SER A 330 6.41 -41.28 -25.87
N VAL A 331 7.16 -40.25 -25.46
CA VAL A 331 8.38 -39.80 -26.15
C VAL A 331 9.52 -40.73 -25.79
N THR A 332 9.68 -41.82 -26.55
CA THR A 332 10.72 -42.84 -26.32
C THR A 332 12.06 -42.53 -26.97
N GLU A 333 12.13 -41.55 -27.89
CA GLU A 333 13.32 -41.21 -28.67
C GLU A 333 13.95 -39.88 -28.22
N TYR A 334 15.28 -39.85 -28.08
CA TYR A 334 16.03 -38.66 -27.62
C TYR A 334 16.07 -37.51 -28.65
N GLU A 335 15.68 -37.75 -29.90
CA GLU A 335 15.62 -36.76 -30.99
C GLU A 335 14.26 -36.85 -31.71
N CYS A 336 13.24 -36.18 -31.18
CA CYS A 336 11.95 -36.02 -31.86
C CYS A 336 12.00 -34.78 -32.77
N SER A 337 11.51 -34.87 -34.01
CA SER A 337 11.41 -33.69 -34.88
C SER A 337 10.35 -32.71 -34.35
N LEU A 338 10.47 -31.41 -34.67
CA LEU A 338 9.49 -30.40 -34.21
C LEU A 338 8.07 -30.70 -34.71
N ASP A 339 7.93 -31.23 -35.93
CA ASP A 339 6.64 -31.58 -36.52
C ASP A 339 6.02 -32.82 -35.84
N GLU A 340 6.81 -33.85 -35.55
CA GLU A 340 6.34 -35.03 -34.80
C GLU A 340 5.97 -34.66 -33.36
N PHE A 341 6.75 -33.79 -32.72
CA PHE A 341 6.46 -33.27 -31.38
C PHE A 341 5.12 -32.52 -31.36
N TRP A 342 4.91 -31.63 -32.33
CA TRP A 342 3.66 -30.88 -32.48
C TRP A 342 2.46 -31.80 -32.76
N GLN A 343 2.60 -32.78 -33.66
CA GLN A 343 1.55 -33.76 -33.97
C GLN A 343 1.17 -34.59 -32.75
N LEU A 344 2.16 -35.08 -31.99
CA LEU A 344 1.91 -35.83 -30.76
C LEU A 344 1.18 -34.96 -29.72
N GLN A 345 1.57 -33.70 -29.54
CA GLN A 345 0.85 -32.79 -28.64
C GLN A 345 -0.62 -32.62 -29.05
N VAL A 346 -0.91 -32.37 -30.34
CA VAL A 346 -2.29 -32.28 -30.86
C VAL A 346 -3.05 -33.59 -30.61
N GLU A 347 -2.41 -34.75 -30.79
CA GLU A 347 -3.04 -36.05 -30.56
C GLU A 347 -3.44 -36.26 -29.09
N PHE A 348 -2.56 -35.94 -28.13
CA PHE A 348 -2.86 -36.10 -26.71
C PHE A 348 -3.90 -35.10 -26.20
N TRP A 349 -3.80 -33.83 -26.63
CA TRP A 349 -4.78 -32.82 -26.25
C TRP A 349 -6.15 -33.07 -26.89
N SER A 350 -6.21 -33.53 -28.14
CA SER A 350 -7.48 -33.90 -28.78
C SER A 350 -8.14 -35.11 -28.11
N LYS A 351 -7.37 -36.11 -27.65
CA LYS A 351 -7.89 -37.22 -26.83
C LYS A 351 -8.53 -36.73 -25.53
N PHE A 352 -7.85 -35.83 -24.79
CA PHE A 352 -8.39 -35.26 -23.56
C PHE A 352 -9.63 -34.41 -23.83
N TYR A 353 -9.60 -33.61 -24.90
CA TYR A 353 -10.74 -32.81 -25.36
C TYR A 353 -11.97 -33.67 -25.67
N ALA A 354 -11.81 -34.74 -26.44
CA ALA A 354 -12.88 -35.67 -26.77
C ALA A 354 -13.51 -36.31 -25.50
N CYS A 355 -12.69 -36.61 -24.48
CA CYS A 355 -13.21 -37.05 -23.18
C CYS A 355 -14.10 -35.97 -22.53
N CYS A 356 -13.66 -34.71 -22.52
CA CYS A 356 -14.44 -33.60 -21.98
C CYS A 356 -15.77 -33.43 -22.73
N LEU A 357 -15.76 -33.50 -24.07
CA LEU A 357 -16.94 -33.40 -24.92
C LEU A 357 -17.96 -34.50 -24.62
N GLN A 358 -17.52 -35.76 -24.56
CA GLN A 358 -18.39 -36.89 -24.26
C GLN A 358 -19.11 -36.74 -22.89
N TYR A 359 -18.41 -36.25 -21.86
CA TYR A 359 -19.03 -36.02 -20.56
C TYR A 359 -19.95 -34.80 -20.55
N GLN A 360 -19.58 -33.74 -21.26
CA GLN A 360 -20.42 -32.57 -21.41
C GLN A 360 -21.74 -32.90 -22.14
N GLU A 361 -21.70 -33.72 -23.18
CA GLU A 361 -22.88 -34.28 -23.85
C GLU A 361 -23.77 -35.09 -22.90
N ALA A 362 -23.17 -35.93 -22.06
CA ALA A 362 -23.92 -36.70 -21.09
C ALA A 362 -24.60 -35.81 -20.04
N LEU A 363 -23.97 -34.69 -19.66
CA LEU A 363 -24.48 -33.71 -18.71
C LEU A 363 -25.49 -32.72 -19.35
N SER A 364 -25.40 -32.48 -20.66
CA SER A 364 -26.29 -31.56 -21.39
C SER A 364 -27.66 -32.16 -21.70
N ARG A 365 -27.84 -33.48 -21.51
CA ARG A 365 -29.12 -34.17 -21.70
C ARG A 365 -30.24 -33.51 -20.89
N PRO A 366 -31.37 -33.14 -21.51
CA PRO A 366 -32.43 -32.42 -20.86
C PRO A 366 -33.33 -33.40 -20.10
N LEU A 367 -33.75 -33.00 -18.91
CA LEU A 367 -34.55 -33.81 -18.01
C LEU A 367 -36.00 -33.32 -17.94
N ALA A 368 -36.18 -32.00 -17.86
CA ALA A 368 -37.50 -31.39 -17.68
C ALA A 368 -37.51 -29.94 -18.16
N LEU A 369 -38.72 -29.44 -18.42
CA LEU A 369 -38.98 -28.05 -18.73
C LEU A 369 -39.87 -27.46 -17.64
N HIS A 370 -39.45 -26.34 -17.04
CA HIS A 370 -40.21 -25.67 -16.01
C HIS A 370 -40.50 -24.23 -16.39
N LEU A 371 -41.75 -23.81 -16.20
CA LEU A 371 -42.21 -22.45 -16.45
C LEU A 371 -42.78 -21.90 -15.15
N ASN A 372 -42.26 -20.77 -14.70
CA ASN A 372 -42.79 -20.10 -13.53
C ASN A 372 -44.00 -19.23 -13.94
N PRO A 373 -45.22 -19.53 -13.49
CA PRO A 373 -46.42 -18.82 -13.94
C PRO A 373 -46.46 -17.36 -13.45
N TYR A 374 -45.76 -17.03 -12.37
CA TYR A 374 -45.74 -15.67 -11.82
C TYR A 374 -44.75 -14.75 -12.53
N THR A 375 -43.63 -15.32 -13.01
CA THR A 375 -42.57 -14.54 -13.66
C THR A 375 -42.50 -14.71 -15.16
N GLY A 376 -43.12 -15.73 -15.74
CA GLY A 376 -42.95 -16.11 -17.14
C GLY A 376 -41.55 -16.63 -17.48
N MET A 377 -40.72 -16.94 -16.47
CA MET A 377 -39.37 -17.47 -16.67
C MET A 377 -39.44 -18.93 -17.09
N VAL A 378 -38.80 -19.26 -18.21
CA VAL A 378 -38.67 -20.64 -18.70
C VAL A 378 -37.27 -21.17 -18.40
N CYS A 379 -37.22 -22.28 -17.68
CA CYS A 379 -36.00 -22.96 -17.27
C CYS A 379 -35.98 -24.38 -17.84
N LEU A 380 -34.88 -24.72 -18.49
CA LEU A 380 -34.56 -26.05 -18.96
C LEU A 380 -33.60 -26.72 -17.97
N LEU A 381 -34.07 -27.80 -17.35
CA LEU A 381 -33.28 -28.63 -16.45
C LEU A 381 -32.48 -29.65 -17.26
N LYS A 382 -31.16 -29.60 -17.20
CA LYS A 382 -30.26 -30.60 -17.76
C LYS A 382 -29.64 -31.44 -16.63
N LYS A 383 -29.02 -32.57 -16.97
CA LYS A 383 -28.43 -33.48 -15.98
C LYS A 383 -27.31 -32.83 -15.15
N GLY A 384 -26.51 -31.94 -15.74
CA GLY A 384 -25.39 -31.27 -15.06
C GLY A 384 -25.48 -29.74 -15.00
N SER A 385 -26.51 -29.12 -15.58
CA SER A 385 -26.62 -27.67 -15.63
C SER A 385 -28.07 -27.19 -15.74
N LEU A 386 -28.28 -25.90 -15.49
CA LEU A 386 -29.54 -25.20 -15.72
C LEU A 386 -29.36 -24.28 -16.93
N SER A 387 -30.38 -24.20 -17.79
CA SER A 387 -30.40 -23.23 -18.90
C SER A 387 -31.67 -22.39 -18.81
N PHE A 388 -31.55 -21.10 -19.04
CA PHE A 388 -32.67 -20.16 -19.02
C PHE A 388 -32.91 -19.65 -20.43
N LEU A 389 -34.19 -19.54 -20.82
CA LEU A 389 -34.55 -18.99 -22.11
C LEU A 389 -34.65 -17.46 -22.02
N MET A 390 -34.17 -16.79 -23.05
CA MET A 390 -34.16 -15.33 -23.14
C MET A 390 -34.78 -14.90 -24.46
N PRO A 391 -35.51 -13.77 -24.50
CA PRO A 391 -35.97 -13.19 -25.75
C PRO A 391 -34.78 -12.81 -26.65
N CYS A 392 -34.95 -13.04 -27.95
CA CYS A 392 -33.96 -12.66 -28.96
C CYS A 392 -34.24 -11.24 -29.45
N SER A 393 -33.21 -10.46 -29.76
CA SER A 393 -33.41 -9.18 -30.46
C SER A 393 -33.84 -9.45 -31.91
N VAL A 394 -34.55 -8.51 -32.54
CA VAL A 394 -35.09 -8.70 -33.90
C VAL A 394 -33.96 -8.97 -34.91
N VAL A 395 -32.85 -8.23 -34.82
CA VAL A 395 -31.69 -8.42 -35.69
C VAL A 395 -31.08 -9.82 -35.52
N ASP A 396 -30.90 -10.26 -34.28
CA ASP A 396 -30.35 -11.60 -34.00
C ASP A 396 -31.33 -12.70 -34.46
N HIS A 397 -32.63 -12.51 -34.25
CA HIS A 397 -33.66 -13.43 -34.69
C HIS A 397 -33.65 -13.59 -36.21
N LEU A 398 -33.62 -12.47 -36.96
CA LEU A 398 -33.57 -12.47 -38.42
C LEU A 398 -32.33 -13.18 -38.95
N TYR A 399 -31.17 -13.03 -38.30
CA TYR A 399 -29.92 -13.69 -38.74
C TYR A 399 -29.89 -15.19 -38.41
N LEU A 400 -30.44 -15.61 -37.28
CA LEU A 400 -30.40 -17.02 -36.81
C LEU A 400 -31.49 -17.94 -37.42
N LEU A 401 -32.58 -17.40 -37.97
CA LEU A 401 -33.68 -18.19 -38.56
C LEU A 401 -33.21 -19.09 -39.73
N SER A 402 -33.81 -20.27 -39.94
CA SER A 402 -33.62 -21.06 -41.17
C SER A 402 -34.61 -20.60 -42.27
N ASN A 403 -34.18 -20.59 -43.53
CA ASN A 403 -34.77 -19.93 -44.72
C ASN A 403 -36.28 -20.14 -45.08
N GLU A 404 -37.13 -20.78 -44.26
CA GLU A 404 -38.48 -21.20 -44.69
C GLU A 404 -39.68 -20.47 -44.05
N HIS A 405 -39.51 -19.60 -43.04
CA HIS A 405 -40.68 -19.00 -42.37
C HIS A 405 -40.63 -17.46 -42.42
N LEU A 406 -41.51 -16.93 -43.27
CA LEU A 406 -41.77 -15.51 -43.50
C LEU A 406 -42.14 -14.81 -42.19
N LEU A 407 -41.65 -13.57 -42.06
CA LEU A 407 -42.04 -12.55 -41.08
C LEU A 407 -43.49 -12.76 -40.60
N THR A 408 -43.67 -12.91 -39.30
CA THR A 408 -45.00 -12.79 -38.72
C THR A 408 -45.48 -11.34 -38.84
N GLU A 409 -46.79 -11.10 -38.86
CA GLU A 409 -47.35 -9.73 -38.98
C GLU A 409 -46.83 -8.79 -37.88
N ASP A 410 -46.34 -9.34 -36.76
CA ASP A 410 -45.74 -8.61 -35.64
C ASP A 410 -44.33 -8.07 -35.95
N ASP A 411 -43.53 -8.73 -36.80
CA ASP A 411 -42.16 -8.29 -37.16
C ASP A 411 -42.18 -7.04 -38.07
N ALA A 412 -43.29 -6.82 -38.78
CA ALA A 412 -43.51 -5.64 -39.61
C ALA A 412 -43.74 -4.35 -38.78
N ALA A 413 -44.08 -4.47 -37.49
CA ALA A 413 -44.32 -3.33 -36.61
C ALA A 413 -43.03 -2.60 -36.19
N VAL A 414 -41.86 -3.24 -36.33
CA VAL A 414 -40.57 -2.71 -35.86
C VAL A 414 -39.90 -1.78 -36.86
N PHE A 415 -40.11 -2.00 -38.16
CA PHE A 415 -39.43 -1.24 -39.22
C PHE A 415 -40.28 -0.10 -39.81
N ASP A 416 -41.44 0.21 -39.20
CA ASP A 416 -42.44 1.22 -39.60
C ASP A 416 -43.02 1.10 -41.04
N ASP A 417 -42.33 0.42 -41.97
CA ASP A 417 -42.68 0.22 -43.38
C ASP A 417 -42.51 -1.25 -43.81
N LEU A 418 -43.57 -1.81 -44.41
CA LEU A 418 -43.64 -3.20 -44.91
C LEU A 418 -42.71 -3.45 -46.11
N GLU A 419 -42.37 -2.42 -46.88
CA GLU A 419 -41.44 -2.55 -48.00
C GLU A 419 -39.99 -2.60 -47.51
N MET A 420 -39.66 -1.80 -46.49
CA MET A 420 -38.35 -1.78 -45.86
C MET A 420 -38.04 -3.08 -45.09
N SER A 421 -39.03 -3.66 -44.41
CA SER A 421 -38.84 -4.94 -43.71
C SER A 421 -38.50 -6.08 -44.68
N ARG A 422 -39.07 -6.09 -45.89
CA ARG A 422 -38.73 -7.05 -46.94
C ARG A 422 -37.30 -6.87 -47.45
N ASP A 423 -36.90 -5.63 -47.72
CA ASP A 423 -35.52 -5.32 -48.16
C ASP A 423 -34.48 -5.74 -47.10
N VAL A 424 -34.75 -5.51 -45.82
CA VAL A 424 -33.89 -5.94 -44.70
C VAL A 424 -33.83 -7.47 -44.59
N VAL A 425 -34.95 -8.17 -44.74
CA VAL A 425 -34.95 -9.66 -44.72
C VAL A 425 -34.14 -10.23 -45.88
N CYS A 426 -34.32 -9.73 -47.10
CA CYS A 426 -33.52 -10.17 -48.25
C CYS A 426 -32.03 -9.87 -48.04
N LEU A 427 -31.69 -8.72 -47.46
CA LEU A 427 -30.31 -8.39 -47.09
C LEU A 427 -29.73 -9.40 -46.08
N VAL A 428 -30.45 -9.70 -44.99
CA VAL A 428 -29.99 -10.66 -43.97
C VAL A 428 -29.84 -12.07 -44.55
N GLN A 429 -30.68 -12.47 -45.51
CA GLN A 429 -30.49 -13.72 -46.24
C GLN A 429 -29.16 -13.74 -47.02
N CYS A 430 -28.80 -12.63 -47.69
CA CYS A 430 -27.48 -12.52 -48.33
C CYS A 430 -26.34 -12.65 -47.31
N LEU A 431 -26.47 -12.00 -46.13
CA LEU A 431 -25.48 -12.10 -45.06
C LEU A 431 -25.31 -13.54 -44.56
N ARG A 432 -26.41 -14.30 -44.45
CA ARG A 432 -26.37 -15.71 -44.04
C ARG A 432 -25.65 -16.59 -45.06
N LEU A 433 -25.93 -16.41 -46.35
CA LEU A 433 -25.23 -17.15 -47.42
C LEU A 433 -23.71 -16.90 -47.38
N ILE A 434 -23.30 -15.66 -47.07
CA ILE A 434 -21.89 -15.34 -46.81
C ILE A 434 -21.42 -16.05 -45.54
N GLY A 435 -22.14 -15.93 -44.44
CA GLY A 435 -21.77 -16.54 -43.16
C GLY A 435 -21.60 -18.06 -43.23
N GLU A 436 -22.43 -18.76 -44.00
CA GLU A 436 -22.38 -20.22 -44.23
C GLU A 436 -21.22 -20.64 -45.15
N SER A 437 -20.77 -19.76 -46.06
CA SER A 437 -19.65 -20.02 -46.98
C SER A 437 -18.27 -19.68 -46.40
N VAL A 438 -18.22 -18.90 -45.30
CA VAL A 438 -16.97 -18.55 -44.61
C VAL A 438 -16.40 -19.76 -43.87
N SER A 439 -15.20 -20.19 -44.24
CA SER A 439 -14.48 -21.28 -43.56
C SER A 439 -13.95 -20.87 -42.18
N THR A 440 -13.55 -21.85 -41.36
CA THR A 440 -12.93 -21.59 -40.05
C THR A 440 -11.64 -20.76 -40.18
N ASP A 441 -10.85 -20.98 -41.22
CA ASP A 441 -9.62 -20.23 -41.48
C ASP A 441 -9.93 -18.76 -41.83
N MET A 442 -10.95 -18.53 -42.66
CA MET A 442 -11.42 -17.17 -43.00
C MET A 442 -11.97 -16.43 -41.78
N ALA A 443 -12.74 -17.11 -40.93
CA ALA A 443 -13.24 -16.53 -39.68
C ALA A 443 -12.08 -16.13 -38.74
N PHE A 444 -11.06 -16.98 -38.63
CA PHE A 444 -9.86 -16.70 -37.85
C PHE A 444 -9.05 -15.53 -38.41
N LEU A 445 -8.96 -15.36 -39.73
CA LEU A 445 -8.31 -14.19 -40.35
C LEU A 445 -8.93 -12.88 -39.86
N MET A 446 -10.27 -12.80 -39.79
CA MET A 446 -10.96 -11.62 -39.26
C MET A 446 -10.66 -11.40 -37.77
N GLU A 447 -10.73 -12.45 -36.95
CA GLU A 447 -10.44 -12.35 -35.51
C GLU A 447 -8.99 -11.92 -35.24
N MET A 448 -8.03 -12.43 -36.02
CA MET A 448 -6.62 -12.03 -35.95
C MET A 448 -6.37 -10.60 -36.41
N ALA A 449 -7.10 -10.13 -37.42
CA ALA A 449 -7.04 -8.75 -37.83
C ALA A 449 -7.49 -7.82 -36.70
N CYS A 450 -8.57 -8.16 -36.01
CA CYS A 450 -9.06 -7.41 -34.85
C CYS A 450 -8.06 -7.44 -33.68
N SER A 451 -7.53 -8.61 -33.31
CA SER A 451 -6.60 -8.76 -32.19
C SER A 451 -5.27 -8.04 -32.40
N ARG A 452 -4.75 -8.08 -33.64
CA ARG A 452 -3.50 -7.41 -34.07
C ARG A 452 -3.70 -5.96 -34.53
N LEU A 453 -4.90 -5.41 -34.36
CA LEU A 453 -5.22 -4.01 -34.67
C LEU A 453 -4.99 -3.65 -36.15
N GLN A 454 -5.20 -4.61 -37.04
CA GLN A 454 -5.22 -4.38 -38.48
C GLN A 454 -6.61 -3.88 -38.91
N PRO A 455 -6.71 -3.05 -39.96
CA PRO A 455 -8.01 -2.56 -40.42
C PRO A 455 -8.88 -3.74 -40.90
N PRO A 456 -10.09 -3.94 -40.32
CA PRO A 456 -10.94 -5.09 -40.64
C PRO A 456 -11.41 -5.10 -42.10
N GLU A 457 -11.43 -3.94 -42.76
CA GLU A 457 -11.73 -3.78 -44.19
C GLU A 457 -10.81 -4.63 -45.08
N LYS A 458 -9.51 -4.67 -44.75
CA LYS A 458 -8.53 -5.46 -45.51
C LYS A 458 -8.71 -6.95 -45.30
N ALA A 459 -9.09 -7.36 -44.09
CA ALA A 459 -9.39 -8.76 -43.80
C ALA A 459 -10.68 -9.18 -44.53
N ALA A 460 -11.71 -8.33 -44.56
CA ALA A 460 -12.93 -8.59 -45.31
C ALA A 460 -12.67 -8.69 -46.82
N GLU A 461 -11.76 -7.86 -47.36
CA GLU A 461 -11.35 -7.95 -48.77
C GLU A 461 -10.64 -9.29 -49.07
N GLN A 462 -9.73 -9.74 -48.20
CA GLN A 462 -9.05 -11.04 -48.35
C GLN A 462 -10.04 -12.20 -48.26
N ILE A 463 -10.97 -12.17 -47.30
CA ILE A 463 -12.03 -13.18 -47.18
C ILE A 463 -12.89 -13.21 -48.45
N LEU A 464 -13.23 -12.04 -49.01
CA LEU A 464 -13.97 -11.98 -50.27
C LEU A 464 -13.19 -12.58 -51.44
N GLU A 465 -11.88 -12.33 -51.53
CA GLU A 465 -11.02 -12.96 -52.55
C GLU A 465 -10.98 -14.48 -52.42
N ASP A 466 -10.86 -14.99 -51.20
CA ASP A 466 -10.84 -16.42 -50.93
C ASP A 466 -12.21 -17.07 -51.18
N LEU A 467 -13.32 -16.38 -50.87
CA LEU A 467 -14.67 -16.83 -51.19
C LEU A 467 -14.87 -16.93 -52.71
N ILE A 468 -14.45 -15.92 -53.47
CA ILE A 468 -14.54 -15.94 -54.94
C ILE A 468 -13.64 -17.04 -55.53
N ALA A 469 -12.46 -17.26 -54.96
CA ALA A 469 -11.54 -18.31 -55.42
C ALA A 469 -12.08 -19.73 -55.14
N ASN A 470 -12.82 -19.90 -54.05
CA ASN A 470 -13.35 -21.18 -53.58
C ASN A 470 -14.86 -21.37 -53.84
N ASP A 471 -15.49 -20.57 -54.72
CA ASP A 471 -16.93 -20.63 -55.00
C ASP A 471 -17.32 -21.88 -55.81
N THR A 472 -17.40 -23.03 -55.12
CA THR A 472 -17.75 -24.33 -55.72
C THR A 472 -19.25 -24.51 -55.91
N GLU A 473 -20.09 -23.73 -55.21
CA GLU A 473 -21.55 -23.90 -55.15
C GLU A 473 -22.34 -22.80 -55.87
N ASN A 474 -21.67 -21.89 -56.60
CA ASN A 474 -22.26 -20.70 -57.24
C ASN A 474 -23.00 -19.79 -56.23
N VAL A 475 -22.53 -19.75 -54.99
CA VAL A 475 -23.13 -18.95 -53.90
C VAL A 475 -23.11 -17.47 -54.28
N MET A 476 -22.06 -17.04 -54.99
CA MET A 476 -21.96 -15.67 -55.46
C MET A 476 -23.10 -15.32 -56.42
N GLU A 477 -23.49 -16.21 -57.35
CA GLU A 477 -24.62 -15.95 -58.24
C GLU A 477 -25.94 -15.83 -57.48
N GLU A 478 -26.15 -16.65 -56.44
CA GLU A 478 -27.34 -16.57 -55.58
C GLU A 478 -27.40 -15.26 -54.78
N ILE A 479 -26.26 -14.82 -54.22
CA ILE A 479 -26.14 -13.54 -53.53
C ILE A 479 -26.46 -12.40 -54.50
N HIS A 480 -25.94 -12.44 -55.74
CA HIS A 480 -26.25 -11.43 -56.75
C HIS A 480 -27.74 -11.40 -57.12
N SER A 481 -28.37 -12.58 -57.27
CA SER A 481 -29.80 -12.67 -57.55
C SER A 481 -30.63 -12.05 -56.43
N LYS A 482 -30.33 -12.38 -55.17
CA LYS A 482 -31.05 -11.82 -54.01
C LYS A 482 -30.80 -10.32 -53.83
N LEU A 483 -29.59 -9.83 -54.09
CA LEU A 483 -29.29 -8.40 -54.07
C LEU A 483 -30.10 -7.61 -55.11
N GLN A 484 -30.42 -8.20 -56.26
CA GLN A 484 -31.27 -7.57 -57.29
C GLN A 484 -32.75 -7.48 -56.88
N GLU A 485 -33.21 -8.30 -55.93
CA GLU A 485 -34.57 -8.23 -55.37
C GLU A 485 -34.74 -7.03 -54.44
N ILE A 486 -33.64 -6.50 -53.88
CA ILE A 486 -33.63 -5.38 -52.93
C ILE A 486 -33.75 -4.06 -53.68
N ARG A 487 -34.73 -3.22 -53.31
CA ARG A 487 -34.91 -1.91 -53.97
C ARG A 487 -33.82 -0.92 -53.58
N ASN A 488 -33.49 -0.84 -52.30
CA ASN A 488 -32.46 0.06 -51.79
C ASN A 488 -31.54 -0.62 -50.76
N PRO A 489 -30.47 -1.31 -51.22
CA PRO A 489 -29.58 -2.06 -50.32
C PRO A 489 -28.81 -1.13 -49.36
N ILE A 490 -28.42 0.07 -49.79
CA ILE A 490 -27.70 1.05 -48.96
C ILE A 490 -28.57 1.49 -47.78
N HIS A 491 -29.85 1.77 -48.02
CA HIS A 491 -30.77 2.16 -46.95
C HIS A 491 -31.07 1.01 -46.00
N ALA A 492 -31.29 -0.22 -46.51
CA ALA A 492 -31.48 -1.41 -45.70
C ALA A 492 -30.25 -1.70 -44.79
N MET A 493 -29.03 -1.56 -45.33
CA MET A 493 -27.79 -1.64 -44.55
C MET A 493 -27.71 -0.55 -43.49
N GLY A 494 -28.08 0.69 -43.82
CA GLY A 494 -28.11 1.81 -42.87
C GLY A 494 -29.07 1.60 -41.70
N VAL A 495 -30.25 1.02 -41.95
CA VAL A 495 -31.21 0.64 -40.90
C VAL A 495 -30.62 -0.45 -40.00
N LEU A 496 -30.05 -1.50 -40.58
CA LEU A 496 -29.43 -2.59 -39.82
C LEU A 496 -28.31 -2.07 -38.90
N ILE A 497 -27.44 -1.19 -39.42
CA ILE A 497 -26.36 -0.55 -38.65
C ILE A 497 -26.94 0.27 -37.51
N ARG A 498 -27.98 1.09 -37.77
CA ARG A 498 -28.63 1.92 -36.74
C ARG A 498 -29.21 1.09 -35.60
N GLU A 499 -29.86 -0.03 -35.89
CA GLU A 499 -30.42 -0.91 -34.85
C GLU A 499 -29.33 -1.66 -34.03
N MET A 500 -28.12 -1.79 -34.59
CA MET A 500 -26.97 -2.36 -33.90
C MET A 500 -26.08 -1.31 -33.22
N ASP A 501 -26.29 -0.03 -33.47
CA ASP A 501 -25.46 1.04 -32.92
C ASP A 501 -25.99 1.49 -31.54
N TYR A 502 -25.15 1.33 -30.51
CA TYR A 502 -25.46 1.76 -29.14
C TYR A 502 -24.67 2.98 -28.70
N GLU A 503 -24.08 3.74 -29.65
CA GLU A 503 -23.59 5.07 -29.33
C GLU A 503 -24.74 5.92 -28.78
N VAL A 504 -24.63 6.27 -27.50
CA VAL A 504 -25.70 6.92 -26.76
C VAL A 504 -25.69 8.42 -27.03
N ASP A 505 -26.81 8.93 -27.57
CA ASP A 505 -27.10 10.37 -27.57
C ASP A 505 -27.12 10.85 -26.12
N ALA A 506 -26.48 12.00 -25.86
CA ALA A 506 -26.03 12.51 -24.56
C ALA A 506 -27.09 12.69 -23.44
N ASP A 507 -28.33 12.24 -23.62
CA ASP A 507 -29.44 12.35 -22.66
C ASP A 507 -29.47 11.20 -21.63
N MET A 508 -28.30 10.78 -21.14
CA MET A 508 -28.24 10.04 -19.88
C MET A 508 -28.35 11.02 -18.71
N GLU A 509 -29.54 11.57 -18.49
CA GLU A 509 -29.81 12.36 -17.29
C GLU A 509 -29.49 11.52 -16.03
N ARG A 510 -28.72 12.13 -15.12
CA ARG A 510 -28.26 11.55 -13.86
C ARG A 510 -29.46 11.07 -13.03
N ALA A 511 -29.78 9.78 -13.11
CA ALA A 511 -30.78 9.17 -12.25
C ALA A 511 -30.27 9.17 -10.81
N GLN A 512 -30.83 10.02 -9.96
CA GLN A 512 -30.58 10.01 -8.52
C GLN A 512 -30.87 8.62 -7.95
N PRO A 513 -30.03 8.09 -7.03
CA PRO A 513 -30.27 6.79 -6.43
C PRO A 513 -31.55 6.83 -5.58
N LEU A 514 -32.66 6.33 -6.15
CA LEU A 514 -33.89 6.11 -5.39
C LEU A 514 -33.73 4.85 -4.55
N LEU A 515 -33.66 5.05 -3.24
CA LEU A 515 -33.66 3.99 -2.24
C LEU A 515 -35.08 3.40 -2.15
N GLY A 516 -35.44 2.48 -3.04
CA GLY A 516 -36.83 2.02 -3.09
C GLY A 516 -37.15 0.86 -4.02
N ARG A 517 -36.75 -0.36 -3.63
CA ARG A 517 -37.48 -1.66 -3.72
C ARG A 517 -36.47 -2.81 -3.67
N MET A 518 -36.29 -3.39 -2.48
CA MET A 518 -35.25 -4.40 -2.19
C MET A 518 -35.33 -5.69 -3.04
N ASN A 519 -36.47 -6.02 -3.66
CA ASN A 519 -36.68 -7.32 -4.30
C ASN A 519 -35.97 -7.50 -5.66
N LEU A 520 -35.97 -6.48 -6.54
CA LEU A 520 -35.29 -6.55 -7.85
C LEU A 520 -33.77 -6.47 -7.71
N ALA A 521 -33.30 -5.61 -6.81
CA ALA A 521 -31.87 -5.50 -6.49
C ALA A 521 -31.31 -6.81 -5.88
N GLN A 522 -32.12 -7.55 -5.10
CA GLN A 522 -31.76 -8.88 -4.60
C GLN A 522 -31.76 -9.94 -5.70
N LEU A 523 -32.77 -9.96 -6.59
CA LEU A 523 -32.82 -10.89 -7.72
C LEU A 523 -31.63 -10.71 -8.66
N LEU A 524 -31.36 -9.47 -9.09
CA LEU A 524 -30.21 -9.12 -9.94
C LEU A 524 -28.87 -9.20 -9.21
N GLY A 525 -28.90 -9.32 -7.88
CA GLY A 525 -27.71 -9.57 -7.06
C GLY A 525 -27.34 -11.04 -6.93
N SER A 526 -28.17 -11.96 -7.45
CA SER A 526 -27.83 -13.38 -7.51
C SER A 526 -26.76 -13.64 -8.58
N SER A 527 -25.81 -14.53 -8.30
CA SER A 527 -24.78 -14.96 -9.25
C SER A 527 -25.37 -15.59 -10.50
N THR A 528 -26.45 -16.37 -10.36
CA THR A 528 -27.16 -16.97 -11.51
C THR A 528 -27.80 -15.91 -12.40
N ALA A 529 -28.40 -14.87 -11.81
CA ALA A 529 -29.01 -13.80 -12.59
C ALA A 529 -27.95 -12.98 -13.34
N ALA A 530 -26.83 -12.67 -12.68
CA ALA A 530 -25.69 -12.01 -13.33
C ALA A 530 -25.15 -12.86 -14.49
N ALA A 531 -24.92 -14.16 -14.29
CA ALA A 531 -24.44 -15.06 -15.33
C ALA A 531 -25.40 -15.13 -16.53
N VAL A 532 -26.71 -15.17 -16.30
CA VAL A 532 -27.73 -15.20 -17.37
C VAL A 532 -27.73 -13.89 -18.18
N VAL A 533 -27.69 -12.73 -17.52
CA VAL A 533 -27.65 -11.42 -18.19
C VAL A 533 -26.35 -11.25 -18.98
N CYS A 534 -25.20 -11.53 -18.36
CA CYS A 534 -23.89 -11.42 -19.00
C CYS A 534 -23.73 -12.41 -20.16
N SER A 535 -24.23 -13.66 -20.03
CA SER A 535 -24.26 -14.62 -21.14
C SER A 535 -25.16 -14.15 -22.28
N GLY A 536 -26.25 -13.44 -21.98
CA GLY A 536 -27.11 -12.80 -22.98
C GLY A 536 -26.39 -11.74 -23.79
N VAL A 537 -25.69 -10.82 -23.09
CA VAL A 537 -24.87 -9.80 -23.74
C VAL A 537 -23.75 -10.42 -24.57
N ALA A 538 -23.06 -11.43 -24.02
CA ALA A 538 -21.99 -12.15 -24.73
C ALA A 538 -22.50 -12.80 -26.02
N ARG A 539 -23.67 -13.45 -25.94
CA ARG A 539 -24.30 -14.10 -27.10
C ARG A 539 -24.63 -13.09 -28.18
N MET A 540 -25.31 -12.01 -27.81
CA MET A 540 -25.72 -10.98 -28.77
C MET A 540 -24.52 -10.20 -29.33
N ALA A 541 -23.48 -9.94 -28.55
CA ALA A 541 -22.23 -9.39 -29.08
C ALA A 541 -21.57 -10.35 -30.09
N THR A 542 -21.66 -11.66 -29.85
CA THR A 542 -21.10 -12.68 -30.75
C THR A 542 -21.89 -12.77 -32.06
N THR A 543 -23.23 -12.80 -32.02
CA THR A 543 -24.06 -12.82 -33.22
C THR A 543 -23.87 -11.55 -34.03
N ARG A 544 -23.86 -10.38 -33.39
CA ARG A 544 -23.67 -9.10 -34.08
C ARG A 544 -22.28 -8.91 -34.64
N PHE A 545 -21.25 -9.46 -33.99
CA PHE A 545 -19.91 -9.54 -34.60
C PHE A 545 -19.93 -10.30 -35.93
N LEU A 546 -20.63 -11.44 -36.00
CA LEU A 546 -20.77 -12.21 -37.24
C LEU A 546 -21.56 -11.43 -38.30
N VAL A 547 -22.69 -10.81 -37.92
CA VAL A 547 -23.46 -9.93 -38.81
C VAL A 547 -22.59 -8.81 -39.37
N CYS A 548 -21.76 -8.16 -38.55
CA CYS A 548 -20.86 -7.10 -38.99
C CYS A 548 -19.76 -7.60 -39.92
N ARG A 549 -19.17 -8.77 -39.64
CA ARG A 549 -18.18 -9.42 -40.51
C ARG A 549 -18.78 -9.68 -41.89
N ASP A 550 -19.93 -10.34 -41.93
CA ASP A 550 -20.59 -10.71 -43.17
C ASP A 550 -21.05 -9.47 -43.94
N LEU A 551 -21.50 -8.43 -43.22
CA LEU A 551 -21.87 -7.15 -43.80
C LEU A 551 -20.68 -6.42 -44.41
N LEU A 552 -19.50 -6.45 -43.78
CA LEU A 552 -18.27 -5.89 -44.36
C LEU A 552 -17.86 -6.64 -45.63
N VAL A 553 -17.93 -7.97 -45.64
CA VAL A 553 -17.65 -8.78 -46.84
C VAL A 553 -18.63 -8.44 -47.97
N LEU A 554 -19.92 -8.29 -47.65
CA LEU A 554 -20.94 -7.88 -48.60
C LEU A 554 -20.71 -6.46 -49.13
N GLN A 555 -20.31 -5.51 -48.28
CA GLN A 555 -19.98 -4.15 -48.70
C GLN A 555 -18.76 -4.12 -49.63
N GLN A 556 -17.73 -4.94 -49.36
CA GLN A 556 -16.59 -5.10 -50.27
C GLN A 556 -17.01 -5.69 -51.62
N LEU A 557 -17.95 -6.64 -51.62
CA LEU A 557 -18.54 -7.17 -52.86
C LEU A 557 -19.27 -6.07 -53.64
N LEU A 558 -20.09 -5.26 -52.98
CA LEU A 558 -20.79 -4.14 -53.62
C LEU A 558 -19.83 -3.11 -54.23
N LEU A 559 -18.70 -2.82 -53.55
CA LEU A 559 -17.66 -1.94 -54.09
C LEU A 559 -17.00 -2.51 -55.36
N ARG A 560 -16.78 -3.83 -55.43
CA ARG A 560 -16.21 -4.50 -56.60
C ARG A 560 -17.16 -4.54 -57.80
N LEU A 561 -18.48 -4.56 -57.57
CA LEU A 561 -19.50 -4.60 -58.62
C LEU A 561 -19.76 -3.25 -59.30
N GLY A 562 -19.40 -2.14 -58.66
CA GLY A 562 -19.46 -0.78 -59.23
C GLY A 562 -20.87 -0.17 -59.31
N GLU A 563 -20.92 1.15 -59.52
CA GLU A 563 -22.14 1.99 -59.41
C GLU A 563 -23.28 1.84 -60.47
N PRO A 564 -23.15 1.26 -61.68
CA PRO A 564 -24.19 1.43 -62.69
C PRO A 564 -25.47 0.60 -62.43
N ALA A 565 -25.45 -0.37 -61.50
CA ALA A 565 -26.63 -1.18 -61.15
C ALA A 565 -27.42 -0.65 -59.94
N LEU A 566 -26.82 0.21 -59.10
CA LEU A 566 -27.38 0.69 -57.83
C LEU A 566 -28.18 2.01 -57.96
N LEU A 567 -28.11 2.71 -59.10
CA LEU A 567 -28.69 4.03 -59.34
C LEU A 567 -30.13 4.01 -59.91
N ALA A 568 -31.01 3.13 -59.41
CA ALA A 568 -32.43 3.16 -59.80
C ALA A 568 -33.30 4.12 -58.96
N GLY A 569 -32.77 4.83 -57.96
CA GLY A 569 -33.54 5.75 -57.11
C GLY A 569 -32.79 7.05 -56.77
N GLY A 570 -33.19 8.17 -57.37
CA GLY A 570 -32.53 9.48 -57.24
C GLY A 570 -32.79 10.24 -55.94
N GLN A 571 -32.30 9.75 -54.80
CA GLN A 571 -32.21 10.54 -53.56
C GLN A 571 -30.79 10.47 -52.96
N LEU A 572 -30.41 11.50 -52.18
CA LEU A 572 -29.13 11.73 -51.50
C LEU A 572 -28.77 10.60 -50.51
N LEU A 573 -28.49 9.40 -51.00
CA LEU A 573 -28.11 8.25 -50.19
C LEU A 573 -26.62 8.33 -49.82
N PRO A 574 -26.23 7.88 -48.61
CA PRO A 574 -24.82 7.78 -48.23
C PRO A 574 -24.10 6.82 -49.19
N SER A 575 -22.84 7.13 -49.50
CA SER A 575 -22.05 6.26 -50.38
C SER A 575 -21.76 4.91 -49.69
N PRO A 576 -21.53 3.81 -50.42
CA PRO A 576 -21.12 2.53 -49.82
C PRO A 576 -19.83 2.64 -49.00
N GLN A 577 -18.97 3.63 -49.30
CA GLN A 577 -17.76 3.93 -48.54
C GLN A 577 -18.08 4.55 -47.17
N ASP A 578 -19.11 5.41 -47.08
CA ASP A 578 -19.54 6.00 -45.80
C ASP A 578 -20.09 4.93 -44.85
N LEU A 579 -20.75 3.91 -45.38
CA LEU A 579 -21.26 2.78 -44.58
C LEU A 579 -20.12 1.89 -44.06
N LEU A 580 -19.07 1.66 -44.87
CA LEU A 580 -17.86 0.93 -44.47
C LEU A 580 -17.21 1.55 -43.24
N HIS A 581 -17.06 2.88 -43.23
CA HIS A 581 -16.49 3.61 -42.11
C HIS A 581 -17.32 3.52 -40.82
N ARG A 582 -18.62 3.19 -40.90
CA ARG A 582 -19.48 2.96 -39.73
C ARG A 582 -19.47 1.51 -39.25
N THR A 583 -19.43 0.54 -40.16
CA THR A 583 -19.40 -0.88 -39.81
C THR A 583 -18.09 -1.33 -39.18
N CYS A 584 -16.96 -0.70 -39.51
CA CYS A 584 -15.66 -1.05 -38.93
C CYS A 584 -15.57 -0.79 -37.42
N PRO A 585 -15.88 0.42 -36.89
CA PRO A 585 -15.95 0.66 -35.44
C PRO A 585 -16.99 -0.21 -34.75
N LEU A 586 -18.12 -0.49 -35.41
CA LEU A 586 -19.17 -1.36 -34.88
C LEU A 586 -18.65 -2.80 -34.68
N LEU A 587 -17.97 -3.37 -35.68
CA LEU A 587 -17.35 -4.69 -35.59
C LEU A 587 -16.32 -4.75 -34.45
N LEU A 588 -15.46 -3.72 -34.35
CA LEU A 588 -14.43 -3.65 -33.31
C LEU A 588 -15.04 -3.49 -31.90
N SER A 589 -16.15 -2.75 -31.76
CA SER A 589 -16.89 -2.61 -30.51
C SER A 589 -17.49 -3.95 -30.07
N TYR A 590 -18.12 -4.69 -30.98
CA TYR A 590 -18.65 -6.02 -30.69
C TYR A 590 -17.55 -7.06 -30.42
N TYR A 591 -16.43 -6.97 -31.14
CA TYR A 591 -15.24 -7.79 -30.85
C TYR A 591 -14.74 -7.56 -29.43
N LEU A 592 -14.64 -6.30 -29.00
CA LEU A 592 -14.17 -5.94 -27.67
C LEU A 592 -15.15 -6.37 -26.57
N ILE A 593 -16.46 -6.24 -26.77
CA ILE A 593 -17.46 -6.76 -25.82
C ILE A 593 -17.43 -8.30 -25.77
N ARG A 594 -17.23 -8.96 -26.91
CA ARG A 594 -17.06 -10.43 -27.00
C ARG A 594 -15.81 -10.88 -26.26
N TRP A 595 -14.68 -10.22 -26.48
CA TRP A 595 -13.42 -10.46 -25.77
C TRP A 595 -13.60 -10.26 -24.27
N ALA A 596 -14.20 -9.14 -23.85
CA ALA A 596 -14.43 -8.86 -22.43
C ALA A 596 -15.37 -9.88 -21.78
N SER A 597 -16.35 -10.39 -22.52
CA SER A 597 -17.26 -11.43 -22.04
C SER A 597 -16.59 -12.80 -21.91
N GLY A 598 -15.51 -13.06 -22.65
CA GLY A 598 -14.69 -14.28 -22.55
C GLY A 598 -13.51 -14.16 -21.59
N CYS A 599 -13.11 -12.93 -21.23
CA CYS A 599 -11.94 -12.66 -20.40
C CYS A 599 -12.27 -12.87 -18.91
N LEU A 600 -11.50 -13.75 -18.26
CA LEU A 600 -11.60 -14.04 -16.84
C LEU A 600 -11.02 -12.90 -15.99
N ALA A 601 -11.72 -12.57 -14.92
CA ALA A 601 -11.18 -11.71 -13.86
C ALA A 601 -10.07 -12.47 -13.11
N ALA A 602 -8.98 -11.78 -12.81
CA ALA A 602 -7.88 -12.29 -12.01
C ALA A 602 -8.26 -12.30 -10.52
N ASP A 603 -7.79 -13.31 -9.79
CA ASP A 603 -7.89 -13.36 -8.34
C ASP A 603 -6.93 -12.35 -7.69
N VAL A 604 -7.48 -11.42 -6.92
CA VAL A 604 -6.72 -10.30 -6.33
C VAL A 604 -6.50 -10.56 -4.84
N PRO A 605 -5.24 -10.57 -4.34
CA PRO A 605 -4.98 -10.71 -2.92
C PRO A 605 -5.47 -9.47 -2.14
N VAL A 606 -5.87 -9.69 -0.89
CA VAL A 606 -6.46 -8.63 -0.03
C VAL A 606 -5.49 -7.45 0.15
N ASP A 607 -4.18 -7.72 0.26
CA ASP A 607 -3.15 -6.69 0.42
C ASP A 607 -3.09 -5.72 -0.78
N THR A 608 -3.22 -6.23 -2.01
CA THR A 608 -3.24 -5.39 -3.22
C THR A 608 -4.53 -4.58 -3.32
N LEU A 609 -5.64 -5.13 -2.85
CA LEU A 609 -6.91 -4.41 -2.80
C LEU A 609 -6.86 -3.26 -1.80
N GLU A 610 -6.30 -3.49 -0.61
CA GLU A 610 -6.11 -2.44 0.41
C GLU A 610 -5.18 -1.33 -0.07
N SER A 611 -4.08 -1.69 -0.73
CA SER A 611 -3.17 -0.72 -1.38
C SER A 611 -3.89 0.10 -2.46
N ASN A 612 -4.67 -0.55 -3.34
CA ASN A 612 -5.43 0.18 -4.36
C ASN A 612 -6.49 1.10 -3.75
N LEU A 613 -7.16 0.68 -2.66
CA LEU A 613 -8.10 1.54 -1.93
C LEU A 613 -7.41 2.77 -1.34
N GLN A 614 -6.20 2.63 -0.80
CA GLN A 614 -5.39 3.77 -0.36
C GLN A 614 -5.09 4.71 -1.53
N HIS A 615 -4.64 4.17 -2.68
CA HIS A 615 -4.36 4.96 -3.89
C HIS A 615 -5.62 5.69 -4.41
N LEU A 616 -6.76 5.01 -4.46
CA LEU A 616 -8.05 5.57 -4.89
C LEU A 616 -8.57 6.64 -3.91
N SER A 617 -8.35 6.45 -2.60
CA SER A 617 -8.75 7.43 -1.58
C SER A 617 -8.02 8.76 -1.73
N VAL A 618 -6.72 8.74 -2.08
CA VAL A 618 -5.96 9.96 -2.36
C VAL A 618 -6.37 10.65 -3.66
N LEU A 619 -6.91 9.89 -4.60
CA LEU A 619 -7.53 10.42 -5.80
C LEU A 619 -9.00 10.85 -5.58
N GLU A 620 -9.56 10.64 -4.37
CA GLU A 620 -10.97 10.87 -4.03
C GLU A 620 -11.97 10.08 -4.91
N LEU A 621 -11.53 8.95 -5.46
CA LEU A 621 -12.34 8.04 -6.30
C LEU A 621 -13.00 6.89 -5.49
N ALA A 622 -12.93 6.94 -4.15
CA ALA A 622 -13.40 5.84 -3.30
C ALA A 622 -14.94 5.70 -3.25
N ASP A 623 -15.68 6.79 -3.45
CA ASP A 623 -17.15 6.79 -3.30
C ASP A 623 -17.89 6.13 -4.47
N THR A 624 -17.27 6.01 -5.65
CA THR A 624 -17.86 5.34 -6.83
C THR A 624 -17.74 3.81 -6.76
N THR A 625 -16.75 3.32 -6.01
CA THR A 625 -16.43 1.89 -5.87
C THR A 625 -16.81 1.42 -4.48
N ALA A 626 -18.11 1.35 -4.18
CA ALA A 626 -18.57 0.61 -3.00
C ALA A 626 -18.28 -0.89 -3.21
N ILE A 627 -17.05 -1.29 -2.87
CA ILE A 627 -16.56 -2.67 -2.91
C ILE A 627 -17.35 -3.43 -1.86
N THR A 628 -18.37 -4.17 -2.31
CA THR A 628 -18.98 -5.18 -1.45
C THR A 628 -17.94 -6.28 -1.28
N PRO A 629 -17.58 -6.67 -0.04
CA PRO A 629 -16.62 -7.75 0.16
C PRO A 629 -17.08 -8.96 -0.64
N HIS A 630 -16.20 -9.46 -1.52
CA HIS A 630 -16.49 -10.59 -2.40
C HIS A 630 -17.19 -11.67 -1.58
N LYS A 631 -18.51 -11.82 -1.77
CA LYS A 631 -19.21 -13.01 -1.32
C LYS A 631 -18.54 -14.15 -2.07
N LEU A 632 -18.18 -15.23 -1.38
CA LEU A 632 -17.62 -16.44 -1.98
C LEU A 632 -18.45 -16.84 -3.21
N VAL A 633 -18.01 -16.42 -4.40
CA VAL A 633 -18.64 -16.83 -5.65
C VAL A 633 -18.02 -18.16 -5.99
N SER A 634 -18.86 -19.17 -6.17
CA SER A 634 -18.44 -20.56 -6.34
C SER A 634 -17.78 -20.87 -7.69
N GLY A 635 -17.41 -19.86 -8.50
CA GLY A 635 -16.84 -20.04 -9.85
C GLY A 635 -16.15 -18.79 -10.41
N PRO A 636 -15.34 -18.96 -11.48
CA PRO A 636 -14.55 -17.91 -12.11
C PRO A 636 -15.49 -16.94 -12.79
N GLN A 637 -15.34 -15.65 -12.50
CA GLN A 637 -16.15 -14.59 -13.07
C GLN A 637 -15.45 -13.97 -14.26
N THR A 638 -16.23 -13.56 -15.26
CA THR A 638 -15.71 -12.73 -16.36
C THR A 638 -15.64 -11.28 -15.94
N ILE A 639 -14.83 -10.47 -16.61
CA ILE A 639 -14.75 -9.03 -16.30
C ILE A 639 -16.09 -8.30 -16.54
N VAL A 640 -16.93 -8.80 -17.45
CA VAL A 640 -18.29 -8.29 -17.68
C VAL A 640 -19.23 -8.66 -16.53
N GLU A 641 -19.13 -9.86 -15.98
CA GLU A 641 -19.88 -10.27 -14.78
C GLU A 641 -19.48 -9.47 -13.54
N LEU A 642 -18.18 -9.21 -13.38
CA LEU A 642 -17.64 -8.37 -12.33
C LEU A 642 -18.22 -6.95 -12.42
N PHE A 643 -18.14 -6.33 -13.61
CA PHE A 643 -18.70 -5.00 -13.84
C PHE A 643 -20.21 -4.93 -13.60
N PHE A 644 -20.95 -5.96 -14.01
CA PHE A 644 -22.39 -6.04 -13.77
C PHE A 644 -22.71 -6.03 -12.27
N GLN A 645 -21.98 -6.83 -11.47
CA GLN A 645 -22.23 -6.98 -10.05
C GLN A 645 -21.86 -5.74 -9.22
N GLU A 646 -20.76 -5.07 -9.56
CA GLU A 646 -20.22 -3.95 -8.78
C GLU A 646 -20.87 -2.60 -9.12
N VAL A 647 -21.02 -2.31 -10.42
CA VAL A 647 -21.39 -0.98 -10.93
C VAL A 647 -22.69 -1.04 -11.74
N ALA A 648 -22.74 -1.78 -12.85
CA ALA A 648 -23.80 -1.65 -13.83
C ALA A 648 -25.20 -1.94 -13.27
N ARG A 649 -25.34 -2.97 -12.40
CA ARG A 649 -26.60 -3.30 -11.73
C ARG A 649 -27.22 -2.09 -11.02
N LYS A 650 -26.42 -1.26 -10.34
CA LYS A 650 -26.94 -0.09 -9.61
C LYS A 650 -27.51 0.96 -10.58
N HIS A 651 -26.80 1.21 -11.67
CA HIS A 651 -27.23 2.15 -12.71
C HIS A 651 -28.49 1.68 -13.45
N ILE A 652 -28.53 0.41 -13.84
CA ILE A 652 -29.69 -0.19 -14.53
C ILE A 652 -30.91 -0.17 -13.62
N VAL A 653 -30.76 -0.59 -12.36
CA VAL A 653 -31.87 -0.57 -11.40
C VAL A 653 -32.38 0.86 -11.16
N SER A 654 -31.49 1.85 -11.06
CA SER A 654 -31.88 3.26 -10.92
C SER A 654 -32.71 3.75 -12.12
N ARG A 655 -32.30 3.41 -13.36
CA ARG A 655 -33.01 3.78 -14.59
C ARG A 655 -34.38 3.13 -14.72
N LEU A 656 -34.46 1.83 -14.45
CA LEU A 656 -35.72 1.09 -14.47
C LEU A 656 -36.75 1.69 -13.49
N PHE A 657 -36.28 2.31 -12.40
CA PHE A 657 -37.15 3.01 -11.43
C PHE A 657 -37.40 4.50 -11.76
N SER A 658 -36.58 5.15 -12.59
CA SER A 658 -36.75 6.57 -12.94
C SER A 658 -37.64 6.78 -14.17
N GLN A 659 -37.86 5.77 -15.01
CA GLN A 659 -38.71 5.91 -16.21
C GLN A 659 -40.19 6.14 -15.83
N PRO A 660 -40.81 7.27 -16.25
CA PRO A 660 -42.19 7.61 -15.89
C PRO A 660 -43.26 6.82 -16.66
N SER A 661 -42.88 5.96 -17.63
CA SER A 661 -43.78 5.36 -18.62
C SER A 661 -44.24 3.92 -18.34
N ALA A 662 -43.73 3.25 -17.31
CA ALA A 662 -44.16 1.88 -17.02
C ALA A 662 -44.97 1.82 -15.72
N SER A 663 -46.27 1.53 -15.85
CA SER A 663 -47.19 1.09 -14.81
C SER A 663 -46.79 -0.27 -14.19
N LEU A 664 -45.49 -0.50 -13.91
CA LEU A 664 -44.93 -1.59 -13.11
C LEU A 664 -45.42 -1.57 -11.63
N ALA A 665 -46.35 -0.68 -11.31
CA ALA A 665 -47.00 -0.60 -10.01
C ALA A 665 -48.08 -1.67 -9.80
N GLU A 666 -48.63 -2.29 -10.86
CA GLU A 666 -49.78 -3.20 -10.72
C GLU A 666 -49.67 -4.57 -11.41
N THR A 667 -48.71 -4.79 -12.32
CA THR A 667 -48.59 -6.06 -13.06
C THR A 667 -47.40 -6.92 -12.61
N SER A 668 -47.64 -8.23 -12.54
CA SER A 668 -46.66 -9.29 -12.27
C SER A 668 -45.35 -9.09 -13.03
N LEU A 669 -44.20 -9.30 -12.35
CA LEU A 669 -42.85 -9.26 -12.94
C LEU A 669 -42.77 -10.14 -14.20
N ASN A 670 -42.81 -9.57 -15.40
CA ASN A 670 -42.66 -10.34 -16.65
C ASN A 670 -41.18 -10.44 -17.02
N TRP A 671 -40.58 -11.62 -16.82
CA TRP A 671 -39.16 -11.89 -17.00
C TRP A 671 -38.65 -11.56 -18.41
N PRO A 672 -39.30 -12.02 -19.50
CA PRO A 672 -38.98 -11.59 -20.86
C PRO A 672 -38.78 -10.08 -21.04
N HIS A 673 -39.74 -9.27 -20.60
CA HIS A 673 -39.68 -7.82 -20.78
C HIS A 673 -38.58 -7.19 -19.91
N LEU A 674 -38.45 -7.68 -18.68
CA LEU A 674 -37.44 -7.22 -17.74
C LEU A 674 -36.03 -7.50 -18.26
N ILE A 675 -35.75 -8.70 -18.75
CA ILE A 675 -34.39 -9.04 -19.20
C ILE A 675 -34.01 -8.33 -20.49
N THR A 676 -34.95 -8.15 -21.42
CA THR A 676 -34.73 -7.35 -22.63
C THR A 676 -34.38 -5.90 -22.27
N ALA A 677 -35.11 -5.30 -21.32
CA ALA A 677 -34.81 -3.94 -20.84
C ALA A 677 -33.44 -3.87 -20.15
N ILE A 678 -33.10 -4.85 -19.30
CA ILE A 678 -31.79 -4.91 -18.64
C ILE A 678 -30.65 -5.03 -19.65
N VAL A 679 -30.77 -5.90 -20.65
CA VAL A 679 -29.74 -6.08 -21.69
C VAL A 679 -29.60 -4.80 -22.53
N ALA A 680 -30.72 -4.14 -22.88
CA ALA A 680 -30.72 -2.88 -23.60
C ALA A 680 -30.08 -1.73 -22.81
N ASP A 681 -30.27 -1.67 -21.49
CA ASP A 681 -29.61 -0.68 -20.62
C ASP A 681 -28.14 -1.02 -20.33
N PHE A 682 -27.78 -2.31 -20.33
CA PHE A 682 -26.43 -2.77 -20.00
C PHE A 682 -25.43 -2.55 -21.14
N LEU A 683 -25.87 -2.73 -22.39
CA LEU A 683 -25.02 -2.58 -23.57
C LEU A 683 -24.36 -1.20 -23.72
N PRO A 684 -25.09 -0.07 -23.62
CA PRO A 684 -24.48 1.25 -23.65
C PRO A 684 -23.43 1.45 -22.56
N LEU A 685 -23.56 0.79 -21.39
CA LEU A 685 -22.58 0.89 -20.29
C LEU A 685 -21.25 0.18 -20.60
N LEU A 686 -21.29 -0.86 -21.44
CA LEU A 686 -20.10 -1.57 -21.95
C LEU A 686 -19.54 -0.93 -23.23
N TRP A 687 -20.28 -0.03 -23.86
CA TRP A 687 -19.91 0.55 -25.13
C TRP A 687 -18.64 1.42 -25.00
N PRO A 688 -17.64 1.25 -25.88
CA PRO A 688 -16.37 1.98 -25.82
C PRO A 688 -16.51 3.51 -25.82
N SER A 689 -17.43 4.04 -26.62
CA SER A 689 -17.68 5.49 -26.77
C SER A 689 -18.48 6.08 -25.60
N ASN A 690 -18.76 5.33 -24.53
CA ASN A 690 -19.56 5.82 -23.42
C ASN A 690 -18.84 6.97 -22.66
N PRO A 691 -19.43 8.18 -22.57
CA PRO A 691 -18.80 9.33 -21.91
C PRO A 691 -18.59 9.12 -20.40
N GLY A 692 -19.37 8.24 -19.76
CA GLY A 692 -19.28 7.95 -18.34
C GLY A 692 -18.02 7.17 -17.93
N PHE A 693 -17.34 6.50 -18.87
CA PHE A 693 -16.08 5.77 -18.63
C PHE A 693 -16.12 4.74 -17.48
N LEU A 694 -17.30 4.19 -17.19
CA LEU A 694 -17.56 3.38 -15.99
C LEU A 694 -16.91 1.99 -16.04
N PHE A 695 -16.81 1.38 -17.22
CA PHE A 695 -16.26 0.03 -17.36
C PHE A 695 -14.75 -0.01 -17.02
N PRO A 696 -13.89 0.84 -17.62
CA PRO A 696 -12.48 0.95 -17.20
C PRO A 696 -12.31 1.39 -15.73
N GLU A 697 -13.16 2.30 -15.24
CA GLU A 697 -13.16 2.74 -13.84
C GLU A 697 -13.39 1.56 -12.88
N CYS A 698 -14.31 0.64 -13.22
CA CYS A 698 -14.58 -0.57 -12.44
C CYS A 698 -13.43 -1.56 -12.45
N LEU A 699 -12.80 -1.81 -13.60
CA LEU A 699 -11.63 -2.70 -13.70
C LEU A 699 -10.46 -2.17 -12.87
N MET A 700 -10.29 -0.85 -12.85
CA MET A 700 -9.31 -0.19 -11.97
C MET A 700 -9.69 -0.37 -10.49
N GLY A 701 -10.95 -0.10 -10.11
CA GLY A 701 -11.44 -0.32 -8.74
C GLY A 701 -11.20 -1.73 -8.21
N SER A 702 -11.45 -2.72 -9.06
CA SER A 702 -11.33 -4.16 -8.77
C SER A 702 -9.93 -4.75 -9.03
N CYS A 703 -8.91 -3.92 -9.25
CA CYS A 703 -7.50 -4.31 -9.44
C CYS A 703 -7.24 -5.23 -10.65
N GLN A 704 -8.05 -5.15 -11.70
CA GLN A 704 -7.93 -5.94 -12.94
C GLN A 704 -6.99 -5.25 -13.95
N TYR A 705 -5.73 -5.05 -13.56
CA TYR A 705 -4.76 -4.24 -14.30
C TYR A 705 -4.39 -4.81 -15.68
N THR A 706 -4.20 -6.13 -15.78
CA THR A 706 -3.76 -6.78 -17.03
C THR A 706 -4.88 -6.76 -18.07
N GLN A 707 -6.11 -7.04 -17.65
CA GLN A 707 -7.29 -6.94 -18.50
C GLN A 707 -7.54 -5.48 -18.92
N LEU A 708 -7.34 -4.52 -18.01
CA LEU A 708 -7.47 -3.10 -18.34
C LEU A 708 -6.42 -2.64 -19.37
N GLN A 709 -5.18 -3.10 -19.29
CA GLN A 709 -4.15 -2.81 -20.29
C GLN A 709 -4.52 -3.36 -21.67
N GLU A 710 -5.00 -4.60 -21.72
CA GLU A 710 -5.42 -5.23 -22.98
C GLU A 710 -6.66 -4.55 -23.58
N TYR A 711 -7.62 -4.16 -22.74
CA TYR A 711 -8.78 -3.37 -23.16
C TYR A 711 -8.36 -2.05 -23.80
N ILE A 712 -7.44 -1.31 -23.18
CA ILE A 712 -6.98 -0.01 -23.70
C ILE A 712 -6.15 -0.22 -24.98
N ARG A 713 -5.33 -1.28 -25.05
CA ARG A 713 -4.59 -1.66 -26.26
C ARG A 713 -5.54 -1.89 -27.44
N LEU A 714 -6.64 -2.60 -27.22
CA LEU A 714 -7.65 -2.90 -28.24
C LEU A 714 -8.41 -1.65 -28.71
N LEU A 715 -8.57 -0.63 -27.86
CA LEU A 715 -9.29 0.62 -28.18
C LEU A 715 -8.44 1.68 -28.91
N GLN A 716 -7.18 1.83 -28.51
CA GLN A 716 -6.32 2.95 -28.88
C GLN A 716 -6.27 3.33 -30.38
N PRO A 717 -6.31 2.39 -31.35
CA PRO A 717 -6.16 2.73 -32.76
C PRO A 717 -7.36 3.40 -33.42
N TRP A 718 -8.57 3.21 -32.88
CA TRP A 718 -9.81 3.54 -33.59
C TRP A 718 -10.83 4.29 -32.73
N CYS A 719 -10.82 4.13 -31.39
CA CYS A 719 -11.68 4.89 -30.49
C CYS A 719 -10.94 6.16 -30.04
N HIS A 720 -11.51 7.33 -30.31
CA HIS A 720 -10.94 8.62 -29.90
C HIS A 720 -11.68 9.27 -28.73
N VAL A 721 -12.71 8.59 -28.20
CA VAL A 721 -13.46 9.04 -27.03
C VAL A 721 -12.72 8.59 -25.77
N ASN A 722 -12.64 9.47 -24.75
CA ASN A 722 -11.98 9.19 -23.47
C ASN A 722 -10.48 8.85 -23.57
N MET A 723 -9.77 9.36 -24.57
CA MET A 723 -8.34 9.10 -24.77
C MET A 723 -7.49 9.55 -23.58
N GLY A 724 -7.79 10.72 -23.00
CA GLY A 724 -7.10 11.22 -21.81
C GLY A 724 -7.32 10.31 -20.59
N SER A 725 -8.55 9.87 -20.39
CA SER A 725 -8.95 8.95 -19.32
C SER A 725 -8.27 7.58 -19.49
N CYS A 726 -8.19 7.05 -20.72
CA CYS A 726 -7.43 5.84 -21.05
C CYS A 726 -5.93 6.02 -20.74
N CYS A 727 -5.31 7.14 -21.14
CA CYS A 727 -3.91 7.45 -20.81
C CYS A 727 -3.71 7.52 -19.29
N PHE A 728 -4.62 8.13 -18.52
CA PHE A 728 -4.54 8.16 -17.06
C PHE A 728 -4.61 6.74 -16.45
N MET A 729 -5.54 5.91 -16.92
CA MET A 729 -5.67 4.53 -16.46
C MET A 729 -4.43 3.69 -16.81
N MET A 730 -3.90 3.82 -18.02
CA MET A 730 -2.62 3.18 -18.39
C MET A 730 -1.47 3.64 -17.50
N GLY A 731 -1.42 4.93 -17.17
CA GLY A 731 -0.45 5.46 -16.23
C GLY A 731 -0.51 4.76 -14.87
N ARG A 732 -1.72 4.53 -14.35
CA ARG A 732 -1.92 3.77 -13.10
C ARG A 732 -1.54 2.30 -13.24
N CYS A 733 -1.88 1.64 -14.35
CA CYS A 733 -1.46 0.26 -14.60
C CYS A 733 0.08 0.13 -14.59
N HIS A 734 0.79 1.00 -15.32
CA HIS A 734 2.25 1.01 -15.32
C HIS A 734 2.85 1.31 -13.93
N LEU A 735 2.20 2.18 -13.15
CA LEU A 735 2.64 2.50 -11.79
C LEU A 735 2.58 1.27 -10.88
N VAL A 736 1.52 0.47 -10.96
CA VAL A 736 1.36 -0.75 -10.15
C VAL A 736 2.29 -1.88 -10.61
N ILE A 737 2.59 -1.97 -11.90
CA ILE A 737 3.57 -2.93 -12.45
C ILE A 737 5.02 -2.54 -12.07
N GLY A 738 5.25 -1.28 -11.66
CA GLY A 738 6.57 -0.76 -11.30
C GLY A 738 7.30 -0.05 -12.45
N GLU A 739 6.64 0.21 -13.57
CA GLU A 739 7.18 0.94 -14.72
C GLU A 739 6.93 2.46 -14.61
N GLY A 740 7.51 3.09 -13.59
CA GLY A 740 7.20 4.47 -13.22
C GLY A 740 7.42 5.52 -14.33
N HIS A 741 8.45 5.38 -15.18
CA HIS A 741 8.70 6.34 -16.27
C HIS A 741 7.60 6.32 -17.33
N LYS A 742 7.14 5.12 -17.75
CA LYS A 742 6.02 4.99 -18.69
C LYS A 742 4.73 5.53 -18.07
N ALA A 743 4.55 5.30 -16.77
CA ALA A 743 3.41 5.86 -16.03
C ALA A 743 3.38 7.38 -16.11
N LEU A 744 4.52 8.04 -15.90
CA LEU A 744 4.65 9.50 -15.99
C LEU A 744 4.33 10.02 -17.39
N ASP A 745 4.85 9.37 -18.45
CA ASP A 745 4.55 9.76 -19.84
C ASP A 745 3.05 9.69 -20.12
N CYS A 746 2.39 8.61 -19.69
CA CYS A 746 0.94 8.46 -19.80
C CYS A 746 0.17 9.53 -19.01
N PHE A 747 0.59 9.86 -17.79
CA PHE A 747 -0.03 10.93 -17.01
C PHE A 747 0.13 12.31 -17.66
N CYS A 748 1.27 12.60 -18.28
CA CYS A 748 1.51 13.83 -19.02
C CYS A 748 0.64 13.92 -20.30
N GLN A 749 0.47 12.80 -21.01
CA GLN A 749 -0.44 12.74 -22.17
C GLN A 749 -1.89 12.99 -21.76
N ALA A 750 -2.35 12.39 -20.66
CA ALA A 750 -3.70 12.60 -20.14
C ALA A 750 -4.00 14.07 -19.77
N ALA A 751 -2.98 14.83 -19.35
CA ALA A 751 -3.13 16.23 -18.97
C ALA A 751 -3.61 17.14 -20.12
N SER A 752 -3.40 16.76 -21.39
CA SER A 752 -3.84 17.58 -22.54
C SER A 752 -5.36 17.65 -22.67
N GLU A 753 -6.06 16.56 -22.30
CA GLU A 753 -7.51 16.36 -22.46
C GLU A 753 -8.32 16.69 -21.20
N VAL A 754 -7.65 17.11 -20.12
CA VAL A 754 -8.29 17.63 -18.91
C VAL A 754 -9.19 18.84 -19.24
N GLY A 755 -10.46 18.80 -18.83
CA GLY A 755 -11.48 19.79 -19.19
C GLY A 755 -12.33 19.43 -20.42
N ARG A 756 -12.06 18.31 -21.08
CA ARG A 756 -12.84 17.80 -22.23
C ARG A 756 -13.59 16.50 -21.93
N GLU A 757 -13.15 15.75 -20.93
CA GLU A 757 -13.66 14.42 -20.60
C GLU A 757 -14.27 14.39 -19.20
N GLU A 758 -15.48 13.81 -19.06
CA GLU A 758 -16.24 13.84 -17.80
C GLU A 758 -15.51 13.13 -16.65
N PHE A 759 -14.81 12.02 -16.91
CA PHE A 759 -14.05 11.30 -15.89
C PHE A 759 -12.89 12.13 -15.32
N LEU A 760 -12.09 12.80 -16.17
CA LEU A 760 -10.99 13.66 -15.72
C LEU A 760 -11.53 14.88 -14.95
N ASP A 761 -12.67 15.42 -15.36
CA ASP A 761 -13.31 16.52 -14.64
C ASP A 761 -13.85 16.07 -13.27
N ARG A 762 -14.38 14.84 -13.16
CA ARG A 762 -14.75 14.22 -11.87
C ARG A 762 -13.53 14.06 -10.95
N LEU A 763 -12.38 13.64 -11.48
CA LEU A 763 -11.13 13.49 -10.73
C LEU A 763 -10.61 14.82 -10.14
N ILE A 764 -10.94 15.94 -10.80
CA ILE A 764 -10.45 17.29 -10.48
C ILE A 764 -11.43 18.06 -9.58
N GLN A 765 -12.63 17.55 -9.32
CA GLN A 765 -13.61 18.23 -8.46
C GLN A 765 -12.98 18.58 -7.10
N ALA A 766 -12.92 19.88 -6.82
CA ALA A 766 -12.25 20.41 -5.65
C ALA A 766 -13.09 20.22 -4.38
N GLU A 767 -12.44 19.97 -3.25
CA GLU A 767 -13.02 20.16 -1.93
C GLU A 767 -13.56 21.60 -1.82
N GLU A 768 -14.75 21.77 -1.23
CA GLU A 768 -15.37 23.08 -1.04
C GLU A 768 -14.41 24.05 -0.29
N GLY A 769 -13.71 24.93 -1.02
CA GLY A 769 -12.84 25.95 -0.43
C GLY A 769 -11.48 26.18 -1.12
N GLU A 770 -11.05 25.35 -2.07
CA GLU A 770 -9.81 25.61 -2.83
C GLU A 770 -10.01 26.67 -3.93
N MET A 771 -9.07 27.62 -4.04
CA MET A 771 -9.12 28.72 -5.02
C MET A 771 -8.99 28.23 -6.47
N VAL A 772 -9.42 29.09 -7.41
CA VAL A 772 -9.41 28.90 -8.87
C VAL A 772 -7.99 28.69 -9.41
N SER A 773 -7.46 27.47 -9.30
CA SER A 773 -6.31 26.98 -10.06
C SER A 773 -6.75 26.46 -11.42
N THR A 774 -5.84 26.41 -12.41
CA THR A 774 -6.14 25.80 -13.71
C THR A 774 -6.44 24.30 -13.54
N PRO A 775 -7.36 23.71 -14.32
CA PRO A 775 -7.74 22.31 -14.14
C PRO A 775 -6.56 21.34 -14.36
N ARG A 776 -5.63 21.70 -15.26
CA ARG A 776 -4.36 20.96 -15.45
C ARG A 776 -3.46 20.97 -14.22
N LEU A 777 -3.39 22.10 -13.50
CA LEU A 777 -2.61 22.18 -12.26
C LEU A 777 -3.23 21.34 -11.15
N GLN A 778 -4.56 21.32 -11.04
CA GLN A 778 -5.28 20.46 -10.09
C GLN A 778 -5.04 18.98 -10.39
N TYR A 779 -5.10 18.60 -11.68
CA TYR A 779 -4.74 17.26 -12.13
C TYR A 779 -3.30 16.89 -11.75
N TYR A 780 -2.32 17.75 -12.03
CA TYR A 780 -0.92 17.49 -11.65
C TYR A 780 -0.75 17.38 -10.13
N ASN A 781 -1.45 18.20 -9.34
CA ASN A 781 -1.44 18.08 -7.88
C ASN A 781 -1.96 16.71 -7.40
N LYS A 782 -3.02 16.18 -8.02
CA LYS A 782 -3.54 14.82 -7.71
C LYS A 782 -2.52 13.74 -8.06
N VAL A 783 -1.92 13.80 -9.24
CA VAL A 783 -0.89 12.83 -9.66
C VAL A 783 0.38 12.94 -8.81
N LEU A 784 0.78 14.15 -8.39
CA LEU A 784 1.89 14.34 -7.46
C LEU A 784 1.63 13.68 -6.10
N ARG A 785 0.42 13.81 -5.54
CA ARG A 785 0.03 13.12 -4.30
C ARG A 785 0.09 11.59 -4.46
N LEU A 786 -0.33 11.08 -5.62
CA LEU A 786 -0.25 9.65 -5.95
C LEU A 786 1.22 9.17 -6.01
N LEU A 787 2.10 9.89 -6.70
CA LEU A 787 3.51 9.52 -6.83
C LEU A 787 4.28 9.63 -5.50
N ASP A 788 3.95 10.61 -4.66
CA ASP A 788 4.52 10.77 -3.31
C ASP A 788 4.11 9.59 -2.41
N MET A 789 2.85 9.13 -2.48
CA MET A 789 2.38 7.95 -1.75
C MET A 789 3.12 6.67 -2.16
N VAL A 790 3.31 6.44 -3.47
CA VAL A 790 4.03 5.26 -3.98
C VAL A 790 5.53 5.34 -3.66
N GLY A 791 6.05 6.53 -3.36
CA GLY A 791 7.44 6.73 -2.95
C GLY A 791 8.42 6.77 -4.13
N LEU A 792 8.04 7.41 -5.24
CA LEU A 792 8.89 7.58 -6.43
C LEU A 792 9.40 9.03 -6.57
N PRO A 793 10.43 9.43 -5.80
CA PRO A 793 10.85 10.83 -5.68
C PRO A 793 11.33 11.47 -6.99
N GLU A 794 12.00 10.71 -7.86
CA GLU A 794 12.50 11.21 -9.15
C GLU A 794 11.37 11.64 -10.10
N LEU A 795 10.29 10.86 -10.15
CA LEU A 795 9.12 11.18 -10.97
C LEU A 795 8.32 12.35 -10.40
N VAL A 796 8.24 12.45 -9.06
CA VAL A 796 7.65 13.60 -8.39
C VAL A 796 8.38 14.90 -8.77
N ILE A 797 9.71 14.88 -8.80
CA ILE A 797 10.51 16.04 -9.23
C ILE A 797 10.20 16.40 -10.69
N GLN A 798 10.23 15.44 -11.60
CA GLN A 798 9.95 15.67 -13.02
C GLN A 798 8.56 16.27 -13.22
N LEU A 799 7.52 15.67 -12.62
CA LEU A 799 6.16 16.17 -12.71
C LEU A 799 5.99 17.56 -12.07
N ALA A 800 6.62 17.80 -10.91
CA ALA A 800 6.53 19.08 -10.23
C ALA A 800 7.22 20.20 -11.03
N THR A 801 8.32 19.90 -11.74
CA THR A 801 8.96 20.89 -12.63
C THR A 801 8.06 21.25 -13.83
N LEU A 802 7.32 20.29 -14.39
CA LEU A 802 6.31 20.54 -15.42
C LEU A 802 5.12 21.35 -14.87
N ALA A 803 4.62 21.00 -13.68
CA ALA A 803 3.52 21.69 -13.03
C ALA A 803 3.84 23.16 -12.71
N ILE A 804 5.11 23.51 -12.45
CA ILE A 804 5.54 24.91 -12.26
C ILE A 804 5.32 25.75 -13.52
N MET A 805 5.49 25.16 -14.70
CA MET A 805 5.26 25.89 -15.96
C MET A 805 3.78 26.24 -16.14
N GLU A 806 2.88 25.35 -15.74
CA GLU A 806 1.42 25.59 -15.77
C GLU A 806 0.95 26.54 -14.64
N ALA A 807 1.68 26.58 -13.52
CA ALA A 807 1.38 27.45 -12.38
C ALA A 807 1.97 28.87 -12.51
N ALA A 808 2.32 29.33 -13.73
CA ALA A 808 3.01 30.61 -13.96
C ALA A 808 2.33 31.82 -13.27
N ASP A 809 1.00 31.80 -13.18
CA ASP A 809 0.19 32.89 -12.66
C ASP A 809 -0.11 32.81 -11.14
N ASP A 810 0.16 31.68 -10.47
CA ASP A 810 -0.08 31.49 -9.03
C ASP A 810 1.21 31.25 -8.23
N TRP A 811 1.69 32.32 -7.57
CA TRP A 811 2.89 32.27 -6.75
C TRP A 811 2.79 31.31 -5.54
N ARG A 812 1.58 31.05 -5.01
CA ARG A 812 1.39 30.16 -3.87
C ARG A 812 1.58 28.71 -4.28
N SER A 813 1.00 28.32 -5.41
CA SER A 813 1.22 27.00 -6.01
C SER A 813 2.66 26.82 -6.48
N GLN A 814 3.33 27.86 -6.99
CA GLN A 814 4.77 27.77 -7.26
C GLN A 814 5.58 27.54 -5.97
N ALA A 815 5.21 28.18 -4.86
CA ALA A 815 5.89 27.99 -3.58
C ALA A 815 5.67 26.57 -3.02
N THR A 816 4.47 25.97 -3.16
CA THR A 816 4.23 24.57 -2.76
C THR A 816 5.05 23.60 -3.61
N LEU A 817 5.01 23.75 -4.93
CA LEU A 817 5.73 22.88 -5.86
C LEU A 817 7.25 22.97 -5.68
N ARG A 818 7.82 24.17 -5.51
CA ARG A 818 9.26 24.35 -5.24
C ARG A 818 9.68 23.77 -3.89
N THR A 819 8.82 23.83 -2.88
CA THR A 819 9.05 23.16 -1.58
C THR A 819 9.02 21.63 -1.74
N CYS A 820 8.11 21.12 -2.56
CA CYS A 820 8.03 19.70 -2.90
C CYS A 820 9.30 19.21 -3.61
N ILE A 821 9.75 19.91 -4.65
CA ILE A 821 11.00 19.61 -5.38
C ILE A 821 12.20 19.62 -4.41
N PHE A 822 12.29 20.64 -3.55
CA PHE A 822 13.34 20.74 -2.54
C PHE A 822 13.39 19.50 -1.63
N LYS A 823 12.24 19.09 -1.09
CA LYS A 823 12.14 17.93 -0.18
C LYS A 823 12.62 16.65 -0.87
N HIS A 824 12.18 16.37 -2.09
CA HIS A 824 12.52 15.15 -2.80
C HIS A 824 13.99 15.11 -3.25
N HIS A 825 14.57 16.22 -3.73
CA HIS A 825 16.01 16.28 -4.01
C HIS A 825 16.85 16.09 -2.74
N LEU A 826 16.37 16.63 -1.61
CA LEU A 826 17.03 16.43 -0.32
C LEU A 826 16.96 14.95 0.10
N ASP A 827 15.81 14.30 -0.06
CA ASP A 827 15.65 12.87 0.25
C ASP A 827 16.56 11.99 -0.63
N LEU A 828 16.69 12.30 -1.93
CA LEU A 828 17.60 11.64 -2.88
C LEU A 828 19.10 11.94 -2.63
N GLY A 829 19.42 12.99 -1.87
CA GLY A 829 20.82 13.40 -1.62
C GLY A 829 21.43 14.30 -2.71
N HIS A 830 20.61 14.83 -3.62
CA HIS A 830 21.03 15.81 -4.62
C HIS A 830 21.13 17.21 -4.02
N ASN A 831 22.16 17.43 -3.20
CA ASN A 831 22.30 18.63 -2.36
C ASN A 831 22.36 19.95 -3.16
N SER A 832 23.04 19.94 -4.31
CA SER A 832 23.16 21.11 -5.20
C SER A 832 21.82 21.50 -5.81
N GLU A 833 21.06 20.53 -6.30
CA GLU A 833 19.73 20.73 -6.90
C GLU A 833 18.70 21.17 -5.84
N ALA A 834 18.74 20.58 -4.65
CA ALA A 834 17.94 21.01 -3.51
C ALA A 834 18.24 22.49 -3.14
N TYR A 835 19.51 22.88 -3.10
CA TYR A 835 19.89 24.27 -2.85
C TYR A 835 19.37 25.22 -3.94
N VAL A 836 19.43 24.82 -5.21
CA VAL A 836 18.85 25.61 -6.32
C VAL A 836 17.34 25.78 -6.13
N ALA A 837 16.60 24.70 -5.86
CA ALA A 837 15.16 24.75 -5.62
C ALA A 837 14.78 25.68 -4.46
N LEU A 838 15.57 25.67 -3.38
CA LEU A 838 15.41 26.56 -2.23
C LEU A 838 15.58 28.04 -2.61
N THR A 839 16.64 28.37 -3.36
CA THR A 839 16.90 29.77 -3.76
C THR A 839 15.85 30.31 -4.71
N GLN A 840 15.19 29.42 -5.46
CA GLN A 840 14.13 29.75 -6.39
C GLN A 840 12.77 29.93 -5.69
N ASN A 841 12.56 29.51 -4.44
CA ASN A 841 11.25 29.60 -3.80
C ASN A 841 10.77 31.08 -3.67
N PRO A 842 9.58 31.46 -4.20
CA PRO A 842 9.08 32.83 -4.11
C PRO A 842 8.61 33.23 -2.70
N ASP A 843 8.31 32.27 -1.82
CA ASP A 843 7.85 32.53 -0.45
C ASP A 843 9.04 32.54 0.55
N PRO A 844 9.34 33.68 1.20
CA PRO A 844 10.45 33.79 2.13
C PRO A 844 10.26 32.93 3.40
N SER A 845 9.00 32.69 3.82
CA SER A 845 8.74 31.88 5.02
C SER A 845 9.12 30.41 4.79
N ARG A 846 8.64 29.84 3.67
CA ARG A 846 8.96 28.48 3.26
C ARG A 846 10.43 28.31 2.88
N GLN A 847 11.05 29.34 2.29
CA GLN A 847 12.48 29.33 2.03
C GLN A 847 13.32 29.14 3.31
N LEU A 848 12.92 29.77 4.43
CA LEU A 848 13.59 29.59 5.73
C LEU A 848 13.36 28.19 6.32
N ASP A 849 12.16 27.64 6.15
CA ASP A 849 11.87 26.28 6.62
C ASP A 849 12.64 25.23 5.83
N CYS A 850 12.70 25.36 4.49
CA CYS A 850 13.57 24.55 3.64
C CYS A 850 15.04 24.68 4.06
N LEU A 851 15.50 25.90 4.37
CA LEU A 851 16.88 26.15 4.81
C LEU A 851 17.20 25.43 6.12
N ARG A 852 16.30 25.48 7.11
CA ARG A 852 16.45 24.75 8.37
C ARG A 852 16.58 23.25 8.12
N GLN A 853 15.69 22.69 7.30
CA GLN A 853 15.71 21.27 6.97
C GLN A 853 17.00 20.87 6.24
N LEU A 854 17.45 21.66 5.26
CA LEU A 854 18.70 21.42 4.54
C LEU A 854 19.90 21.38 5.49
N VAL A 855 20.02 22.36 6.39
CA VAL A 855 21.13 22.43 7.35
C VAL A 855 21.13 21.21 8.28
N VAL A 856 19.96 20.83 8.80
CA VAL A 856 19.82 19.67 9.70
C VAL A 856 20.21 18.38 8.98
N VAL A 857 19.63 18.10 7.82
CA VAL A 857 19.87 16.86 7.06
C VAL A 857 21.33 16.74 6.61
N LEU A 858 21.94 17.82 6.11
CA LEU A 858 23.36 17.80 5.73
C LEU A 858 24.30 17.54 6.92
N CYS A 859 23.95 18.05 8.10
CA CYS A 859 24.71 17.79 9.32
C CYS A 859 24.55 16.34 9.78
N GLU A 860 23.33 15.79 9.74
CA GLU A 860 23.05 14.38 10.08
C GLU A 860 23.74 13.40 9.12
N ARG A 861 23.77 13.73 7.82
CA ARG A 861 24.46 12.93 6.78
C ARG A 861 25.98 13.14 6.75
N SER A 862 26.53 14.01 7.60
CA SER A 862 27.95 14.36 7.64
C SER A 862 28.53 14.97 6.33
N GLN A 863 27.67 15.49 5.45
CA GLN A 863 28.05 16.14 4.19
C GLN A 863 28.38 17.63 4.42
N LEU A 864 29.41 17.86 5.25
CA LEU A 864 29.77 19.19 5.77
C LEU A 864 30.43 20.10 4.72
N GLN A 865 31.04 19.52 3.68
CA GLN A 865 31.72 20.27 2.63
C GLN A 865 30.74 21.11 1.81
N ASP A 866 29.64 20.49 1.35
CA ASP A 866 28.59 21.16 0.58
C ASP A 866 28.01 22.36 1.33
N LEU A 867 27.76 22.21 2.64
CA LEU A 867 27.27 23.29 3.50
C LEU A 867 28.25 24.46 3.62
N VAL A 868 29.57 24.23 3.50
CA VAL A 868 30.55 25.31 3.55
C VAL A 868 30.65 26.01 2.20
N GLU A 869 30.62 25.24 1.11
CA GLU A 869 30.84 25.72 -0.26
C GLU A 869 29.63 26.45 -0.87
N PHE A 870 28.40 26.14 -0.44
CA PHE A 870 27.22 26.80 -1.01
C PHE A 870 27.21 28.32 -0.79
N PRO A 871 26.80 29.13 -1.80
CA PRO A 871 26.95 30.59 -1.74
C PRO A 871 25.93 31.32 -0.84
N PHE A 872 24.88 30.67 -0.33
CA PHE A 872 23.79 31.21 0.52
C PHE A 872 23.40 32.68 0.28
N ILE A 873 23.16 33.05 -0.98
CA ILE A 873 22.84 34.43 -1.37
C ILE A 873 21.64 34.94 -0.56
N ASN A 874 21.79 36.05 0.16
CA ASN A 874 20.81 36.65 1.08
C ASN A 874 20.34 35.79 2.28
N LEU A 875 20.84 34.57 2.45
CA LEU A 875 20.46 33.65 3.53
C LEU A 875 21.59 33.39 4.55
N HIS A 876 22.75 34.02 4.35
CA HIS A 876 23.94 33.86 5.19
C HIS A 876 23.68 34.02 6.70
N ASN A 877 22.94 35.07 7.09
CA ASN A 877 22.69 35.35 8.51
C ASN A 877 21.79 34.28 9.14
N GLU A 878 20.85 33.74 8.36
CA GLU A 878 19.92 32.70 8.81
C GLU A 878 20.62 31.37 8.98
N VAL A 879 21.49 30.97 8.02
CA VAL A 879 22.33 29.75 8.15
C VAL A 879 23.20 29.83 9.39
N VAL A 880 23.88 30.95 9.58
CA VAL A 880 24.73 31.18 10.77
C VAL A 880 23.88 31.13 12.04
N GLY A 881 22.70 31.76 12.05
CA GLY A 881 21.77 31.71 13.19
C GLY A 881 21.31 30.29 13.52
N ILE A 882 20.97 29.49 12.51
CA ILE A 882 20.56 28.08 12.67
C ILE A 882 21.72 27.27 13.24
N ILE A 883 22.90 27.29 12.62
CA ILE A 883 24.08 26.53 13.08
C ILE A 883 24.50 26.97 14.47
N GLU A 884 24.50 28.28 14.77
CA GLU A 884 24.79 28.79 16.11
C GLU A 884 23.79 28.29 17.17
N SER A 885 22.49 28.28 16.84
CA SER A 885 21.45 27.80 17.75
C SER A 885 21.61 26.30 18.05
N HIS A 886 21.88 25.48 17.04
CA HIS A 886 22.15 24.05 17.19
C HIS A 886 23.47 23.80 17.93
N ALA A 887 24.53 24.53 17.58
CA ALA A 887 25.82 24.45 18.27
C ALA A 887 25.66 24.71 19.76
N ARG A 888 24.87 25.71 20.17
CA ARG A 888 24.58 26.05 21.57
C ARG A 888 23.65 25.07 22.29
N ALA A 889 22.79 24.36 21.55
CA ALA A 889 21.80 23.45 22.12
C ALA A 889 22.29 22.00 22.28
N VAL A 890 23.16 21.52 21.38
CA VAL A 890 23.60 20.12 21.31
C VAL A 890 24.82 19.86 22.20
N ASP A 891 24.98 18.60 22.65
CA ASP A 891 26.13 18.14 23.43
C ASP A 891 27.43 18.16 22.63
N LEU A 892 28.45 18.85 23.16
CA LEU A 892 29.73 19.14 22.51
C LEU A 892 30.54 17.92 22.03
N MET A 893 30.27 16.73 22.60
CA MET A 893 31.01 15.50 22.29
C MET A 893 30.34 14.64 21.21
N THR A 894 29.11 14.97 20.81
CA THR A 894 28.32 14.18 19.86
C THR A 894 28.41 14.70 18.43
N HIS A 895 28.34 16.03 18.24
CA HIS A 895 28.33 16.67 16.92
C HIS A 895 29.28 17.88 16.89
N ASN A 896 30.00 18.06 15.78
CA ASN A 896 31.06 19.06 15.63
C ASN A 896 30.57 20.41 15.04
N TYR A 897 29.40 20.91 15.46
CA TYR A 897 28.80 22.14 14.90
C TYR A 897 29.70 23.39 15.04
N TYR A 898 30.45 23.52 16.13
CA TYR A 898 31.41 24.63 16.30
C TYR A 898 32.60 24.55 15.33
N GLU A 899 33.07 23.34 15.04
CA GLU A 899 34.16 23.11 14.07
C GLU A 899 33.68 23.39 12.64
N LEU A 900 32.42 23.03 12.33
CA LEU A 900 31.74 23.40 11.09
C LEU A 900 31.57 24.91 10.94
N LEU A 901 31.08 25.59 11.98
CA LEU A 901 30.86 27.04 11.95
C LEU A 901 32.20 27.81 11.80
N TYR A 902 33.27 27.29 12.40
CA TYR A 902 34.62 27.79 12.16
C TYR A 902 35.05 27.62 10.70
N ALA A 903 34.94 26.42 10.14
CA ALA A 903 35.28 26.16 8.73
C ALA A 903 34.46 27.06 7.78
N PHE A 904 33.18 27.23 8.06
CA PHE A 904 32.26 28.08 7.31
C PHE A 904 32.72 29.55 7.26
N HIS A 905 33.18 30.09 8.39
CA HIS A 905 33.68 31.46 8.48
C HIS A 905 35.09 31.62 7.88
N VAL A 906 35.98 30.63 8.05
CA VAL A 906 37.33 30.65 7.46
C VAL A 906 37.26 30.62 5.94
N TYR A 907 36.40 29.77 5.35
CA TYR A 907 36.20 29.68 3.90
C TYR A 907 35.76 31.03 3.29
N ARG A 908 34.90 31.78 3.99
CA ARG A 908 34.42 33.11 3.57
C ARG A 908 35.33 34.27 4.00
N HIS A 909 36.55 33.99 4.46
CA HIS A 909 37.54 34.96 4.96
C HIS A 909 37.04 35.85 6.14
N ASN A 910 36.02 35.40 6.86
CA ASN A 910 35.46 36.07 8.03
C ASN A 910 36.19 35.67 9.32
N TYR A 911 37.50 35.92 9.36
CA TYR A 911 38.39 35.48 10.45
C TYR A 911 37.96 35.98 11.84
N ARG A 912 37.31 37.15 11.91
CA ARG A 912 36.84 37.71 13.19
C ARG A 912 35.73 36.87 13.82
N LYS A 913 34.74 36.48 13.02
CA LYS A 913 33.65 35.60 13.46
C LYS A 913 34.17 34.18 13.72
N ALA A 914 35.07 33.66 12.87
CA ALA A 914 35.72 32.37 13.08
C ALA A 914 36.44 32.31 14.45
N GLY A 915 37.20 33.35 14.78
CA GLY A 915 37.88 33.46 16.08
C GLY A 915 36.90 33.55 17.26
N THR A 916 35.80 34.28 17.09
CA THR A 916 34.73 34.39 18.12
C THR A 916 34.10 33.03 18.41
N VAL A 917 33.77 32.26 17.37
CA VAL A 917 33.16 30.93 17.48
C VAL A 917 34.08 29.93 18.16
N MET A 918 35.36 29.88 17.76
CA MET A 918 36.34 28.98 18.39
C MET A 918 36.62 29.36 19.85
N PHE A 919 36.62 30.65 20.16
CA PHE A 919 36.74 31.10 21.54
C PHE A 919 35.51 30.71 22.38
N GLU A 920 34.29 30.89 21.87
CA GLU A 920 33.05 30.43 22.51
C GLU A 920 33.07 28.91 22.75
N TYR A 921 33.50 28.14 21.75
CA TYR A 921 33.64 26.68 21.84
C TYR A 921 34.63 26.27 22.93
N GLY A 922 35.82 26.88 22.97
CA GLY A 922 36.83 26.64 24.01
C GLY A 922 36.33 26.96 25.42
N MET A 923 35.58 28.06 25.57
CA MET A 923 34.96 28.44 26.85
C MET A 923 33.90 27.45 27.30
N ARG A 924 33.08 26.94 26.38
CA ARG A 924 32.02 25.97 26.68
C ARG A 924 32.59 24.58 26.98
N LEU A 925 33.61 24.13 26.22
CA LEU A 925 34.36 22.89 26.50
C LEU A 925 34.93 22.90 27.92
N GLY A 926 35.53 24.02 28.35
CA GLY A 926 36.06 24.15 29.71
C GLY A 926 35.00 24.09 30.82
N ARG A 927 33.72 24.39 30.52
CA ARG A 927 32.62 24.33 31.48
C ARG A 927 31.96 22.95 31.53
N GLU A 928 31.71 22.36 30.36
CA GLU A 928 30.88 21.17 30.18
C GLU A 928 31.69 19.87 30.06
N VAL A 929 32.88 19.88 29.44
CA VAL A 929 33.67 18.67 29.13
C VAL A 929 34.96 18.62 29.96
N ARG A 930 34.85 18.05 31.16
CA ARG A 930 35.96 17.87 32.11
C ARG A 930 36.72 16.58 31.87
N THR A 931 37.27 16.44 30.68
CA THR A 931 38.13 15.31 30.32
C THR A 931 39.47 15.80 29.79
N LEU A 932 40.51 14.97 29.83
CA LEU A 932 41.80 15.27 29.21
C LEU A 932 41.61 15.66 27.73
N ARG A 933 40.75 14.93 27.01
CA ARG A 933 40.42 15.21 25.60
C ARG A 933 39.70 16.56 25.44
N GLY A 934 38.82 16.93 26.37
CA GLY A 934 38.16 18.24 26.39
C GLY A 934 39.14 19.40 26.59
N LEU A 935 40.10 19.24 27.51
CA LEU A 935 41.16 20.23 27.77
C LEU A 935 42.13 20.37 26.59
N GLN A 936 42.49 19.25 25.94
CA GLN A 936 43.27 19.27 24.69
C GLN A 936 42.54 20.05 23.60
N LYS A 937 41.27 19.72 23.35
CA LYS A 937 40.43 20.45 22.37
C LYS A 937 40.32 21.94 22.74
N GLN A 938 40.11 22.27 24.01
CA GLN A 938 40.04 23.66 24.48
C GLN A 938 41.32 24.45 24.13
N GLY A 939 42.50 23.88 24.38
CA GLY A 939 43.77 24.51 24.00
C GLY A 939 43.89 24.74 22.49
N HIS A 940 43.48 23.76 21.68
CA HIS A 940 43.44 23.90 20.22
C HIS A 940 42.45 24.98 19.75
N CYS A 941 41.27 25.09 20.37
CA CYS A 941 40.27 26.11 20.05
C CYS A 941 40.79 27.53 20.31
N PHE A 942 41.43 27.76 21.47
CA PHE A 942 42.01 29.06 21.78
C PHE A 942 43.17 29.42 20.84
N LEU A 943 44.02 28.44 20.51
CA LEU A 943 45.08 28.64 19.53
C LEU A 943 44.53 29.00 18.14
N ALA A 944 43.47 28.31 17.69
CA ALA A 944 42.77 28.62 16.44
C ALA A 944 42.17 30.04 16.46
N ALA A 945 41.59 30.47 17.58
CA ALA A 945 41.05 31.82 17.75
C ALA A 945 42.15 32.89 17.68
N VAL A 946 43.28 32.69 18.36
CA VAL A 946 44.45 33.58 18.30
C VAL A 946 45.00 33.67 16.87
N ASN A 947 45.12 32.53 16.19
CA ASN A 947 45.58 32.49 14.80
C ASN A 947 44.62 33.27 13.87
N CYS A 948 43.30 33.12 14.04
CA CYS A 948 42.33 33.89 13.26
C CYS A 948 42.43 35.40 13.49
N LEU A 949 42.62 35.84 14.74
CA LEU A 949 42.76 37.27 15.05
C LEU A 949 44.07 37.86 14.53
N ARG A 950 45.15 37.08 14.47
CA ARG A 950 46.44 37.49 13.87
C ARG A 950 46.38 37.67 12.35
N LEU A 951 45.44 37.00 11.67
CA LEU A 951 45.20 37.19 10.23
C LEU A 951 44.45 38.50 9.93
N ILE A 952 43.89 39.15 10.95
CA ILE A 952 43.16 40.42 10.83
C ILE A 952 44.13 41.57 11.13
N ARG A 953 43.87 42.74 10.55
CA ARG A 953 44.58 43.97 10.94
C ARG A 953 44.43 44.23 12.46
N PRO A 954 45.48 44.70 13.14
CA PRO A 954 45.50 44.85 14.59
C PRO A 954 44.38 45.75 15.14
N GLU A 955 43.93 46.74 14.36
CA GLU A 955 42.82 47.65 14.70
C GLU A 955 41.46 46.94 14.88
N TYR A 956 41.28 45.77 14.26
CA TYR A 956 40.02 45.02 14.27
C TYR A 956 40.13 43.65 14.97
N ALA A 957 41.27 43.39 15.63
CA ALA A 957 41.59 42.11 16.27
C ALA A 957 41.02 42.01 17.70
N TRP A 958 39.69 42.05 17.81
CA TRP A 958 38.95 41.97 19.08
C TRP A 958 37.67 41.13 18.98
N ILE A 959 37.31 40.50 20.09
CA ILE A 959 36.12 39.65 20.24
C ILE A 959 35.21 40.24 21.33
N VAL A 960 33.91 40.00 21.19
CA VAL A 960 32.88 40.47 22.12
C VAL A 960 32.40 39.30 22.99
N GLN A 961 32.46 39.46 24.30
CA GLN A 961 31.94 38.47 25.25
C GLN A 961 30.92 39.12 26.21
N PRO A 962 29.81 38.44 26.57
CA PRO A 962 29.04 38.84 27.74
C PRO A 962 29.84 38.60 29.03
N ALA A 963 29.92 39.63 29.88
CA ALA A 963 30.75 39.64 31.09
C ALA A 963 30.47 38.43 32.01
N ALA A 964 31.53 37.94 32.66
CA ALA A 964 31.47 36.82 33.58
C ALA A 964 30.39 37.05 34.68
N GLY A 965 29.37 36.19 34.71
CA GLY A 965 28.23 36.29 35.63
C GLY A 965 26.88 36.58 34.97
N ALA A 966 26.83 36.90 33.67
CA ALA A 966 25.57 36.97 32.95
C ALA A 966 25.00 35.54 32.71
N VAL A 967 23.87 35.23 33.34
CA VAL A 967 23.11 33.99 33.08
C VAL A 967 22.64 34.02 31.63
N TYR A 968 23.17 33.11 30.81
CA TYR A 968 22.56 32.80 29.52
C TYR A 968 21.27 32.03 29.80
N GLU A 969 20.11 32.71 29.75
CA GLU A 969 18.86 31.99 29.60
C GLU A 969 18.82 31.37 28.19
N ARG A 970 18.56 30.05 28.14
CA ARG A 970 18.37 29.31 26.89
C ARG A 970 17.25 30.00 26.08
N PRO A 971 17.45 30.32 24.80
CA PRO A 971 16.33 30.68 23.93
C PRO A 971 15.34 29.50 23.91
N GLY A 972 14.12 29.72 24.39
CA GLY A 972 13.07 28.68 24.47
C GLY A 972 12.76 28.13 25.87
N ALA A 973 13.46 28.56 26.93
CA ALA A 973 13.01 28.27 28.29
C ALA A 973 11.74 29.08 28.61
N SER A 974 10.68 28.41 29.10
CA SER A 974 9.43 29.07 29.52
C SER A 974 9.72 30.22 30.50
N PRO A 975 9.07 31.39 30.37
CA PRO A 975 9.29 32.50 31.29
C PRO A 975 9.05 32.03 32.73
N LYS A 976 10.04 32.20 33.60
CA LYS A 976 9.85 31.89 35.02
C LYS A 976 8.81 32.86 35.59
N ARG A 977 7.61 32.35 35.86
CA ARG A 977 6.57 33.09 36.58
C ARG A 977 6.88 33.08 38.07
N SER A 978 6.56 34.17 38.76
CA SER A 978 6.53 34.14 40.23
C SER A 978 5.40 33.23 40.72
N HIS A 979 5.37 32.92 42.02
CA HIS A 979 4.28 32.16 42.65
C HIS A 979 2.88 32.79 42.40
N ASP A 980 2.82 34.07 42.04
CA ASP A 980 1.57 34.82 41.75
C ASP A 980 1.27 34.96 40.24
N GLY A 981 2.03 34.31 39.35
CA GLY A 981 1.70 34.20 37.92
C GLY A 981 2.11 35.38 37.03
N GLU A 982 2.73 36.44 37.56
CA GLU A 982 3.26 37.54 36.77
C GLU A 982 4.63 37.23 36.13
N CYS A 983 4.82 37.67 34.87
CA CYS A 983 6.09 37.57 34.16
C CYS A 983 7.11 38.53 34.78
N THR A 984 8.19 37.99 35.36
CA THR A 984 9.30 38.82 35.84
C THR A 984 10.00 39.51 34.67
N ALA A 985 10.13 40.84 34.72
CA ALA A 985 10.83 41.62 33.69
C ALA A 985 12.30 41.19 33.55
N VAL A 986 12.76 41.07 32.31
CA VAL A 986 14.15 40.74 31.96
C VAL A 986 15.11 41.76 32.58
N PRO A 987 16.17 41.35 33.32
CA PRO A 987 17.15 42.29 33.83
C PRO A 987 17.93 42.93 32.67
N ALA A 988 17.63 44.20 32.40
CA ALA A 988 18.37 45.03 31.47
C ALA A 988 19.72 45.41 32.09
N THR A 989 20.79 44.74 31.67
CA THR A 989 22.14 45.28 31.37
C THR A 989 23.12 44.12 31.26
N ARG A 990 23.21 43.52 30.07
CA ARG A 990 24.33 42.65 29.73
C ARG A 990 25.57 43.53 29.64
N LYS A 991 26.42 43.54 30.66
CA LYS A 991 27.75 44.15 30.55
C LYS A 991 28.52 43.36 29.49
N ILE A 992 28.94 44.04 28.43
CA ILE A 992 29.69 43.47 27.33
C ILE A 992 31.17 43.77 27.60
N GLU A 993 32.01 42.74 27.55
CA GLU A 993 33.46 42.82 27.69
C GLU A 993 34.11 42.63 26.30
N ILE A 994 35.06 43.51 25.97
CA ILE A 994 35.82 43.44 24.72
C ILE A 994 37.16 42.81 25.04
N LEU A 995 37.44 41.66 24.44
CA LEU A 995 38.71 40.94 24.60
C LEU A 995 39.62 41.27 23.42
N GLU A 996 40.83 41.76 23.74
CA GLU A 996 41.88 41.97 22.75
C GLU A 996 42.73 40.70 22.57
N LEU A 997 43.53 40.66 21.50
CA LEU A 997 44.42 39.54 21.20
C LEU A 997 45.28 39.11 22.41
N LYS A 998 45.79 40.07 23.18
CA LYS A 998 46.62 39.80 24.37
C LYS A 998 45.87 39.04 25.47
N ASP A 999 44.57 39.25 25.58
CA ASP A 999 43.76 38.59 26.61
C ASP A 999 43.42 37.15 26.18
N LEU A 1000 43.16 36.92 24.89
CA LEU A 1000 43.05 35.57 24.35
C LEU A 1000 44.35 34.77 24.45
N GLU A 1001 45.50 35.41 24.25
CA GLU A 1001 46.80 34.77 24.41
C GLU A 1001 47.04 34.30 25.86
N LYS A 1002 46.63 35.09 26.86
CA LYS A 1002 46.68 34.68 28.28
C LYS A 1002 45.83 33.44 28.55
N GLU A 1003 44.59 33.40 28.05
CA GLU A 1003 43.70 32.24 28.21
C GLU A 1003 44.22 30.99 27.49
N CYS A 1004 44.83 31.16 26.31
CA CYS A 1004 45.46 30.07 25.58
C CYS A 1004 46.66 29.51 26.36
N VAL A 1005 47.53 30.37 26.89
CA VAL A 1005 48.67 29.98 27.72
C VAL A 1005 48.19 29.24 28.98
N LEU A 1006 47.14 29.74 29.63
CA LEU A 1006 46.57 29.09 30.81
C LEU A 1006 46.03 27.69 30.50
N ALA A 1007 45.32 27.50 29.39
CA ALA A 1007 44.83 26.19 28.96
C ALA A 1007 45.97 25.22 28.63
N GLN A 1008 47.04 25.70 27.97
CA GLN A 1008 48.23 24.89 27.67
C GLN A 1008 48.99 24.47 28.93
N ILE A 1009 49.13 25.38 29.90
CA ILE A 1009 49.79 25.07 31.18
C ILE A 1009 48.96 24.06 31.98
N ARG A 1010 47.64 24.19 31.99
CA ARG A 1010 46.74 23.19 32.59
C ARG A 1010 46.88 21.82 31.91
N LEU A 1011 47.01 21.77 30.58
CA LEU A 1011 47.22 20.52 29.86
C LEU A 1011 48.56 19.88 30.21
N ALA A 1012 49.64 20.67 30.26
CA ALA A 1012 50.97 20.20 30.65
C ALA A 1012 50.97 19.65 32.08
N LEU A 1013 50.27 20.30 33.01
CA LEU A 1013 50.09 19.81 34.38
C LEU A 1013 49.42 18.43 34.43
N VAL A 1014 48.33 18.23 33.68
CA VAL A 1014 47.61 16.94 33.65
C VAL A 1014 48.43 15.82 32.99
N GLN A 1015 49.27 16.16 32.00
CA GLN A 1015 50.14 15.18 31.32
C GLN A 1015 51.34 14.73 32.18
N HIS A 1016 51.89 15.61 33.02
CA HIS A 1016 53.05 15.32 33.85
C HIS A 1016 52.73 14.44 35.07
N ASP A 1017 51.47 14.44 35.56
CA ASP A 1017 51.07 13.70 36.75
C ASP A 1017 50.00 12.64 36.43
N LEU A 1018 50.38 11.62 35.64
CA LEU A 1018 49.49 10.53 35.16
C LEU A 1018 48.83 9.70 36.27
N SER A 1019 49.39 9.71 37.49
CA SER A 1019 48.78 9.08 38.68
C SER A 1019 47.43 9.71 39.06
N THR A 1020 47.16 10.91 38.57
CA THR A 1020 45.87 11.57 38.70
C THR A 1020 44.90 11.26 37.55
N ALA A 1021 45.37 10.81 36.38
CA ALA A 1021 44.49 10.51 35.24
C ALA A 1021 43.76 9.14 35.32
N ALA A 1022 44.16 8.25 36.24
CA ALA A 1022 43.84 6.82 36.18
C ALA A 1022 42.43 6.38 36.65
N VAL A 1023 41.46 7.27 36.90
CA VAL A 1023 40.10 6.87 37.35
C VAL A 1023 38.98 7.24 36.36
N ALA A 1024 39.27 7.94 35.26
CA ALA A 1024 38.25 8.22 34.25
C ALA A 1024 38.22 7.16 33.14
N GLY A 1025 37.61 5.99 33.43
CA GLY A 1025 37.17 5.07 32.37
C GLY A 1025 37.28 3.57 32.64
N ARG A 1026 36.60 3.04 33.67
CA ARG A 1026 36.06 1.67 33.62
C ARG A 1026 34.56 1.73 33.92
N GLY A 1027 33.74 1.61 32.89
CA GLY A 1027 32.35 1.20 33.05
C GLY A 1027 32.23 -0.29 32.80
N GLN A 1028 32.08 -1.10 33.87
CA GLN A 1028 31.15 -2.24 33.95
C GLN A 1028 31.23 -3.01 35.30
N VAL A 1029 30.07 -3.04 35.98
CA VAL A 1029 29.49 -4.06 36.91
C VAL A 1029 30.08 -4.19 38.34
N PRO A 1030 29.23 -4.27 39.40
CA PRO A 1030 29.63 -4.12 40.81
C PRO A 1030 30.05 -5.47 41.43
N TRP A 1031 30.68 -5.44 42.61
CA TRP A 1031 30.45 -6.31 43.78
C TRP A 1031 31.67 -6.28 44.74
N GLY A 1032 31.41 -5.84 45.97
CA GLY A 1032 31.99 -6.39 47.21
C GLY A 1032 33.44 -6.08 47.58
N GLY A 1033 33.64 -5.42 48.72
CA GLY A 1033 34.87 -5.58 49.52
C GLY A 1033 35.40 -4.30 50.15
N SER A 1034 35.17 -4.15 51.45
CA SER A 1034 35.66 -3.10 52.33
C SER A 1034 37.19 -3.04 52.44
N HIS A 1035 37.77 -1.84 52.44
CA HIS A 1035 38.52 -1.24 53.57
C HIS A 1035 39.48 -0.13 53.11
N GLY A 1036 39.40 1.02 53.78
CA GLY A 1036 40.53 1.93 54.03
C GLY A 1036 40.94 2.88 52.90
N ALA A 1037 40.29 4.05 52.77
CA ALA A 1037 40.81 5.16 51.98
C ALA A 1037 41.41 6.24 52.90
N GLY A 1038 42.74 6.36 52.89
CA GLY A 1038 43.49 7.49 53.42
C GLY A 1038 43.37 8.74 52.54
N PRO A 1039 43.93 9.89 52.96
CA PRO A 1039 43.66 11.19 52.36
C PRO A 1039 44.51 11.44 51.10
N VAL A 1040 44.12 10.87 49.94
CA VAL A 1040 44.78 11.16 48.64
C VAL A 1040 43.79 11.47 47.49
N GLY A 1041 42.49 11.28 47.65
CA GLY A 1041 41.49 11.42 46.57
C GLY A 1041 40.95 12.83 46.24
N ARG A 1042 41.45 13.93 46.81
CA ARG A 1042 40.84 15.27 46.68
C ARG A 1042 41.36 16.15 45.53
N VAL A 1043 42.49 15.83 44.90
CA VAL A 1043 43.18 16.75 43.97
C VAL A 1043 42.52 16.78 42.58
N LEU A 1044 41.98 15.66 42.09
CA LEU A 1044 41.35 15.57 40.77
C LEU A 1044 40.02 16.30 40.66
N ASN A 1045 39.19 16.21 41.70
CA ASN A 1045 37.96 16.99 41.72
C ASN A 1045 38.26 18.48 41.68
N HIS A 1046 39.39 18.97 42.18
CA HIS A 1046 39.70 20.41 42.14
C HIS A 1046 40.13 20.92 40.75
N ILE A 1047 40.78 20.08 39.94
CA ILE A 1047 41.24 20.45 38.58
C ILE A 1047 40.08 20.39 37.58
N LEU A 1048 39.09 19.54 37.85
CA LEU A 1048 38.02 19.19 36.92
C LEU A 1048 36.59 19.45 37.48
N CYS A 1049 36.41 20.27 38.53
CA CYS A 1049 35.08 20.70 39.03
C CYS A 1049 34.54 21.98 38.36
N PRO A 1050 33.26 22.35 38.57
CA PRO A 1050 32.56 23.32 37.73
C PRO A 1050 33.06 24.75 37.85
N ALA A 1051 32.93 25.44 36.72
CA ALA A 1051 33.26 26.84 36.46
C ALA A 1051 34.74 27.07 36.13
N GLY A 1052 34.96 27.87 35.08
CA GLY A 1052 36.28 28.34 34.66
C GLY A 1052 36.89 29.26 35.72
N SER A 1053 37.29 28.71 36.85
CA SER A 1053 37.78 29.46 38.01
C SER A 1053 38.76 28.70 38.88
N SER A 1054 39.51 27.71 38.37
CA SER A 1054 40.85 27.56 38.97
C SER A 1054 41.59 28.82 38.59
N THR A 1055 41.62 29.78 39.51
CA THR A 1055 42.29 31.05 39.25
C THR A 1055 43.73 30.74 38.84
N PRO A 1056 44.36 31.63 38.06
CA PRO A 1056 45.80 31.54 37.79
C PRO A 1056 46.60 31.21 39.07
N GLU A 1057 46.17 31.75 40.23
CA GLU A 1057 46.71 31.43 41.56
C GLU A 1057 46.57 29.96 41.95
N GLU A 1058 45.37 29.36 41.85
CA GLU A 1058 45.17 27.95 42.15
C GLU A 1058 46.00 27.05 41.21
N THR A 1059 46.05 27.37 39.91
CA THR A 1059 46.90 26.63 38.97
C THR A 1059 48.39 26.73 39.33
N ALA A 1060 48.85 27.90 39.79
CA ALA A 1060 50.22 28.06 40.27
C ALA A 1060 50.50 27.16 41.49
N THR A 1061 49.57 27.07 42.45
CA THR A 1061 49.76 26.18 43.62
C THR A 1061 49.84 24.71 43.23
N LEU A 1062 49.07 24.29 42.22
CA LEU A 1062 49.09 22.91 41.73
C LEU A 1062 50.37 22.59 40.96
N LEU A 1063 50.88 23.52 40.15
CA LEU A 1063 52.17 23.38 39.46
C LEU A 1063 53.33 23.24 40.47
N VAL A 1064 53.31 24.05 41.53
CA VAL A 1064 54.27 23.97 42.63
C VAL A 1064 54.23 22.60 43.32
N ARG A 1065 53.03 22.05 43.54
CA ARG A 1065 52.85 20.71 44.10
C ARG A 1065 53.37 19.61 43.16
N ALA A 1066 53.07 19.70 41.86
CA ALA A 1066 53.56 18.77 40.84
C ALA A 1066 55.09 18.87 40.65
N GLY A 1067 55.69 20.00 41.01
CA GLY A 1067 57.13 20.27 40.85
C GLY A 1067 57.48 20.85 39.49
N LEU A 1068 56.54 21.51 38.81
CA LEU A 1068 56.74 22.21 37.54
C LEU A 1068 56.97 23.71 37.78
N PHE A 1069 58.07 24.04 38.43
CA PHE A 1069 58.37 25.39 38.91
C PHE A 1069 58.62 26.42 37.79
N ASP A 1070 59.29 26.07 36.69
CA ASP A 1070 59.50 26.99 35.56
C ASP A 1070 58.18 27.44 34.93
N THR A 1071 57.26 26.50 34.77
CA THR A 1071 55.92 26.80 34.23
C THR A 1071 55.06 27.58 35.23
N ALA A 1072 55.25 27.37 36.54
CA ALA A 1072 54.61 28.19 37.57
C ALA A 1072 55.14 29.63 37.55
N LEU A 1073 56.46 29.81 37.38
CA LEU A 1073 57.09 31.13 37.25
C LEU A 1073 56.57 31.86 36.00
N SER A 1074 56.49 31.17 34.85
CA SER A 1074 55.95 31.77 33.62
C SER A 1074 54.47 32.15 33.75
N LEU A 1075 53.66 31.33 34.41
CA LEU A 1075 52.26 31.62 34.71
C LEU A 1075 52.13 32.86 35.60
N CYS A 1076 52.87 32.91 36.70
CA CYS A 1076 52.85 34.04 37.62
C CYS A 1076 53.32 35.34 36.96
N HIS A 1077 54.29 35.29 36.04
CA HIS A 1077 54.66 36.46 35.24
C HIS A 1077 53.57 36.90 34.27
N THR A 1078 52.91 35.95 33.60
CA THR A 1078 51.85 36.23 32.61
C THR A 1078 50.62 36.87 33.25
N PHE A 1079 50.27 36.43 34.46
CA PHE A 1079 49.10 36.90 35.22
C PHE A 1079 49.45 37.89 36.35
N GLN A 1080 50.70 38.31 36.49
CA GLN A 1080 51.18 39.23 37.53
C GLN A 1080 50.89 38.77 38.99
N LEU A 1081 51.11 37.49 39.28
CA LEU A 1081 50.88 36.88 40.59
C LEU A 1081 52.13 36.89 41.50
N PRO A 1082 51.98 36.79 42.84
CA PRO A 1082 53.11 36.73 43.76
C PRO A 1082 53.94 35.44 43.59
N LEU A 1083 55.27 35.57 43.53
CA LEU A 1083 56.21 34.45 43.34
C LEU A 1083 56.60 33.72 44.63
N ALA A 1084 56.36 34.32 45.81
CA ALA A 1084 56.76 33.75 47.11
C ALA A 1084 56.29 32.30 47.36
N PRO A 1085 55.04 31.91 47.02
CA PRO A 1085 54.58 30.52 47.21
C PRO A 1085 55.38 29.48 46.41
N ILE A 1086 55.99 29.87 45.28
CA ILE A 1086 56.80 28.98 44.44
C ILE A 1086 58.11 28.65 45.15
N PHE A 1087 58.78 29.67 45.72
CA PHE A 1087 60.03 29.50 46.47
C PHE A 1087 59.83 28.69 47.75
N GLU A 1088 58.73 28.93 48.47
CA GLU A 1088 58.37 28.15 49.66
C GLU A 1088 58.10 26.68 49.31
N GLY A 1089 57.38 26.42 48.22
CA GLY A 1089 57.09 25.07 47.75
C GLY A 1089 58.32 24.32 47.24
N LEU A 1090 59.23 25.00 46.54
CA LEU A 1090 60.50 24.43 46.11
C LEU A 1090 61.40 24.09 47.31
N ALA A 1091 61.53 25.02 48.26
CA ALA A 1091 62.27 24.78 49.49
C ALA A 1091 61.70 23.57 50.25
N PHE A 1092 60.37 23.46 50.35
CA PHE A 1092 59.71 22.31 50.96
C PHE A 1092 59.98 20.98 50.23
N LYS A 1093 60.07 20.97 48.89
CA LYS A 1093 60.49 19.77 48.14
C LYS A 1093 61.96 19.41 48.38
N CYS A 1094 62.87 20.39 48.41
CA CYS A 1094 64.28 20.16 48.75
C CYS A 1094 64.43 19.51 50.14
N ILE A 1095 63.67 20.01 51.12
CA ILE A 1095 63.60 19.46 52.49
C ILE A 1095 63.12 18.00 52.47
N LYS A 1096 61.99 17.73 51.81
CA LYS A 1096 61.42 16.38 51.73
C LYS A 1096 62.37 15.40 51.06
N LEU A 1097 63.12 15.85 50.05
CA LEU A 1097 64.11 15.05 49.33
C LEU A 1097 65.32 14.72 50.21
N GLN A 1098 65.82 15.69 51.00
CA GLN A 1098 66.93 15.49 51.93
C GLN A 1098 66.60 14.53 53.07
N LEU A 1099 65.33 14.50 53.51
CA LEU A 1099 64.84 13.59 54.55
C LEU A 1099 64.32 12.25 54.00
N GLY A 1100 64.23 12.10 52.67
CA GLY A 1100 63.70 10.91 52.01
C GLY A 1100 64.75 9.83 51.77
N GLY A 1101 64.33 8.55 51.76
CA GLY A 1101 65.20 7.43 51.39
C GLY A 1101 65.45 7.33 49.88
N GLU A 1102 66.12 6.26 49.42
CA GLU A 1102 66.49 6.06 48.01
C GLU A 1102 65.32 6.17 47.02
N GLY A 1103 64.11 5.77 47.42
CA GLY A 1103 62.90 5.93 46.60
C GLY A 1103 62.53 7.39 46.30
N ALA A 1104 62.74 8.31 47.25
CA ALA A 1104 62.49 9.74 47.04
C ALA A 1104 63.52 10.38 46.11
N GLN A 1105 64.75 9.85 46.10
CA GLN A 1105 65.79 10.29 45.17
C GLN A 1105 65.50 9.86 43.73
N ALA A 1106 64.97 8.66 43.53
CA ALA A 1106 64.56 8.18 42.21
C ALA A 1106 63.40 9.01 41.64
N GLU A 1107 62.35 9.30 42.42
CA GLU A 1107 61.20 10.12 42.01
C GLU A 1107 61.56 11.60 41.76
N ALA A 1108 62.68 12.09 42.31
CA ALA A 1108 63.03 13.49 42.20
C ALA A 1108 63.62 13.89 40.85
N TRP A 1109 64.28 12.94 40.17
CA TRP A 1109 64.84 13.19 38.85
C TRP A 1109 63.76 13.57 37.83
N ASP A 1110 62.55 13.03 37.96
CA ASP A 1110 61.44 13.31 37.04
C ASP A 1110 61.02 14.79 37.08
N TRP A 1111 60.77 15.35 38.27
CA TRP A 1111 60.40 16.76 38.38
C TRP A 1111 61.60 17.71 38.22
N LEU A 1112 62.82 17.29 38.54
CA LEU A 1112 64.03 18.07 38.28
C LEU A 1112 64.28 18.22 36.79
N ALA A 1113 64.13 17.16 36.00
CA ALA A 1113 64.27 17.19 34.54
C ALA A 1113 63.24 18.11 33.87
N ALA A 1114 62.05 18.26 34.46
CA ALA A 1114 60.99 19.12 33.95
C ALA A 1114 61.25 20.63 34.16
N ASN A 1115 62.24 20.99 34.98
CA ASN A 1115 62.66 22.38 35.20
C ASN A 1115 64.05 22.60 34.61
N GLN A 1116 64.15 23.48 33.63
CA GLN A 1116 65.36 23.81 32.89
C GLN A 1116 66.44 24.43 33.80
N LEU A 1117 67.34 23.59 34.30
CA LEU A 1117 68.65 24.02 34.79
C LEU A 1117 69.58 24.27 33.59
N SER A 1118 69.99 25.53 33.37
CA SER A 1118 70.84 25.93 32.23
C SER A 1118 72.31 25.46 32.31
N ALA A 1119 72.63 24.43 33.10
CA ALA A 1119 73.94 23.78 33.11
C ALA A 1119 73.89 22.38 33.76
N LEU A 1120 73.49 21.35 32.99
CA LEU A 1120 73.74 19.95 33.33
C LEU A 1120 75.25 19.67 33.21
N VAL A 1121 76.00 19.91 34.28
CA VAL A 1121 77.33 19.32 34.45
C VAL A 1121 77.13 17.98 35.16
N THR A 1122 76.89 16.92 34.38
CA THR A 1122 76.91 15.54 34.87
C THR A 1122 78.36 15.14 35.18
N THR A 1123 78.87 15.53 36.34
CA THR A 1123 79.99 14.83 36.97
C THR A 1123 79.45 13.64 37.76
N LYS A 1124 80.18 12.52 37.78
CA LYS A 1124 79.74 11.18 38.23
C LYS A 1124 79.33 11.04 39.72
N GLU A 1125 79.14 12.12 40.46
CA GLU A 1125 78.88 12.08 41.91
C GLU A 1125 77.94 13.20 42.39
N CYS A 1126 76.89 13.58 41.64
CA CYS A 1126 75.86 14.50 42.13
C CYS A 1126 74.55 13.75 42.43
N SER A 1127 74.05 13.88 43.67
CA SER A 1127 72.77 13.31 44.08
C SER A 1127 71.59 14.19 43.65
N ALA A 1128 70.37 13.63 43.57
CA ALA A 1128 69.17 14.41 43.24
C ALA A 1128 68.95 15.57 44.23
N THR A 1129 69.35 15.37 45.49
CA THR A 1129 69.37 16.40 46.54
C THR A 1129 70.23 17.59 46.15
N ASP A 1130 71.44 17.36 45.65
CA ASP A 1130 72.37 18.43 45.29
C ASP A 1130 71.85 19.28 44.12
N GLU A 1131 71.20 18.63 43.15
CA GLU A 1131 70.60 19.33 42.02
C GLU A 1131 69.37 20.15 42.40
N ALA A 1132 68.51 19.63 43.28
CA ALA A 1132 67.37 20.39 43.80
C ALA A 1132 67.81 21.66 44.55
N TRP A 1133 68.89 21.56 45.33
CA TRP A 1133 69.48 22.71 46.03
C TRP A 1133 70.11 23.73 45.07
N ARG A 1134 70.77 23.27 44.00
CA ARG A 1134 71.27 24.15 42.94
C ARG A 1134 70.14 24.87 42.20
N LEU A 1135 69.02 24.19 41.97
CA LEU A 1135 67.84 24.79 41.32
C LEU A 1135 67.24 25.90 42.19
N LEU A 1136 67.12 25.69 43.50
CA LEU A 1136 66.69 26.74 44.43
C LEU A 1136 67.68 27.93 44.46
N SER A 1137 68.98 27.65 44.45
CA SER A 1137 70.02 28.69 44.39
C SER A 1137 69.92 29.52 43.11
N SER A 1138 69.76 28.88 41.95
CA SER A 1138 69.71 29.58 40.66
C SER A 1138 68.45 30.44 40.52
N TYR A 1139 67.31 30.00 41.05
CA TYR A 1139 66.08 30.80 41.04
C TYR A 1139 66.18 32.02 41.95
N LEU A 1140 66.79 31.90 43.13
CA LEU A 1140 67.00 33.03 44.03
C LEU A 1140 67.96 34.08 43.44
N GLU A 1141 68.93 33.65 42.62
CA GLU A 1141 69.82 34.55 41.88
C GLU A 1141 69.13 35.21 40.69
N ARG A 1142 68.33 34.45 39.93
CA ARG A 1142 67.63 34.93 38.73
C ARG A 1142 66.51 35.93 39.04
N TYR A 1143 65.89 35.81 40.21
CA TYR A 1143 64.74 36.62 40.62
C TYR A 1143 65.01 37.38 41.95
N PRO A 1144 65.72 38.52 41.92
CA PRO A 1144 65.94 39.33 43.11
C PRO A 1144 64.66 40.06 43.57
N ALA A 1145 64.36 40.03 44.87
CA ALA A 1145 63.23 40.75 45.47
C ALA A 1145 63.68 41.96 46.31
N PRO A 1146 62.89 43.05 46.36
CA PRO A 1146 63.08 44.09 47.35
C PRO A 1146 62.91 43.50 48.76
N ASN A 1147 63.83 43.84 49.68
CA ASN A 1147 63.89 43.34 51.06
C ASN A 1147 64.07 41.81 51.20
N SER A 1148 64.71 41.15 50.22
CA SER A 1148 65.11 39.74 50.35
C SER A 1148 63.97 38.77 50.66
N LEU A 1149 62.73 39.13 50.28
CA LEU A 1149 61.51 38.42 50.69
C LEU A 1149 61.57 36.92 50.37
N TYR A 1150 62.14 36.54 49.22
CA TYR A 1150 62.24 35.15 48.82
C TYR A 1150 63.27 34.36 49.65
N HIS A 1151 64.45 34.94 49.92
CA HIS A 1151 65.44 34.34 50.83
C HIS A 1151 64.87 34.15 52.24
N ARG A 1152 64.16 35.16 52.75
CA ARG A 1152 63.49 35.11 54.06
C ARG A 1152 62.44 34.00 54.12
N CYS A 1153 61.60 33.87 53.08
CA CYS A 1153 60.61 32.79 52.96
C CYS A 1153 61.27 31.41 52.98
N VAL A 1154 62.32 31.21 52.18
CA VAL A 1154 63.07 29.94 52.10
C VAL A 1154 63.73 29.60 53.43
N ILE A 1155 64.46 30.54 54.04
CA ILE A 1155 65.17 30.34 55.32
C ILE A 1155 64.18 30.04 56.44
N SER A 1156 63.11 30.83 56.56
CA SER A 1156 62.06 30.58 57.55
C SER A 1156 61.44 29.19 57.38
N LYS A 1157 61.24 28.74 56.13
CA LYS A 1157 60.71 27.40 55.88
C LYS A 1157 61.68 26.30 56.30
N LEU A 1158 62.98 26.47 56.07
CA LEU A 1158 64.02 25.52 56.46
C LEU A 1158 64.16 25.38 57.97
N LEU A 1159 64.24 26.52 58.65
CA LEU A 1159 64.37 26.56 60.10
C LEU A 1159 63.13 25.99 60.80
N ALA A 1160 61.92 26.25 60.27
CA ALA A 1160 60.68 25.66 60.78
C ALA A 1160 60.64 24.12 60.70
N HIS A 1161 61.41 23.51 59.78
CA HIS A 1161 61.54 22.06 59.65
C HIS A 1161 62.80 21.50 60.32
N GLY A 1162 63.54 22.32 61.08
CA GLY A 1162 64.74 21.91 61.82
C GLY A 1162 65.93 21.51 60.93
N ILE A 1163 65.97 21.98 59.68
CA ILE A 1163 67.06 21.68 58.75
C ILE A 1163 68.15 22.75 58.85
N PRO A 1164 69.43 22.36 59.01
CA PRO A 1164 70.53 23.32 59.05
C PRO A 1164 70.64 24.05 57.71
N LEU A 1165 70.84 25.37 57.77
CA LEU A 1165 70.91 26.21 56.58
C LEU A 1165 72.17 25.90 55.77
N PRO A 1166 72.07 25.67 54.44
CA PRO A 1166 73.24 25.48 53.60
C PRO A 1166 74.18 26.70 53.62
N THR A 1167 75.48 26.46 53.61
CA THR A 1167 76.50 27.52 53.67
C THR A 1167 76.37 28.54 52.54
N TRP A 1168 75.99 28.10 51.34
CA TRP A 1168 75.74 29.02 50.21
C TRP A 1168 74.55 29.96 50.47
N LEU A 1169 73.50 29.48 51.12
CA LEU A 1169 72.29 30.26 51.42
C LEU A 1169 72.57 31.26 52.54
N ILE A 1170 73.31 30.84 53.57
CA ILE A 1170 73.82 31.72 54.62
C ILE A 1170 74.69 32.81 54.00
N ASN A 1171 75.66 32.45 53.16
CA ASN A 1171 76.57 33.41 52.52
C ASN A 1171 75.85 34.35 51.55
N SER A 1172 74.83 33.84 50.84
CA SER A 1172 73.98 34.66 49.97
C SER A 1172 73.19 35.66 50.82
N TYR A 1173 72.49 35.22 51.85
CA TYR A 1173 71.63 36.08 52.66
C TYR A 1173 72.41 37.02 53.59
N LYS A 1174 73.61 36.64 54.09
CA LYS A 1174 74.54 37.54 54.79
C LYS A 1174 74.87 38.78 53.96
N LYS A 1175 74.98 38.64 52.64
CA LYS A 1175 75.23 39.77 51.72
C LYS A 1175 74.00 40.65 51.51
N VAL A 1176 72.79 40.14 51.74
CA VAL A 1176 71.56 40.89 51.48
C VAL A 1176 70.97 41.49 52.76
N ASP A 1177 70.79 40.70 53.83
CA ASP A 1177 70.34 41.17 55.15
C ASP A 1177 70.80 40.24 56.30
N ALA A 1178 71.99 40.51 56.85
CA ALA A 1178 72.52 39.77 57.99
C ALA A 1178 71.79 40.05 59.32
N ALA A 1179 71.14 41.22 59.45
CA ALA A 1179 70.44 41.60 60.67
C ALA A 1179 69.12 40.82 60.80
N GLU A 1180 68.43 40.59 59.69
CA GLU A 1180 67.24 39.74 59.66
C GLU A 1180 67.59 38.27 59.85
N LEU A 1181 68.73 37.78 59.32
CA LEU A 1181 69.21 36.42 59.57
C LEU A 1181 69.43 36.15 61.07
N LEU A 1182 70.00 37.12 61.79
CA LEU A 1182 70.18 37.03 63.23
C LEU A 1182 68.83 36.90 63.96
N ARG A 1183 67.83 37.68 63.56
CA ARG A 1183 66.47 37.58 64.13
C ARG A 1183 65.82 36.24 63.81
N LEU A 1184 66.05 35.70 62.61
CA LEU A 1184 65.55 34.37 62.25
C LEU A 1184 66.18 33.28 63.13
N TYR A 1185 67.50 33.28 63.35
CA TYR A 1185 68.13 32.32 64.26
C TYR A 1185 67.60 32.44 65.69
N LEU A 1186 67.36 33.66 66.18
CA LEU A 1186 66.76 33.91 67.49
C LEU A 1186 65.32 33.39 67.58
N ASN A 1187 64.50 33.61 66.55
CA ASN A 1187 63.11 33.16 66.53
C ASN A 1187 62.95 31.63 66.53
N TYR A 1188 63.99 30.89 66.11
CA TYR A 1188 64.01 29.43 66.07
C TYR A 1188 64.95 28.81 67.14
N ASP A 1189 65.34 29.57 68.17
CA ASP A 1189 66.19 29.16 69.29
C ASP A 1189 67.57 28.57 68.90
N LEU A 1190 68.12 28.95 67.74
CA LEU A 1190 69.45 28.54 67.28
C LEU A 1190 70.54 29.47 67.85
N LEU A 1191 70.75 29.39 69.16
CA LEU A 1191 71.60 30.32 69.91
C LEU A 1191 73.09 30.22 69.52
N GLU A 1192 73.62 29.03 69.22
CA GLU A 1192 75.04 28.86 68.84
C GLU A 1192 75.35 29.50 67.48
N GLU A 1193 74.51 29.24 66.48
CA GLU A 1193 74.64 29.83 65.14
C GLU A 1193 74.40 31.35 65.15
N ALA A 1194 73.49 31.83 66.00
CA ALA A 1194 73.28 33.25 66.23
C ALA A 1194 74.53 33.91 66.86
N VAL A 1195 75.18 33.25 67.82
CA VAL A 1195 76.45 33.71 68.40
C VAL A 1195 77.52 33.79 67.33
N ASP A 1196 77.72 32.73 66.55
CA ASP A 1196 78.73 32.71 65.50
C ASP A 1196 78.47 33.77 64.43
N LEU A 1197 77.20 33.96 64.02
CA LEU A 1197 76.82 35.05 63.12
C LEU A 1197 77.12 36.43 63.71
N VAL A 1198 76.85 36.68 64.99
CA VAL A 1198 77.15 37.97 65.65
C VAL A 1198 78.65 38.20 65.74
N LEU A 1199 79.42 37.17 66.10
CA LEU A 1199 80.89 37.26 66.18
C LEU A 1199 81.50 37.60 64.82
N GLU A 1200 81.05 36.92 63.77
CA GLU A 1200 81.46 37.17 62.38
C GLU A 1200 80.95 38.53 61.87
N TYR A 1201 79.72 38.93 62.20
CA TYR A 1201 79.16 40.20 61.77
C TYR A 1201 79.90 41.37 62.42
N ILE A 1202 80.22 41.27 63.71
CA ILE A 1202 81.08 42.23 64.41
C ILE A 1202 82.47 42.28 63.77
N ASP A 1203 83.07 41.14 63.42
CA ASP A 1203 84.35 41.11 62.69
C ASP A 1203 84.26 41.79 61.33
N ALA A 1204 83.19 41.54 60.59
CA ALA A 1204 82.91 42.15 59.29
C ALA A 1204 82.77 43.66 59.41
N VAL A 1205 82.02 44.16 60.40
CA VAL A 1205 81.96 45.60 60.68
C VAL A 1205 83.34 46.15 61.07
N LEU A 1206 84.15 45.40 61.83
CA LEU A 1206 85.53 45.79 62.20
C LEU A 1206 86.56 45.64 61.06
N GLY A 1207 86.15 45.19 59.87
CA GLY A 1207 86.97 45.12 58.66
C GLY A 1207 87.51 43.73 58.28
N LYS A 1208 87.24 42.69 59.06
CA LYS A 1208 87.63 41.31 58.75
C LYS A 1208 86.49 40.59 58.05
N GLY A 1209 86.66 40.24 56.77
CA GLY A 1209 85.63 39.50 56.03
C GLY A 1209 84.39 40.32 55.66
N HIS A 1210 84.49 41.65 55.62
CA HIS A 1210 83.37 42.57 55.32
C HIS A 1210 82.66 42.29 53.97
N GLN A 1211 83.39 41.72 52.99
CA GLN A 1211 82.84 41.31 51.69
C GLN A 1211 81.81 40.16 51.80
N TYR A 1212 81.89 39.33 52.84
CA TYR A 1212 80.93 38.23 53.06
C TYR A 1212 79.58 38.72 53.58
N PHE A 1213 79.50 39.95 54.10
CA PHE A 1213 78.29 40.56 54.66
C PHE A 1213 77.72 41.69 53.78
N GLY A 1214 78.21 41.83 52.55
CA GLY A 1214 77.76 42.89 51.63
C GLY A 1214 78.12 44.31 52.10
N ILE A 1215 79.05 44.45 53.05
CA ILE A 1215 79.46 45.74 53.60
C ILE A 1215 80.55 46.33 52.71
N GLU A 1216 80.21 47.40 51.98
CA GLU A 1216 81.13 48.10 51.06
C GLU A 1216 82.29 48.78 51.81
N LEU A 1217 81.99 49.40 52.96
CA LEU A 1217 82.97 50.15 53.75
C LEU A 1217 82.90 49.69 55.22
N PRO A 1218 83.92 49.00 55.74
CA PRO A 1218 83.97 48.64 57.16
C PRO A 1218 84.25 49.87 58.04
N LEU A 1219 84.11 49.69 59.36
CA LEU A 1219 84.32 50.70 60.37
C LEU A 1219 85.72 51.33 60.23
N SER A 1220 85.76 52.54 59.68
CA SER A 1220 86.94 53.36 59.48
C SER A 1220 86.61 54.81 59.83
N ALA A 1221 87.62 55.63 60.10
CA ALA A 1221 87.41 57.04 60.44
C ALA A 1221 86.68 57.83 59.33
N THR A 1222 86.68 57.34 58.09
CA THR A 1222 86.15 58.02 56.90
C THR A 1222 84.81 57.48 56.39
N ALA A 1223 84.33 56.33 56.87
CA ALA A 1223 83.09 55.71 56.41
C ALA A 1223 81.90 55.98 57.35
N ALA A 1224 80.67 55.86 56.83
CA ALA A 1224 79.46 55.87 57.66
C ALA A 1224 79.42 54.62 58.55
N ALA A 1225 78.95 54.76 59.80
CA ALA A 1225 78.89 53.65 60.73
C ALA A 1225 77.80 52.65 60.29
N VAL A 1226 78.19 51.40 60.05
CA VAL A 1226 77.26 50.28 59.94
C VAL A 1226 76.77 49.96 61.35
N TRP A 1227 75.49 50.19 61.60
CA TRP A 1227 74.87 49.94 62.90
C TRP A 1227 74.61 48.44 63.07
N LEU A 1228 75.13 47.88 64.15
CA LEU A 1228 74.77 46.52 64.54
C LEU A 1228 73.30 46.47 65.01
N PRO A 1229 72.60 45.34 64.81
CA PRO A 1229 71.25 45.14 65.30
C PRO A 1229 71.28 44.92 66.82
N TYR A 1230 71.53 45.99 67.58
CA TYR A 1230 71.69 45.95 69.04
C TYR A 1230 70.52 45.25 69.74
N THR A 1231 69.28 45.49 69.31
CA THR A 1231 68.11 44.85 69.91
C THR A 1231 68.12 43.32 69.77
N ALA A 1232 68.57 42.79 68.63
CA ALA A 1232 68.70 41.35 68.42
C ALA A 1232 69.91 40.78 69.18
N ILE A 1233 71.01 41.53 69.26
CA ILE A 1233 72.20 41.12 70.04
C ILE A 1233 71.88 41.10 71.55
N ASP A 1234 71.11 42.07 72.04
CA ASP A 1234 70.66 42.13 73.43
C ASP A 1234 69.72 40.97 73.76
N GLN A 1235 68.79 40.64 72.85
CA GLN A 1235 67.95 39.45 72.95
C GLN A 1235 68.76 38.15 72.97
N LEU A 1236 69.80 38.03 72.14
CA LEU A 1236 70.72 36.89 72.16
C LEU A 1236 71.44 36.76 73.51
N LEU A 1237 71.99 37.88 74.01
CA LEU A 1237 72.66 37.92 75.31
C LEU A 1237 71.69 37.55 76.45
N GLN A 1238 70.44 37.98 76.37
CA GLN A 1238 69.40 37.61 77.33
C GLN A 1238 69.08 36.11 77.26
N ALA A 1239 68.82 35.56 76.07
CA ALA A 1239 68.51 34.13 75.89
C ALA A 1239 69.67 33.21 76.36
N LEU A 1240 70.92 33.61 76.11
CA LEU A 1240 72.11 32.92 76.61
C LEU A 1240 72.27 33.02 78.13
N SER A 1241 71.81 34.11 78.74
CA SER A 1241 71.86 34.30 80.20
C SER A 1241 70.79 33.50 80.94
N GLU A 1242 69.62 33.28 80.33
CA GLU A 1242 68.52 32.51 80.90
C GLU A 1242 68.79 30.99 80.82
N SER A 1243 69.61 30.53 79.88
CA SER A 1243 70.06 29.13 79.72
C SER A 1243 71.31 28.78 80.58
N ALA A 1244 71.36 29.29 81.81
CA ALA A 1244 72.50 29.25 82.75
C ALA A 1244 72.92 27.84 83.26
N GLY A 1245 72.31 26.75 82.79
CA GLY A 1245 72.62 25.38 83.24
C GLY A 1245 73.72 24.66 82.46
N SER A 1246 74.13 25.15 81.29
CA SER A 1246 75.17 24.53 80.44
C SER A 1246 76.47 25.32 80.50
N GLN A 1247 77.60 24.66 80.78
CA GLN A 1247 78.94 25.29 80.72
C GLN A 1247 79.26 25.88 79.34
N GLN A 1248 78.64 25.36 78.26
CA GLN A 1248 78.81 25.89 76.91
C GLN A 1248 78.11 27.23 76.70
N SER A 1249 76.86 27.41 77.15
CA SER A 1249 76.11 28.67 76.99
C SER A 1249 76.77 29.84 77.70
N GLN A 1250 77.36 29.60 78.87
CA GLN A 1250 78.08 30.64 79.63
C GLN A 1250 79.39 31.04 78.95
N GLY A 1251 80.10 30.09 78.32
CA GLY A 1251 81.27 30.37 77.49
C GLY A 1251 80.93 31.18 76.22
N LEU A 1252 79.79 30.90 75.59
CA LEU A 1252 79.30 31.64 74.43
C LEU A 1252 78.82 33.06 74.80
N TYR A 1253 78.10 33.22 75.91
CA TYR A 1253 77.70 34.53 76.45
C TYR A 1253 78.91 35.44 76.68
N GLN A 1254 79.96 34.90 77.30
CA GLN A 1254 81.18 35.64 77.60
C GLN A 1254 81.93 36.02 76.32
N ARG A 1255 82.00 35.11 75.33
CA ARG A 1255 82.56 35.40 74.00
C ARG A 1255 81.86 36.55 73.28
N VAL A 1256 80.53 36.56 73.23
CA VAL A 1256 79.78 37.65 72.58
C VAL A 1256 79.95 38.95 73.34
N ARG A 1257 79.84 38.92 74.68
CA ARG A 1257 80.01 40.11 75.53
C ARG A 1257 81.38 40.76 75.36
N ASP A 1258 82.45 39.96 75.39
CA ASP A 1258 83.83 40.44 75.20
C ASP A 1258 84.01 41.05 73.80
N LYS A 1259 83.39 40.44 72.78
CA LYS A 1259 83.42 40.94 71.41
C LYS A 1259 82.62 42.22 71.17
N VAL A 1260 81.45 42.34 71.79
CA VAL A 1260 80.64 43.56 71.75
C VAL A 1260 81.37 44.68 72.49
N GLN A 1261 82.01 44.38 73.62
CA GLN A 1261 82.84 45.35 74.34
C GLN A 1261 84.04 45.80 73.50
N HIS A 1262 84.74 44.87 72.85
CA HIS A 1262 85.82 45.18 71.91
C HIS A 1262 85.34 46.07 70.75
N TYR A 1263 84.16 45.78 70.19
CA TYR A 1263 83.55 46.62 69.18
C TYR A 1263 83.22 48.02 69.72
N GLN A 1264 82.60 48.14 70.90
CA GLN A 1264 82.30 49.42 71.53
C GLN A 1264 83.56 50.25 71.80
N GLU A 1265 84.64 49.63 72.25
CA GLU A 1265 85.94 50.27 72.41
C GLU A 1265 86.48 50.80 71.07
N ARG A 1266 86.46 49.97 70.02
CA ARG A 1266 86.91 50.36 68.67
C ARG A 1266 86.01 51.41 68.01
N VAL A 1267 84.70 51.38 68.23
CA VAL A 1267 83.77 52.43 67.83
C VAL A 1267 84.05 53.71 68.59
N SER A 1268 84.31 53.64 69.90
CA SER A 1268 84.66 54.83 70.72
C SER A 1268 86.00 55.46 70.30
N ALA A 1269 86.94 54.65 69.83
CA ALA A 1269 88.21 55.09 69.27
C ALA A 1269 88.03 55.69 67.87
N ALA A 1270 87.30 55.01 66.97
CA ALA A 1270 87.01 55.50 65.62
C ALA A 1270 86.14 56.76 65.61
N THR A 1271 85.16 56.88 66.53
CA THR A 1271 84.37 58.11 66.71
C THR A 1271 85.20 59.25 67.29
N ARG A 1272 86.12 58.98 68.24
CA ARG A 1272 87.13 59.97 68.67
C ARG A 1272 88.02 60.42 67.50
N ASP A 1273 88.58 59.49 66.74
CA ASP A 1273 89.44 59.81 65.58
C ASP A 1273 88.69 60.59 64.48
N ARG A 1274 87.38 60.36 64.33
CA ARG A 1274 86.50 61.12 63.44
C ARG A 1274 86.16 62.51 64.00
N LEU A 1275 85.97 62.65 65.31
CA LEU A 1275 85.75 63.94 66.00
C LEU A 1275 87.01 64.83 66.00
N TYR A 1276 88.22 64.26 65.97
CA TYR A 1276 89.49 64.99 65.89
C TYR A 1276 89.95 65.30 64.45
N ARG A 1277 89.29 64.76 63.41
CA ARG A 1277 89.61 65.00 61.98
C ARG A 1277 88.55 65.80 61.21
N HIS A 1278 87.49 66.24 61.88
CA HIS A 1278 86.52 67.20 61.32
C HIS A 1278 86.80 68.62 61.79
#